data_AF-A0A328WW76-F1
#
_entry.id   AF-A0A328WW76-F1
#
_cell.length_a   1.000
_cell.length_b   1.000
_cell.length_c   1.000
_cell.angle_alpha   90.00
_cell.angle_beta   90.00
_cell.angle_gamma   90.00
#
_symmetry.space_group_name_H-M   'P 1'
#
loop_
_entity.id
_entity.type
_entity.pdbx_description
1 polymer ?
#
loop_
_entity_poly.entity_id
_entity_poly.type
_entity_poly.pdbx_seq_one_letter_code
_entity_poly.pdbx_strand_id
1 'polypeptide(L)'
;MKKDNWGFFFPSNKYQIILLIAIFIYPNDTTAQCTNGVQFGSAIAPTNSLPATISTCNYQTEYSPITSIVAGTTYQINSDCGGYVTVRRDSFNGTVVSNGTAPHTFTAPTSGTYYVHYNTNIGCGTATNCCTTTITCISCSAPVGCINNTAFGSSIAPTSNAPTTISTCNFQTEYSTITSIVSGTTYQVNSSCGGYITVRSGTYNGAIVSQGNAPLTFTATSSGTYYIHYNTNSSCGTATNCCTTIITCTSCTAPIGCVNTSSFGSANAPTNATVTTISTCNYQTEYSTISNIINGNTYTAGSSCGGYITVRSGTYNGTVIAQGNAPLTWTATSSGTHFIHYNTNSSCGTATTCCTTTIQCNTCSIPCTSGDGTGTTTLGCPSVLSGGLGLDGADPIPMDCNSVSTCVELEATYLQLGNTTSYTVESIDYAPPYQFNCLQNPVSVNVDDIWSPVINLPFNFCFYGNTYNSCIMGSNGMISFNTAAAGGASGFEFNDNLPSTAGALFANTIYGVYHDIDPSVGGEVAWELITLNTGCRALVAGWNNVPMYLENSILYTGMIVLYEDSNIIEVYIKEKNIDSYSFIYSDAWNYGNAIVGIQNAAATEAVVAPGRNGLGTNWTATNEAWRFVPSGPSITSLQWFEGSGTSGPMLGTTDVIEVCPTITTTYTARVTYTLCSGTTITETDETIVTVIGDKTWNGSIDSDWNKNNNWTPVGIPNNTDCVLIPVTPNDPIISGTNYNGLAGTLRILDNATLTVNSNNSITVTDWVNVQPNGTFDIHDNSSLVQINNTTNVGNIIYRRDTDIRRLDYVYWSSPVSGFNVSNIPAPIAPGPIFTWNTTLANPNGGQGYWVGAAGSTMQPAIGYIMRGPNSFGNTPTTLNGSFIGVPNNGQITTSISRGSDTNTATHYGLNGTEITNFSDNYNLIGNPYPSAIRASQFLFNNNTTIEGNVRLWTHGTLPAAITSPFYDTYTYNYTPGDYFIYNFTGASCCPATGSDLFIGAGQGFFVQMIDGPPASGVVTFNNGLRNPSYDNSLFYRNANQIETQTNLTNLERHRMWFDIINSDGLNDRTLIGYIENATMGRDSFFDANTAVAGNMIIYSFLQEEKLTIQGRGLPFDVNDVVPLGVHIPTSGQYTIALAAIDGLFENQAVYLKDNLTNNIHDIKENPYSFTAQQGTYNNRFEVIYQNETLSNPDFSFENSVRVTSNENVTVHSTIELMESVLVYNVLGQKLAEYNNVNSNQLVLSNLQKNNSTLLLKIKLQNGTTSIEKVIY
;
A
#
# COMPACT_ATOMS: atom_id res chain seq x y z
N MET A 1 -38.76 26.06 -23.59
CA MET A 1 -40.03 25.74 -24.28
C MET A 1 -40.98 25.17 -23.25
N LYS A 2 -42.09 25.90 -23.01
CA LYS A 2 -43.42 25.50 -22.49
C LYS A 2 -43.51 24.45 -21.35
N LYS A 3 -44.29 24.61 -20.29
CA LYS A 3 -45.23 25.63 -19.77
C LYS A 3 -45.85 24.95 -18.51
N ASP A 4 -45.85 25.57 -17.33
CA ASP A 4 -47.01 26.29 -16.72
C ASP A 4 -48.07 25.32 -16.10
N ASN A 5 -48.70 25.52 -14.93
CA ASN A 5 -48.79 26.70 -14.06
C ASN A 5 -49.75 26.53 -12.84
N TRP A 6 -49.56 27.41 -11.84
CA TRP A 6 -50.54 28.10 -10.94
C TRP A 6 -51.01 27.44 -9.63
N GLY A 7 -51.22 28.15 -8.50
CA GLY A 7 -51.08 29.58 -8.19
C GLY A 7 -51.70 29.99 -6.81
N PHE A 8 -51.04 30.95 -6.14
CA PHE A 8 -51.48 32.06 -5.24
C PHE A 8 -52.50 31.96 -4.07
N PHE A 9 -51.99 32.33 -2.86
CA PHE A 9 -52.41 33.32 -1.81
C PHE A 9 -53.89 33.53 -1.33
N PHE A 10 -54.12 33.26 0.00
CA PHE A 10 -54.89 33.94 1.10
C PHE A 10 -56.28 34.63 0.86
N PRO A 11 -57.06 35.05 1.89
CA PRO A 11 -57.51 34.45 3.16
C PRO A 11 -59.03 34.68 3.49
N SER A 12 -59.45 34.24 4.69
CA SER A 12 -60.38 34.94 5.62
C SER A 12 -61.80 34.39 5.88
N ASN A 13 -61.99 34.10 7.17
CA ASN A 13 -63.05 34.56 8.07
C ASN A 13 -64.49 33.97 8.02
N LYS A 14 -64.74 33.20 9.10
CA LYS A 14 -65.64 33.54 10.23
C LYS A 14 -67.09 33.01 10.25
N TYR A 15 -67.27 32.18 11.28
CA TYR A 15 -68.28 32.23 12.35
C TYR A 15 -69.61 31.47 12.20
N GLN A 16 -69.85 30.72 13.29
CA GLN A 16 -71.15 30.45 13.93
C GLN A 16 -72.03 29.36 13.29
N ILE A 17 -72.71 28.45 13.99
CA ILE A 17 -72.88 28.08 15.41
C ILE A 17 -73.83 26.86 15.43
N ILE A 18 -73.79 26.04 16.48
CA ILE A 18 -74.86 25.13 16.98
C ILE A 18 -75.12 23.84 16.16
N LEU A 19 -74.71 22.66 16.67
CA LEU A 19 -75.44 21.77 17.59
C LEU A 19 -76.71 21.16 16.95
N LEU A 20 -76.67 19.88 16.56
CA LEU A 20 -77.44 18.83 17.23
C LEU A 20 -77.15 17.44 16.66
N ILE A 21 -77.15 16.52 17.60
CA ILE A 21 -76.90 15.08 17.56
C ILE A 21 -78.07 14.33 16.90
N ALA A 22 -77.76 13.35 16.05
CA ALA A 22 -78.61 12.18 15.80
C ALA A 22 -77.72 10.95 15.56
N ILE A 23 -77.74 10.06 16.56
CA ILE A 23 -77.00 8.79 16.65
C ILE A 23 -77.90 7.67 16.10
N PHE A 24 -77.22 6.58 15.72
CA PHE A 24 -77.68 5.19 15.54
C PHE A 24 -77.95 4.83 14.07
N ILE A 25 -77.39 3.75 13.51
CA ILE A 25 -77.20 2.41 14.08
C ILE A 25 -75.94 1.76 13.49
N TYR A 26 -75.08 1.23 14.39
CA TYR A 26 -74.03 0.24 14.10
C TYR A 26 -74.67 -1.11 13.73
N PRO A 27 -74.07 -1.88 12.80
CA PRO A 27 -73.89 -3.30 13.00
C PRO A 27 -72.51 -3.54 13.63
N ASN A 28 -72.51 -4.25 14.75
CA ASN A 28 -71.34 -4.90 15.30
C ASN A 28 -70.78 -5.88 14.26
N ASP A 29 -69.62 -5.57 13.70
CA ASP A 29 -68.68 -6.61 13.28
C ASP A 29 -67.60 -6.70 14.35
N THR A 30 -67.79 -7.67 15.24
CA THR A 30 -66.72 -8.27 16.03
C THR A 30 -65.74 -8.92 15.06
N THR A 31 -64.88 -8.11 14.42
CA THR A 31 -63.70 -8.64 13.73
C THR A 31 -62.71 -9.04 14.81
N ALA A 32 -62.57 -10.36 15.02
CA ALA A 32 -61.55 -10.91 15.89
C ALA A 32 -60.18 -10.56 15.29
N GLN A 33 -59.57 -9.47 15.77
CA GLN A 33 -58.23 -9.09 15.37
C GLN A 33 -57.19 -9.87 16.14
N CYS A 34 -55.95 -9.84 15.65
CA CYS A 34 -54.91 -10.72 16.11
C CYS A 34 -54.69 -10.59 17.62
N THR A 35 -54.70 -11.75 18.28
CA THR A 35 -54.48 -11.88 19.71
C THR A 35 -53.43 -12.93 19.89
N ASN A 36 -52.25 -12.46 20.28
CA ASN A 36 -51.11 -13.28 20.60
C ASN A 36 -51.16 -13.61 22.09
N GLY A 37 -50.90 -14.86 22.47
CA GLY A 37 -50.99 -15.33 23.86
C GLY A 37 -49.66 -15.27 24.63
N VAL A 38 -48.55 -15.05 23.93
CA VAL A 38 -47.21 -15.01 24.51
C VAL A 38 -46.76 -13.57 24.65
N GLN A 39 -46.40 -13.17 25.87
CA GLN A 39 -45.84 -11.85 26.13
C GLN A 39 -44.33 -11.87 25.87
N PHE A 40 -43.86 -10.95 25.04
CA PHE A 40 -42.44 -10.71 24.86
C PHE A 40 -42.21 -9.23 24.58
N GLY A 41 -41.16 -8.68 25.18
CA GLY A 41 -40.95 -7.23 25.20
C GLY A 41 -41.97 -6.46 26.05
N SER A 42 -41.60 -5.25 26.41
CA SER A 42 -42.50 -4.28 27.07
C SER A 42 -41.84 -2.91 27.00
N ALA A 43 -42.62 -1.84 26.93
CA ALA A 43 -42.08 -0.49 27.03
C ALA A 43 -42.89 0.36 27.99
N ILE A 44 -42.27 1.45 28.45
CA ILE A 44 -42.98 2.61 28.95
C ILE A 44 -43.17 3.55 27.76
N ALA A 45 -44.38 4.07 27.56
CA ALA A 45 -44.67 5.00 26.48
C ALA A 45 -43.77 6.25 26.59
N PRO A 46 -43.10 6.64 25.50
CA PRO A 46 -42.22 7.80 25.53
C PRO A 46 -43.03 9.09 25.74
N THR A 47 -42.48 10.00 26.53
CA THR A 47 -43.07 11.32 26.83
C THR A 47 -42.54 12.43 25.92
N ASN A 48 -41.61 12.09 25.02
CA ASN A 48 -41.00 12.98 24.02
C ASN A 48 -40.94 12.25 22.66
N SER A 49 -40.49 12.94 21.62
CA SER A 49 -40.48 12.37 20.26
C SER A 49 -39.39 11.33 19.99
N LEU A 50 -38.59 10.93 20.99
CA LEU A 50 -37.62 9.85 20.80
C LEU A 50 -38.32 8.48 20.83
N PRO A 51 -37.98 7.56 19.91
CA PRO A 51 -38.46 6.19 19.95
C PRO A 51 -37.96 5.47 21.21
N ALA A 52 -38.84 4.78 21.91
CA ALA A 52 -38.49 3.79 22.92
C ALA A 52 -38.55 2.39 22.30
N THR A 53 -37.49 1.60 22.49
CA THR A 53 -37.47 0.20 22.06
C THR A 53 -38.40 -0.63 22.94
N ILE A 54 -39.33 -1.33 22.31
CA ILE A 54 -40.26 -2.26 22.97
C ILE A 54 -39.58 -3.61 23.16
N SER A 55 -38.88 -4.06 22.11
CA SER A 55 -38.04 -5.25 22.12
C SER A 55 -37.08 -5.17 20.95
N THR A 56 -35.85 -5.64 21.13
CA THR A 56 -34.91 -5.89 20.02
C THR A 56 -35.20 -7.22 19.30
N CYS A 57 -36.17 -8.00 19.80
CA CYS A 57 -36.49 -9.31 19.29
C CYS A 57 -37.94 -9.71 19.60
N ASN A 58 -38.92 -9.05 18.99
CA ASN A 58 -40.31 -9.52 19.06
C ASN A 58 -40.61 -10.41 17.86
N TYR A 59 -41.11 -11.61 18.13
CA TYR A 59 -41.63 -12.49 17.10
C TYR A 59 -43.06 -12.10 16.74
N GLN A 60 -43.45 -12.33 15.48
CA GLN A 60 -44.79 -12.06 14.96
C GLN A 60 -45.83 -13.09 15.44
N THR A 61 -45.70 -13.54 16.69
CA THR A 61 -46.59 -14.42 17.47
C THR A 61 -46.80 -13.89 18.90
N GLU A 62 -46.23 -12.73 19.21
CA GLU A 62 -46.10 -12.21 20.58
C GLU A 62 -46.81 -10.86 20.74
N TYR A 63 -47.08 -10.49 21.98
CA TYR A 63 -47.57 -9.16 22.33
C TYR A 63 -46.68 -8.49 23.37
N SER A 64 -46.68 -7.15 23.36
CA SER A 64 -45.94 -6.36 24.33
C SER A 64 -46.86 -5.38 25.05
N PRO A 65 -46.87 -5.35 26.39
CA PRO A 65 -47.53 -4.29 27.13
C PRO A 65 -46.71 -3.00 27.03
N ILE A 66 -47.41 -1.90 26.75
CA ILE A 66 -46.91 -0.54 26.75
C ILE A 66 -47.60 0.21 27.89
N THR A 67 -46.85 0.50 28.95
CA THR A 67 -47.36 1.18 30.14
C THR A 67 -47.25 2.70 30.01
N SER A 68 -48.01 3.44 30.83
CA SER A 68 -47.97 4.92 30.87
C SER A 68 -48.33 5.64 29.58
N ILE A 69 -49.11 5.01 28.69
CA ILE A 69 -49.72 5.70 27.55
C ILE A 69 -50.64 6.82 28.08
N VAL A 70 -50.56 8.00 27.48
CA VAL A 70 -51.33 9.19 27.89
C VAL A 70 -52.50 9.43 26.94
N ALA A 71 -53.70 9.66 27.49
CA ALA A 71 -54.90 9.99 26.72
C ALA A 71 -54.68 11.23 25.84
N GLY A 72 -55.10 11.17 24.58
CA GLY A 72 -54.99 12.24 23.60
C GLY A 72 -53.62 12.33 22.90
N THR A 73 -52.63 11.55 23.34
CA THR A 73 -51.31 11.51 22.72
C THR A 73 -51.28 10.51 21.56
N THR A 74 -50.63 10.89 20.45
CA THR A 74 -50.46 10.03 19.27
C THR A 74 -49.11 9.34 19.30
N TYR A 75 -49.16 8.02 19.26
CA TYR A 75 -48.00 7.14 19.22
C TYR A 75 -47.91 6.42 17.89
N GLN A 76 -46.69 6.12 17.45
CA GLN A 76 -46.38 5.29 16.29
C GLN A 76 -45.65 4.04 16.76
N ILE A 77 -46.20 2.87 16.43
CA ILE A 77 -45.54 1.58 16.61
C ILE A 77 -44.83 1.24 15.30
N ASN A 78 -43.54 0.94 15.37
CA ASN A 78 -42.77 0.45 14.24
C ASN A 78 -42.22 -0.96 14.49
N SER A 79 -41.99 -1.70 13.41
CA SER A 79 -41.27 -2.96 13.39
C SER A 79 -40.34 -2.96 12.19
N ASP A 80 -39.06 -3.29 12.39
CA ASP A 80 -38.04 -3.34 11.33
C ASP A 80 -38.34 -4.40 10.25
N CYS A 81 -39.02 -5.49 10.61
CA CYS A 81 -39.52 -6.49 9.67
C CYS A 81 -40.85 -6.11 9.00
N GLY A 82 -41.43 -4.95 9.33
CA GLY A 82 -42.80 -4.61 8.95
C GLY A 82 -43.85 -5.52 9.61
N GLY A 83 -44.96 -5.77 8.91
CA GLY A 83 -46.05 -6.62 9.37
C GLY A 83 -47.31 -5.85 9.77
N TYR A 84 -48.20 -6.48 10.51
CA TYR A 84 -49.49 -5.97 10.94
C TYR A 84 -49.54 -5.85 12.46
N VAL A 85 -49.90 -4.66 12.95
CA VAL A 85 -49.96 -4.29 14.36
C VAL A 85 -51.41 -4.21 14.78
N THR A 86 -51.75 -4.84 15.90
CA THR A 86 -53.04 -4.65 16.59
C THR A 86 -52.79 -4.08 17.97
N VAL A 87 -53.38 -2.93 18.28
CA VAL A 87 -53.26 -2.27 19.58
C VAL A 87 -54.55 -2.48 20.37
N ARG A 88 -54.43 -3.05 21.57
CA ARG A 88 -55.53 -3.33 22.50
C ARG A 88 -55.36 -2.58 23.81
N ARG A 89 -56.42 -2.48 24.59
CA ARG A 89 -56.40 -1.93 25.96
C ARG A 89 -57.17 -2.83 26.92
N ASP A 90 -57.06 -2.53 28.21
CA ASP A 90 -57.68 -3.24 29.35
C ASP A 90 -57.05 -4.62 29.65
N SER A 91 -56.82 -5.46 28.63
CA SER A 91 -56.06 -6.72 28.72
C SER A 91 -55.42 -7.05 27.37
N PHE A 92 -54.52 -8.05 27.32
CA PHE A 92 -53.90 -8.50 26.06
C PHE A 92 -54.91 -9.05 25.04
N ASN A 93 -56.08 -9.51 25.48
CA ASN A 93 -57.19 -9.91 24.61
C ASN A 93 -58.38 -8.94 24.71
N GLY A 94 -58.14 -7.74 25.26
CA GLY A 94 -59.16 -6.75 25.58
C GLY A 94 -59.58 -5.93 24.35
N THR A 95 -60.17 -4.76 24.60
CA THR A 95 -60.77 -3.94 23.54
C THR A 95 -59.72 -3.52 22.50
N VAL A 96 -59.98 -3.77 21.21
CA VAL A 96 -59.15 -3.24 20.11
C VAL A 96 -59.30 -1.72 20.06
N VAL A 97 -58.17 -1.03 20.05
CA VAL A 97 -58.07 0.42 19.95
C VAL A 97 -57.81 0.82 18.52
N SER A 98 -56.85 0.16 17.87
CA SER A 98 -56.48 0.40 16.48
C SER A 98 -55.70 -0.78 15.91
N ASN A 99 -55.56 -0.83 14.59
CA ASN A 99 -54.84 -1.87 13.88
C ASN A 99 -54.46 -1.39 12.48
N GLY A 100 -53.39 -1.92 11.92
CA GLY A 100 -52.86 -1.53 10.62
C GLY A 100 -51.47 -2.09 10.37
N THR A 101 -50.93 -1.85 9.18
CA THR A 101 -49.55 -2.27 8.85
C THR A 101 -48.52 -1.38 9.55
N ALA A 102 -47.45 -1.98 10.07
CA ALA A 102 -46.32 -1.22 10.62
C ALA A 102 -45.59 -0.40 9.52
N PRO A 103 -45.18 0.85 9.78
CA PRO A 103 -45.40 1.59 11.02
C PRO A 103 -46.86 2.05 11.18
N HIS A 104 -47.46 1.75 12.33
CA HIS A 104 -48.88 2.01 12.60
C HIS A 104 -49.05 3.06 13.68
N THR A 105 -49.90 4.05 13.43
CA THR A 105 -50.15 5.15 14.38
C THR A 105 -51.49 5.00 15.08
N PHE A 106 -51.54 5.41 16.34
CA PHE A 106 -52.80 5.49 17.08
C PHE A 106 -52.78 6.64 18.09
N THR A 107 -53.93 7.30 18.25
CA THR A 107 -54.16 8.27 19.32
C THR A 107 -54.85 7.55 20.47
N ALA A 108 -54.25 7.57 21.65
CA ALA A 108 -54.76 6.83 22.78
C ALA A 108 -56.04 7.48 23.34
N PRO A 109 -57.19 6.78 23.36
CA PRO A 109 -58.44 7.36 23.87
C PRO A 109 -58.45 7.53 25.41
N THR A 110 -57.67 6.73 26.14
CA THR A 110 -57.57 6.75 27.60
C THR A 110 -56.13 6.54 28.06
N SER A 111 -55.74 7.11 29.19
CA SER A 111 -54.42 6.82 29.77
C SER A 111 -54.40 5.42 30.38
N GLY A 112 -53.27 4.71 30.31
CA GLY A 112 -53.14 3.38 30.91
C GLY A 112 -52.17 2.47 30.17
N THR A 113 -52.34 1.16 30.34
CA THR A 113 -51.54 0.14 29.65
C THR A 113 -52.25 -0.33 28.39
N TYR A 114 -51.51 -0.35 27.28
CA TYR A 114 -51.96 -0.87 25.99
C TYR A 114 -51.17 -2.12 25.64
N TYR A 115 -51.76 -3.03 24.89
CA TYR A 115 -51.17 -4.32 24.52
C TYR A 115 -51.04 -4.36 23.00
N VAL A 116 -49.81 -4.41 22.52
CA VAL A 116 -49.49 -4.32 21.09
C VAL A 116 -49.12 -5.70 20.58
N HIS A 117 -49.87 -6.20 19.60
CA HIS A 117 -49.69 -7.50 18.98
C HIS A 117 -49.05 -7.35 17.61
N TYR A 118 -48.09 -8.21 17.31
CA TYR A 118 -47.37 -8.24 16.03
C TYR A 118 -47.69 -9.51 15.25
N ASN A 119 -48.04 -9.35 13.99
CA ASN A 119 -48.35 -10.45 13.07
C ASN A 119 -47.79 -10.12 11.68
N THR A 120 -47.66 -11.09 10.78
CA THR A 120 -47.16 -10.85 9.41
C THR A 120 -48.16 -10.09 8.55
N ASN A 121 -49.47 -10.25 8.80
CA ASN A 121 -50.55 -9.71 7.99
C ASN A 121 -51.87 -9.58 8.77
N ILE A 122 -52.89 -9.00 8.14
CA ILE A 122 -54.24 -8.81 8.72
C ILE A 122 -54.95 -10.15 9.06
N GLY A 123 -54.51 -11.26 8.47
CA GLY A 123 -54.99 -12.61 8.78
C GLY A 123 -54.28 -13.27 9.97
N CYS A 124 -53.54 -12.50 10.77
CA CYS A 124 -52.81 -12.97 11.95
C CYS A 124 -51.73 -14.01 11.65
N GLY A 125 -51.17 -13.94 10.44
CA GLY A 125 -50.04 -14.79 10.08
C GLY A 125 -48.85 -14.57 11.03
N THR A 126 -48.03 -15.61 11.14
CA THR A 126 -46.95 -15.68 12.13
C THR A 126 -45.63 -15.89 11.43
N ALA A 127 -44.55 -15.31 11.96
CA ALA A 127 -43.20 -15.62 11.53
C ALA A 127 -42.28 -15.80 12.73
N THR A 128 -41.25 -16.61 12.54
CA THR A 128 -40.18 -16.86 13.51
C THR A 128 -39.03 -15.88 13.38
N ASN A 129 -39.18 -14.83 12.56
CA ASN A 129 -38.18 -13.79 12.45
C ASN A 129 -38.31 -12.87 13.67
N CYS A 130 -37.17 -12.69 14.33
CA CYS A 130 -36.98 -11.83 15.47
C CYS A 130 -36.87 -10.37 14.98
N CYS A 131 -37.81 -9.52 15.40
CA CYS A 131 -37.94 -8.16 14.86
C CYS A 131 -37.77 -7.10 15.94
N THR A 132 -36.94 -6.08 15.68
CA THR A 132 -36.88 -4.91 16.55
C THR A 132 -38.13 -4.09 16.40
N THR A 133 -38.80 -3.83 17.53
CA THR A 133 -40.04 -3.05 17.59
C THR A 133 -39.85 -1.85 18.48
N THR A 134 -40.38 -0.71 18.06
CA THR A 134 -40.26 0.57 18.77
C THR A 134 -41.61 1.27 18.86
N ILE A 135 -41.76 2.11 19.88
CA ILE A 135 -42.86 3.06 20.02
C ILE A 135 -42.30 4.47 20.06
N THR A 136 -42.86 5.37 19.27
CA THR A 136 -42.48 6.80 19.24
C THR A 136 -43.68 7.66 19.56
N CYS A 137 -43.54 8.66 20.43
CA CYS A 137 -44.59 9.65 20.62
C CYS A 137 -44.46 10.75 19.55
N ILE A 138 -45.22 10.64 18.47
CA ILE A 138 -45.11 11.56 17.34
C ILE A 138 -45.82 12.90 17.57
N SER A 139 -46.70 12.99 18.59
CA SER A 139 -47.31 14.25 19.02
C SER A 139 -46.59 14.91 20.20
N CYS A 140 -45.49 14.33 20.70
CA CYS A 140 -44.69 14.92 21.79
C CYS A 140 -43.58 15.82 21.22
N SER A 141 -43.11 16.79 22.00
CA SER A 141 -42.02 17.70 21.61
C SER A 141 -40.67 16.98 21.52
N ALA A 142 -39.80 17.41 20.59
CA ALA A 142 -38.42 16.93 20.49
C ALA A 142 -37.58 17.36 21.71
N PRO A 143 -36.76 16.46 22.30
CA PRO A 143 -35.98 16.79 23.48
C PRO A 143 -34.78 17.68 23.14
N VAL A 144 -34.55 18.72 23.95
CA VAL A 144 -33.35 19.55 23.94
C VAL A 144 -32.42 19.02 25.04
N GLY A 145 -31.35 18.33 24.67
CA GLY A 145 -30.35 17.82 25.63
C GLY A 145 -29.19 18.79 25.86
N CYS A 146 -28.46 18.59 26.94
CA CYS A 146 -27.35 19.47 27.29
C CYS A 146 -26.19 19.32 26.31
N ILE A 147 -25.47 20.42 26.10
CA ILE A 147 -24.26 20.51 25.28
C ILE A 147 -23.21 21.22 26.11
N ASN A 148 -22.07 20.58 26.20
CA ASN A 148 -20.86 21.08 26.83
C ASN A 148 -19.80 21.16 25.73
N ASN A 149 -18.98 22.20 25.74
CA ASN A 149 -18.04 22.47 24.65
C ASN A 149 -16.58 22.11 24.99
N THR A 150 -16.30 21.83 26.26
CA THR A 150 -14.96 21.49 26.75
C THR A 150 -14.82 19.97 26.85
N ALA A 151 -13.85 19.38 26.16
CA ALA A 151 -13.58 17.95 26.25
C ALA A 151 -12.71 17.64 27.47
N PHE A 152 -13.11 16.68 28.30
CA PHE A 152 -12.29 16.22 29.43
C PHE A 152 -12.60 14.76 29.78
N GLY A 153 -11.56 13.95 29.90
CA GLY A 153 -11.67 12.51 30.13
C GLY A 153 -11.97 11.71 28.86
N SER A 154 -11.26 10.61 28.69
CA SER A 154 -11.49 9.67 27.60
C SER A 154 -11.25 8.23 28.05
N SER A 155 -11.95 7.29 27.42
CA SER A 155 -11.76 5.86 27.69
C SER A 155 -12.13 4.99 26.49
N ILE A 156 -11.60 3.78 26.46
CA ILE A 156 -12.04 2.73 25.53
C ILE A 156 -13.22 2.00 26.18
N ALA A 157 -14.26 1.71 25.41
CA ALA A 157 -15.43 0.99 25.89
C ALA A 157 -15.06 -0.38 26.50
N PRO A 158 -15.52 -0.71 27.71
CA PRO A 158 -15.25 -2.00 28.32
C PRO A 158 -15.87 -3.14 27.50
N THR A 159 -15.11 -4.23 27.33
CA THR A 159 -15.52 -5.46 26.63
C THR A 159 -16.01 -6.55 27.58
N SER A 160 -15.99 -6.29 28.89
CA SER A 160 -16.50 -7.15 29.95
C SER A 160 -17.35 -6.34 30.94
N ASN A 161 -18.00 -7.00 31.89
CA ASN A 161 -18.74 -6.32 32.95
C ASN A 161 -17.87 -5.63 34.01
N ALA A 162 -16.53 -5.60 33.83
CA ALA A 162 -15.64 -4.81 34.65
C ALA A 162 -15.81 -3.30 34.37
N PRO A 163 -16.01 -2.46 35.40
CA PRO A 163 -16.08 -1.01 35.23
C PRO A 163 -14.73 -0.40 34.80
N THR A 164 -14.77 0.56 33.88
CA THR A 164 -13.62 1.35 33.44
C THR A 164 -13.82 2.82 33.81
N THR A 165 -12.84 3.43 34.45
CA THR A 165 -12.86 4.87 34.75
C THR A 165 -12.64 5.69 33.48
N ILE A 166 -13.53 6.63 33.20
CA ILE A 166 -13.42 7.59 32.09
C ILE A 166 -12.62 8.82 32.49
N SER A 167 -12.89 9.31 33.70
CA SER A 167 -12.12 10.40 34.31
C SER A 167 -12.24 10.30 35.81
N THR A 168 -11.16 10.59 36.52
CA THR A 168 -11.17 10.76 37.98
C THR A 168 -11.71 12.12 38.39
N CYS A 169 -11.78 13.08 37.45
CA CYS A 169 -12.17 14.46 37.71
C CYS A 169 -12.90 15.12 36.53
N ASN A 170 -14.19 14.87 36.35
CA ASN A 170 -15.01 15.50 35.31
C ASN A 170 -15.91 16.59 35.91
N PHE A 171 -15.86 17.82 35.38
CA PHE A 171 -16.69 18.93 35.80
C PHE A 171 -17.99 19.01 35.01
N GLN A 172 -19.05 19.58 35.61
CA GLN A 172 -20.40 19.65 35.04
C GLN A 172 -20.57 20.69 33.90
N THR A 173 -19.49 20.99 33.19
CA THR A 173 -19.36 21.83 31.99
C THR A 173 -18.55 21.14 30.89
N GLU A 174 -18.16 19.89 31.10
CA GLU A 174 -17.27 19.13 30.24
C GLU A 174 -18.00 17.95 29.62
N TYR A 175 -17.46 17.44 28.51
CA TYR A 175 -17.87 16.17 27.94
C TYR A 175 -16.71 15.20 27.87
N SER A 176 -16.98 13.92 28.14
CA SER A 176 -16.00 12.86 27.95
C SER A 176 -16.20 12.10 26.64
N THR A 177 -15.13 11.53 26.12
CA THR A 177 -15.16 10.67 24.92
C THR A 177 -15.00 9.20 25.25
N ILE A 178 -15.82 8.35 24.63
CA ILE A 178 -15.70 6.90 24.73
C ILE A 178 -15.51 6.32 23.34
N THR A 179 -14.37 5.70 23.10
CA THR A 179 -14.01 5.10 21.81
C THR A 179 -14.27 3.60 21.81
N SER A 180 -14.39 3.01 20.62
CA SER A 180 -14.62 1.57 20.42
C SER A 180 -15.92 1.03 21.03
N ILE A 181 -16.95 1.87 21.16
CA ILE A 181 -18.30 1.41 21.50
C ILE A 181 -18.78 0.45 20.40
N VAL A 182 -19.39 -0.66 20.80
CA VAL A 182 -19.93 -1.69 19.88
C VAL A 182 -21.44 -1.53 19.77
N SER A 183 -21.96 -1.48 18.55
CA SER A 183 -23.40 -1.44 18.27
C SER A 183 -24.14 -2.60 18.93
N GLY A 184 -25.31 -2.33 19.52
CA GLY A 184 -26.15 -3.32 20.21
C GLY A 184 -25.70 -3.64 21.65
N THR A 185 -24.51 -3.19 22.07
CA THR A 185 -24.02 -3.40 23.44
C THR A 185 -24.60 -2.36 24.39
N THR A 186 -24.94 -2.79 25.62
CA THR A 186 -25.55 -1.94 26.64
C THR A 186 -24.51 -1.49 27.67
N TYR A 187 -24.31 -0.18 27.76
CA TYR A 187 -23.36 0.46 28.65
C TYR A 187 -24.08 1.28 29.71
N GLN A 188 -23.50 1.34 30.91
CA GLN A 188 -23.93 2.20 31.99
C GLN A 188 -22.83 3.21 32.29
N VAL A 189 -23.17 4.49 32.29
CA VAL A 189 -22.29 5.57 32.73
C VAL A 189 -22.75 6.04 34.10
N ASN A 190 -21.83 6.05 35.05
CA ASN A 190 -22.07 6.53 36.39
C ASN A 190 -21.12 7.67 36.74
N SER A 191 -21.60 8.60 37.58
CA SER A 191 -20.79 9.70 38.12
C SER A 191 -20.87 9.69 39.64
N SER A 192 -19.74 9.87 40.32
CA SER A 192 -19.66 9.84 41.79
C SER A 192 -20.48 10.94 42.47
N CYS A 193 -20.84 12.01 41.76
CA CYS A 193 -21.65 13.11 42.29
C CYS A 193 -23.11 13.11 41.82
N GLY A 194 -23.59 12.07 41.13
CA GLY A 194 -24.94 12.08 40.54
C GLY A 194 -24.98 12.90 39.25
N GLY A 195 -25.94 13.81 39.08
CA GLY A 195 -26.04 14.72 37.92
C GLY A 195 -26.84 14.18 36.73
N TYR A 196 -27.05 15.02 35.71
CA TYR A 196 -27.75 14.73 34.46
C TYR A 196 -26.75 14.50 33.33
N ILE A 197 -26.84 13.34 32.68
CA ILE A 197 -25.98 12.91 31.60
C ILE A 197 -26.75 13.03 30.28
N THR A 198 -26.09 13.56 29.24
CA THR A 198 -26.55 13.47 27.84
C THR A 198 -25.50 12.72 27.02
N VAL A 199 -25.89 11.60 26.41
CA VAL A 199 -25.04 10.76 25.55
C VAL A 199 -25.30 11.12 24.11
N ARG A 200 -24.26 11.41 23.34
CA ARG A 200 -24.33 11.75 21.91
C ARG A 200 -23.43 10.87 21.07
N SER A 201 -23.80 10.67 19.81
CA SER A 201 -23.00 9.90 18.83
C SER A 201 -22.54 10.78 17.67
N GLY A 202 -21.40 10.43 17.08
CA GLY A 202 -20.85 11.07 15.87
C GLY A 202 -19.99 12.30 16.17
N THR A 203 -20.56 13.33 16.78
CA THR A 203 -19.84 14.53 17.25
C THR A 203 -20.30 14.90 18.66
N TYR A 204 -19.54 15.75 19.36
CA TYR A 204 -19.91 16.23 20.71
C TYR A 204 -21.23 17.03 20.73
N ASN A 205 -21.67 17.57 19.60
CA ASN A 205 -22.99 18.21 19.46
C ASN A 205 -23.94 17.40 18.56
N GLY A 206 -23.62 16.13 18.32
CA GLY A 206 -24.33 15.22 17.43
C GLY A 206 -25.66 14.73 18.01
N ALA A 207 -26.21 13.68 17.40
CA ALA A 207 -27.50 13.12 17.78
C ALA A 207 -27.49 12.63 19.24
N ILE A 208 -28.54 12.96 20.00
CA ILE A 208 -28.72 12.45 21.37
C ILE A 208 -29.15 10.99 21.28
N VAL A 209 -28.36 10.12 21.89
CA VAL A 209 -28.61 8.67 22.00
C VAL A 209 -29.44 8.38 23.25
N SER A 210 -29.09 9.00 24.37
CA SER A 210 -29.80 8.85 25.64
C SER A 210 -29.53 10.06 26.54
N GLN A 211 -30.43 10.36 27.46
CA GLN A 211 -30.22 11.39 28.47
C GLN A 211 -31.02 11.09 29.73
N GLY A 212 -30.51 11.49 30.90
CA GLY A 212 -31.14 11.23 32.18
C GLY A 212 -30.17 11.40 33.34
N ASN A 213 -30.64 11.18 34.56
CA ASN A 213 -29.77 11.26 35.74
C ASN A 213 -28.79 10.08 35.80
N ALA A 214 -27.59 10.31 36.32
CA ALA A 214 -26.62 9.27 36.62
C ALA A 214 -27.12 8.36 37.76
N PRO A 215 -26.91 7.04 37.71
CA PRO A 215 -26.31 6.30 36.59
C PRO A 215 -27.26 6.22 35.38
N LEU A 216 -26.75 6.55 34.19
CA LEU A 216 -27.48 6.49 32.94
C LEU A 216 -27.06 5.25 32.14
N THR A 217 -28.02 4.40 31.81
CA THR A 217 -27.81 3.25 30.92
C THR A 217 -28.25 3.61 29.50
N PHE A 218 -27.46 3.21 28.51
CA PHE A 218 -27.82 3.34 27.10
C PHE A 218 -27.34 2.11 26.30
N THR A 219 -28.11 1.74 25.28
CA THR A 219 -27.68 0.75 24.28
C THR A 219 -27.17 1.49 23.06
N ALA A 220 -25.96 1.16 22.63
CA ALA A 220 -25.34 1.82 21.49
C ALA A 220 -26.09 1.49 20.19
N THR A 221 -26.50 2.52 19.44
CA THR A 221 -27.22 2.36 18.16
C THR A 221 -26.28 2.18 16.97
N SER A 222 -25.01 2.53 17.14
CA SER A 222 -23.94 2.36 16.14
C SER A 222 -22.61 2.11 16.85
N SER A 223 -21.69 1.40 16.19
CA SER A 223 -20.31 1.30 16.68
C SER A 223 -19.55 2.60 16.45
N GLY A 224 -18.58 2.93 17.30
CA GLY A 224 -17.72 4.11 17.13
C GLY A 224 -17.51 4.93 18.39
N THR A 225 -17.40 6.25 18.23
CA THR A 225 -17.11 7.19 19.34
C THR A 225 -18.39 7.86 19.85
N TYR A 226 -18.54 7.89 21.16
CA TYR A 226 -19.66 8.51 21.88
C TYR A 226 -19.14 9.64 22.79
N TYR A 227 -20.00 10.64 23.00
CA TYR A 227 -19.71 11.86 23.73
C TYR A 227 -20.67 11.98 24.91
N ILE A 228 -20.13 12.08 26.13
CA ILE A 228 -20.90 12.06 27.38
C ILE A 228 -20.85 13.45 28.00
N HIS A 229 -21.95 14.19 27.93
CA HIS A 229 -22.08 15.51 28.53
C HIS A 229 -22.62 15.38 29.95
N TYR A 230 -21.96 16.05 30.88
CA TYR A 230 -22.30 15.99 32.29
C TYR A 230 -22.77 17.36 32.80
N ASN A 231 -23.93 17.41 33.45
CA ASN A 231 -24.55 18.63 33.97
C ASN A 231 -25.21 18.36 35.33
N THR A 232 -25.60 19.40 36.09
CA THR A 232 -26.32 19.23 37.38
C THR A 232 -27.73 18.67 37.23
N ASN A 233 -28.44 19.05 36.15
CA ASN A 233 -29.85 18.78 35.95
C ASN A 233 -30.23 18.87 34.46
N SER A 234 -31.48 18.51 34.13
CA SER A 234 -32.01 18.53 32.76
C SER A 234 -32.15 19.93 32.15
N SER A 235 -31.94 21.00 32.93
CA SER A 235 -31.86 22.39 32.46
C SER A 235 -30.41 22.84 32.22
N CYS A 236 -29.47 21.89 32.20
CA CYS A 236 -28.05 22.11 31.92
C CYS A 236 -27.34 23.02 32.92
N GLY A 237 -27.81 23.05 34.18
CA GLY A 237 -27.11 23.78 35.23
C GLY A 237 -25.71 23.22 35.47
N THR A 238 -24.81 24.03 36.01
CA THR A 238 -23.39 23.70 36.21
C THR A 238 -23.05 23.71 37.70
N ALA A 239 -22.02 22.95 38.09
CA ALA A 239 -21.38 23.07 39.40
C ALA A 239 -19.87 22.82 39.28
N THR A 240 -19.13 23.28 40.28
CA THR A 240 -17.66 23.26 40.33
C THR A 240 -17.07 22.00 40.96
N ASN A 241 -17.91 21.03 41.33
CA ASN A 241 -17.43 19.79 41.95
C ASN A 241 -16.85 18.85 40.89
N CYS A 242 -15.63 18.40 41.12
CA CYS A 242 -14.92 17.39 40.36
C CYS A 242 -15.49 15.99 40.68
N CYS A 243 -15.90 15.25 39.65
CA CYS A 243 -16.59 13.97 39.82
C CYS A 243 -15.94 12.84 39.04
N THR A 244 -15.79 11.67 39.66
CA THR A 244 -15.30 10.48 38.96
C THR A 244 -16.39 9.91 38.08
N THR A 245 -16.10 9.72 36.80
CA THR A 245 -17.02 9.15 35.81
C THR A 245 -16.53 7.78 35.39
N ILE A 246 -17.41 6.78 35.42
CA ILE A 246 -17.11 5.37 35.15
C ILE A 246 -18.08 4.83 34.10
N ILE A 247 -17.60 4.03 33.15
CA ILE A 247 -18.43 3.24 32.24
C ILE A 247 -18.34 1.75 32.57
N THR A 248 -19.45 1.03 32.47
CA THR A 248 -19.51 -0.43 32.63
C THR A 248 -20.30 -1.05 31.49
N CYS A 249 -19.82 -2.13 30.88
CA CYS A 249 -20.61 -2.90 29.91
C CYS A 249 -21.54 -3.86 30.65
N THR A 250 -22.82 -3.51 30.73
CA THR A 250 -23.82 -4.29 31.47
C THR A 250 -24.32 -5.52 30.72
N SER A 251 -24.15 -5.56 29.40
CA SER A 251 -24.52 -6.73 28.57
C SER A 251 -23.34 -7.65 28.22
N CYS A 252 -22.12 -7.36 28.70
CA CYS A 252 -20.95 -8.20 28.46
C CYS A 252 -20.86 -9.31 29.53
N THR A 253 -20.48 -10.52 29.13
CA THR A 253 -20.34 -11.68 30.04
C THR A 253 -18.96 -11.72 30.72
N ALA A 254 -18.87 -12.30 31.92
CA ALA A 254 -17.59 -12.48 32.62
C ALA A 254 -16.64 -13.41 31.83
N PRO A 255 -15.33 -13.13 31.73
CA PRO A 255 -14.45 -13.84 30.82
C PRO A 255 -14.01 -15.22 31.34
N ILE A 256 -14.16 -16.28 30.53
CA ILE A 256 -13.61 -17.63 30.79
C ILE A 256 -12.24 -17.70 30.12
N GLY A 257 -11.18 -17.32 30.84
CA GLY A 257 -9.82 -17.23 30.28
C GLY A 257 -9.12 -18.56 30.05
N CYS A 258 -7.98 -18.53 29.38
CA CYS A 258 -7.16 -19.71 29.10
C CYS A 258 -6.44 -20.23 30.35
N VAL A 259 -6.16 -21.54 30.37
CA VAL A 259 -5.38 -22.22 31.41
C VAL A 259 -4.36 -23.13 30.75
N ASN A 260 -3.09 -22.75 30.89
CA ASN A 260 -1.93 -23.56 30.57
C ASN A 260 -1.46 -24.31 31.82
N THR A 261 -0.93 -25.53 31.67
CA THR A 261 -0.47 -26.36 32.80
C THR A 261 1.04 -26.40 32.96
N SER A 262 1.80 -25.95 31.97
CA SER A 262 3.27 -25.95 31.96
C SER A 262 3.80 -24.58 32.38
N SER A 263 4.68 -24.54 33.38
CA SER A 263 5.29 -23.29 33.87
C SER A 263 6.60 -23.01 33.15
N PHE A 264 6.75 -21.83 32.56
CA PHE A 264 8.02 -21.37 31.98
C PHE A 264 8.17 -19.85 32.12
N GLY A 265 9.35 -19.41 32.58
CA GLY A 265 9.62 -18.00 32.88
C GLY A 265 9.06 -17.51 34.22
N SER A 266 9.84 -16.68 34.90
CA SER A 266 9.44 -16.03 36.14
C SER A 266 10.13 -14.68 36.30
N ALA A 267 9.42 -13.68 36.81
CA ALA A 267 9.98 -12.38 37.13
C ALA A 267 9.38 -11.79 38.41
N ASN A 268 10.06 -10.81 38.99
CA ASN A 268 9.43 -9.91 39.94
C ASN A 268 8.68 -8.82 39.17
N ALA A 269 7.54 -8.37 39.70
CA ALA A 269 6.81 -7.24 39.17
C ALA A 269 7.71 -5.99 39.15
N PRO A 270 7.76 -5.23 38.04
CA PRO A 270 8.51 -3.99 37.99
C PRO A 270 7.95 -3.00 39.02
N THR A 271 8.86 -2.25 39.66
CA THR A 271 8.50 -1.18 40.61
C THR A 271 8.39 0.19 39.95
N ASN A 272 8.58 0.26 38.63
CA ASN A 272 8.55 1.47 37.80
C ASN A 272 8.04 1.13 36.38
N ALA A 273 8.05 2.13 35.49
CA ALA A 273 7.59 2.00 34.11
C ALA A 273 8.57 1.27 33.16
N THR A 274 9.70 0.72 33.66
CA THR A 274 10.65 0.00 32.81
C THR A 274 10.13 -1.40 32.47
N VAL A 275 10.23 -1.76 31.18
CA VAL A 275 9.86 -3.09 30.69
C VAL A 275 10.89 -4.12 31.18
N THR A 276 10.42 -5.13 31.90
CA THR A 276 11.21 -6.25 32.41
C THR A 276 10.94 -7.50 31.58
N THR A 277 11.99 -8.15 31.10
CA THR A 277 11.88 -9.45 30.43
C THR A 277 11.56 -10.55 31.44
N ILE A 278 10.47 -11.29 31.21
CA ILE A 278 10.06 -12.46 32.01
C ILE A 278 10.84 -13.70 31.56
N SER A 279 10.93 -13.89 30.25
CA SER A 279 11.73 -14.94 29.61
C SER A 279 12.05 -14.54 28.18
N THR A 280 13.24 -14.88 27.71
CA THR A 280 13.63 -14.75 26.29
C THR A 280 13.08 -15.88 25.42
N CYS A 281 12.49 -16.90 26.04
CA CYS A 281 11.86 -18.00 25.34
C CYS A 281 10.68 -18.52 26.14
N ASN A 282 9.46 -18.41 25.64
CA ASN A 282 8.25 -18.91 26.30
C ASN A 282 7.29 -19.35 25.21
N TYR A 283 6.82 -20.60 25.26
CA TYR A 283 5.92 -21.13 24.24
C TYR A 283 4.48 -20.73 24.52
N GLN A 284 3.66 -20.60 23.47
CA GLN A 284 2.22 -20.27 23.57
C GLN A 284 1.36 -21.46 24.04
N THR A 285 1.87 -22.20 25.02
CA THR A 285 1.24 -23.30 25.80
C THR A 285 1.67 -23.27 27.27
N GLU A 286 2.45 -22.27 27.66
CA GLU A 286 3.08 -22.16 28.96
C GLU A 286 2.53 -20.94 29.71
N TYR A 287 2.66 -20.95 31.02
CA TYR A 287 2.38 -19.80 31.87
C TYR A 287 3.64 -19.35 32.58
N SER A 288 3.76 -18.04 32.80
CA SER A 288 4.82 -17.45 33.61
C SER A 288 4.31 -17.01 34.97
N THR A 289 5.23 -16.96 35.94
CA THR A 289 4.93 -16.53 37.31
C THR A 289 5.50 -15.13 37.57
N ILE A 290 4.67 -14.19 38.00
CA ILE A 290 5.09 -12.84 38.40
C ILE A 290 4.88 -12.66 39.89
N SER A 291 5.98 -12.50 40.62
CA SER A 291 5.98 -12.26 42.07
C SER A 291 5.94 -10.78 42.41
N ASN A 292 5.49 -10.41 43.60
CA ASN A 292 5.47 -9.03 44.12
C ASN A 292 4.60 -8.03 43.35
N ILE A 293 3.54 -8.48 42.68
CA ILE A 293 2.51 -7.54 42.16
C ILE A 293 1.88 -6.80 43.34
N ILE A 294 1.62 -5.51 43.18
CA ILE A 294 1.01 -4.65 44.21
C ILE A 294 -0.41 -4.31 43.80
N ASN A 295 -1.37 -4.51 44.72
CA ASN A 295 -2.77 -4.14 44.53
C ASN A 295 -2.92 -2.65 44.18
N GLY A 296 -3.75 -2.33 43.20
CA GLY A 296 -4.00 -0.97 42.73
C GLY A 296 -3.03 -0.47 41.66
N ASN A 297 -1.88 -1.13 41.46
CA ASN A 297 -0.99 -0.81 40.36
C ASN A 297 -1.46 -1.43 39.04
N THR A 298 -1.19 -0.74 37.95
CA THR A 298 -1.52 -1.15 36.59
C THR A 298 -0.28 -1.73 35.94
N TYR A 299 -0.38 -2.89 35.32
CA TYR A 299 0.72 -3.60 34.68
C TYR A 299 0.39 -3.92 33.22
N THR A 300 1.40 -3.99 32.35
CA THR A 300 1.28 -4.41 30.95
C THR A 300 2.15 -5.64 30.72
N ALA A 301 1.58 -6.73 30.22
CA ALA A 301 2.30 -7.93 29.81
C ALA A 301 2.39 -8.02 28.28
N GLY A 302 3.56 -8.39 27.75
CA GLY A 302 3.84 -8.46 26.32
C GLY A 302 4.43 -9.79 25.87
N SER A 303 4.34 -10.06 24.57
CA SER A 303 5.00 -11.18 23.90
C SER A 303 5.49 -10.75 22.51
N SER A 304 6.73 -11.12 22.14
CA SER A 304 7.31 -10.80 20.83
C SER A 304 6.58 -11.46 19.66
N CYS A 305 5.79 -12.50 19.92
CA CYS A 305 4.97 -13.18 18.92
C CYS A 305 3.50 -12.71 18.93
N GLY A 306 3.16 -11.71 19.74
CA GLY A 306 1.76 -11.36 20.02
C GLY A 306 0.99 -12.50 20.69
N GLY A 307 -0.28 -12.65 20.33
CA GLY A 307 -1.17 -13.70 20.84
C GLY A 307 -2.16 -13.20 21.89
N TYR A 308 -2.71 -14.12 22.67
CA TYR A 308 -3.70 -13.89 23.72
C TYR A 308 -3.11 -14.18 25.10
N ILE A 309 -3.32 -13.25 26.02
CA ILE A 309 -2.82 -13.31 27.39
C ILE A 309 -4.02 -13.49 28.32
N THR A 310 -3.91 -14.42 29.28
CA THR A 310 -4.81 -14.52 30.44
C THR A 310 -4.02 -14.33 31.73
N VAL A 311 -4.40 -13.37 32.56
CA VAL A 311 -3.79 -13.10 33.87
C VAL A 311 -4.69 -13.69 34.96
N ARG A 312 -4.09 -14.51 35.83
CA ARG A 312 -4.77 -15.16 36.95
C ARG A 312 -4.10 -14.82 38.28
N SER A 313 -4.88 -14.78 39.35
CA SER A 313 -4.42 -14.59 40.72
C SER A 313 -4.63 -15.83 41.59
N GLY A 314 -3.85 -15.96 42.67
CA GLY A 314 -3.94 -17.05 43.64
C GLY A 314 -3.20 -18.32 43.21
N THR A 315 -3.67 -19.01 42.17
CA THR A 315 -3.02 -20.19 41.58
C THR A 315 -2.94 -20.06 40.07
N TYR A 316 -2.13 -20.89 39.40
CA TYR A 316 -2.02 -20.86 37.94
C TYR A 316 -3.37 -21.11 37.23
N ASN A 317 -4.30 -21.85 37.84
CA ASN A 317 -5.67 -22.05 37.37
C ASN A 317 -6.71 -21.26 38.19
N GLY A 318 -6.29 -20.25 38.94
CA GLY A 318 -7.12 -19.45 39.83
C GLY A 318 -7.99 -18.44 39.09
N THR A 319 -8.52 -17.45 39.80
CA THR A 319 -9.45 -16.45 39.25
C THR A 319 -8.81 -15.66 38.11
N VAL A 320 -9.50 -15.54 36.98
CA VAL A 320 -9.10 -14.66 35.88
C VAL A 320 -9.33 -13.22 36.31
N ILE A 321 -8.26 -12.43 36.35
CA ILE A 321 -8.34 -11.00 36.69
C ILE A 321 -8.26 -10.10 35.45
N ALA A 322 -7.68 -10.59 34.36
CA ALA A 322 -7.64 -9.90 33.07
C ALA A 322 -7.38 -10.89 31.93
N GLN A 323 -7.83 -10.57 30.72
CA GLN A 323 -7.48 -11.29 29.51
C GLN A 323 -7.64 -10.41 28.27
N GLY A 324 -6.88 -10.71 27.21
CA GLY A 324 -6.93 -9.95 25.96
C GLY A 324 -5.73 -10.24 25.07
N ASN A 325 -5.64 -9.56 23.93
CA ASN A 325 -4.49 -9.70 23.05
C ASN A 325 -3.23 -9.06 23.69
N ALA A 326 -2.06 -9.60 23.40
CA ALA A 326 -0.78 -9.00 23.77
C ALA A 326 -0.52 -7.74 22.91
N PRO A 327 -0.03 -6.62 23.49
CA PRO A 327 0.21 -6.42 24.92
C PRO A 327 -1.10 -6.22 25.71
N LEU A 328 -1.22 -6.87 26.87
CA LEU A 328 -2.38 -6.78 27.75
C LEU A 328 -2.07 -5.93 28.98
N THR A 329 -2.85 -4.87 29.17
CA THR A 329 -2.78 -4.01 30.36
C THR A 329 -3.90 -4.34 31.36
N TRP A 330 -3.59 -4.43 32.65
CA TRP A 330 -4.57 -4.64 33.71
C TRP A 330 -4.20 -3.92 35.02
N THR A 331 -5.21 -3.56 35.82
CA THR A 331 -5.01 -3.12 37.21
C THR A 331 -5.06 -4.33 38.14
N ALA A 332 -4.02 -4.52 38.94
CA ALA A 332 -3.95 -5.63 39.89
C ALA A 332 -5.01 -5.45 40.99
N THR A 333 -5.86 -6.45 41.17
CA THR A 333 -6.94 -6.45 42.18
C THR A 333 -6.52 -7.05 43.52
N SER A 334 -5.28 -7.56 43.61
CA SER A 334 -4.69 -8.15 44.82
C SER A 334 -3.16 -8.05 44.75
N SER A 335 -2.49 -7.91 45.90
CA SER A 335 -1.03 -8.01 45.96
C SER A 335 -0.59 -9.48 45.98
N GLY A 336 0.62 -9.78 45.52
CA GLY A 336 1.22 -11.12 45.57
C GLY A 336 1.52 -11.71 44.20
N THR A 337 1.49 -13.04 44.09
CA THR A 337 1.89 -13.73 42.86
C THR A 337 0.74 -13.83 41.86
N HIS A 338 1.04 -13.51 40.60
CA HIS A 338 0.14 -13.65 39.47
C HIS A 338 0.70 -14.60 38.42
N PHE A 339 -0.18 -15.20 37.64
CA PHE A 339 0.14 -16.20 36.62
C PHE A 339 -0.33 -15.71 35.27
N ILE A 340 0.59 -15.60 34.32
CA ILE A 340 0.34 -15.06 32.98
C ILE A 340 0.41 -16.20 31.98
N HIS A 341 -0.72 -16.52 31.36
CA HIS A 341 -0.86 -17.60 30.37
C HIS A 341 -0.78 -17.02 28.97
N TYR A 342 0.07 -17.60 28.13
CA TYR A 342 0.25 -17.19 26.73
C TYR A 342 -0.37 -18.22 25.79
N ASN A 343 -1.22 -17.77 24.88
CA ASN A 343 -1.90 -18.58 23.87
C ASN A 343 -1.91 -17.85 22.52
N THR A 344 -2.21 -18.52 21.42
CA THR A 344 -2.29 -17.86 20.10
C THR A 344 -3.52 -16.97 19.95
N ASN A 345 -4.62 -17.31 20.63
CA ASN A 345 -5.91 -16.61 20.51
C ASN A 345 -6.81 -16.86 21.75
N SER A 346 -7.96 -16.18 21.80
CA SER A 346 -8.96 -16.29 22.87
C SER A 346 -9.61 -17.67 23.01
N SER A 347 -9.44 -18.54 22.02
CA SER A 347 -9.86 -19.95 22.07
C SER A 347 -8.76 -20.87 22.64
N CYS A 348 -7.73 -20.28 23.26
CA CYS A 348 -6.61 -20.98 23.89
C CYS A 348 -5.78 -21.82 22.91
N GLY A 349 -5.70 -21.36 21.65
CA GLY A 349 -4.86 -22.01 20.65
C GLY A 349 -3.38 -22.01 21.04
N THR A 350 -2.63 -22.92 20.42
CA THR A 350 -1.26 -23.26 20.80
C THR A 350 -0.30 -23.10 19.63
N ALA A 351 0.95 -22.68 19.89
CA ALA A 351 2.01 -22.69 18.89
C ALA A 351 3.35 -23.15 19.50
N THR A 352 4.22 -23.68 18.64
CA THR A 352 5.54 -24.19 18.99
C THR A 352 6.65 -23.16 18.79
N THR A 353 6.31 -21.91 18.52
CA THR A 353 7.29 -20.82 18.39
C THR A 353 7.66 -20.30 19.78
N CYS A 354 8.96 -20.21 20.04
CA CYS A 354 9.53 -19.65 21.26
C CYS A 354 9.48 -18.11 21.20
N CYS A 355 8.91 -17.48 22.23
CA CYS A 355 8.65 -16.03 22.24
C CYS A 355 9.26 -15.34 23.46
N THR A 356 9.81 -14.13 23.27
CA THR A 356 10.23 -13.28 24.38
C THR A 356 8.98 -12.70 25.04
N THR A 357 8.86 -12.82 26.36
CA THR A 357 7.72 -12.33 27.14
C THR A 357 8.18 -11.28 28.15
N THR A 358 7.37 -10.25 28.36
CA THR A 358 7.73 -9.06 29.14
C THR A 358 6.62 -8.59 30.07
N ILE A 359 6.98 -7.80 31.09
CA ILE A 359 6.05 -7.10 31.97
C ILE A 359 6.53 -5.67 32.29
N GLN A 360 5.60 -4.73 32.40
CA GLN A 360 5.84 -3.32 32.74
C GLN A 360 4.83 -2.87 33.81
N CYS A 361 5.18 -1.93 34.71
CA CYS A 361 4.21 -1.30 35.61
C CYS A 361 3.88 0.13 35.19
N ASN A 362 2.64 0.42 34.81
CA ASN A 362 2.21 1.70 34.27
C ASN A 362 1.85 2.75 35.34
N THR A 363 1.46 2.32 36.55
CA THR A 363 1.04 3.25 37.64
C THR A 363 1.82 3.06 38.93
N CYS A 364 2.90 2.28 38.90
CA CYS A 364 3.84 2.28 40.01
C CYS A 364 4.44 3.68 40.10
N SER A 365 4.10 4.42 41.15
CA SER A 365 4.84 5.61 41.54
C SER A 365 6.26 5.17 41.87
N ILE A 366 7.25 5.73 41.17
CA ILE A 366 8.65 5.53 41.49
C ILE A 366 8.83 6.03 42.95
N PRO A 367 9.19 5.20 43.94
CA PRO A 367 9.95 5.72 45.06
C PRO A 367 11.22 6.20 44.40
N CYS A 368 11.32 7.50 44.17
CA CYS A 368 12.31 7.95 43.24
C CYS A 368 13.71 7.61 43.73
N THR A 369 14.36 6.77 42.94
CA THR A 369 15.78 6.55 43.06
C THR A 369 16.43 7.83 42.60
N SER A 370 17.34 8.36 43.43
CA SER A 370 18.24 9.42 42.97
C SER A 370 18.75 9.08 41.58
N GLY A 371 18.83 10.12 40.75
CA GLY A 371 19.46 10.05 39.46
C GLY A 371 20.79 9.27 39.49
N ASP A 372 21.06 8.53 38.42
CA ASP A 372 22.35 7.85 38.22
C ASP A 372 23.45 8.79 37.69
N GLY A 373 23.15 10.08 37.58
CA GLY A 373 24.02 11.07 36.98
C GLY A 373 24.23 10.89 35.47
N THR A 374 23.37 10.19 34.72
CA THR A 374 23.54 10.02 33.26
C THR A 374 22.50 10.80 32.44
N GLY A 375 22.96 11.79 31.68
CA GLY A 375 22.06 12.61 30.86
C GLY A 375 21.83 12.06 29.44
N THR A 376 20.77 12.54 28.80
CA THR A 376 20.26 11.96 27.54
C THR A 376 20.51 12.79 26.29
N THR A 377 21.13 13.98 26.40
CA THR A 377 21.36 14.87 25.26
C THR A 377 22.83 14.94 24.87
N THR A 378 23.10 15.06 23.58
CA THR A 378 24.40 15.49 23.04
C THR A 378 24.47 17.02 22.91
N LEU A 379 23.32 17.71 22.98
CA LEU A 379 23.21 19.13 22.73
C LEU A 379 23.93 19.92 23.83
N GLY A 380 24.73 20.91 23.43
CA GLY A 380 25.46 21.77 24.36
C GLY A 380 26.89 21.32 24.66
N CYS A 381 27.34 20.19 24.11
CA CYS A 381 28.72 19.72 24.21
C CYS A 381 29.52 20.10 22.96
N PRO A 382 30.85 20.33 23.07
CA PRO A 382 31.74 20.30 21.93
C PRO A 382 31.54 19.01 21.10
N SER A 383 31.33 19.16 19.80
CA SER A 383 31.19 18.04 18.86
C SER A 383 31.65 18.47 17.47
N VAL A 384 31.87 17.50 16.58
CA VAL A 384 32.01 17.71 15.14
C VAL A 384 31.38 16.53 14.41
N LEU A 385 30.72 16.82 13.30
CA LEU A 385 30.15 15.84 12.39
C LEU A 385 30.59 16.23 10.97
N SER A 386 31.15 15.29 10.23
CA SER A 386 31.74 15.49 8.91
C SER A 386 31.11 14.55 7.89
N GLY A 387 30.81 15.04 6.70
CA GLY A 387 30.16 14.26 5.65
C GLY A 387 30.14 14.99 4.31
N GLY A 388 29.40 14.45 3.34
CA GLY A 388 29.09 15.21 2.13
C GLY A 388 28.19 16.41 2.45
N LEU A 389 28.30 17.48 1.64
CA LEU A 389 27.54 18.71 1.84
C LEU A 389 26.02 18.44 1.96
N GLY A 390 25.42 18.88 3.06
CA GLY A 390 23.99 18.71 3.34
C GLY A 390 23.55 17.26 3.61
N LEU A 391 24.49 16.37 3.94
CA LEU A 391 24.21 14.95 4.22
C LEU A 391 24.26 14.60 5.71
N ASP A 392 24.30 15.60 6.61
CA ASP A 392 24.24 15.43 8.07
C ASP A 392 25.20 14.34 8.59
N GLY A 393 26.46 14.40 8.14
CA GLY A 393 27.52 13.46 8.55
C GLY A 393 27.57 12.14 7.79
N ALA A 394 26.70 11.91 6.80
CA ALA A 394 26.84 10.76 5.92
C ALA A 394 27.89 11.00 4.83
N ASP A 395 28.55 9.92 4.43
CA ASP A 395 29.52 9.93 3.33
C ASP A 395 28.89 10.40 2.01
N PRO A 396 29.62 11.13 1.16
CA PRO A 396 29.15 11.47 -0.17
C PRO A 396 28.97 10.23 -1.04
N ILE A 397 28.11 10.37 -2.07
CA ILE A 397 27.89 9.33 -3.07
C ILE A 397 29.25 8.93 -3.71
N PRO A 398 29.53 7.63 -3.91
CA PRO A 398 30.74 7.19 -4.60
C PRO A 398 30.93 7.88 -5.95
N MET A 399 32.12 8.43 -6.17
CA MET A 399 32.51 8.98 -7.46
C MET A 399 32.91 7.84 -8.40
N ASP A 400 32.27 7.80 -9.55
CA ASP A 400 32.54 6.87 -10.64
C ASP A 400 32.83 7.65 -11.94
N CYS A 401 33.03 6.95 -13.05
CA CYS A 401 33.23 7.58 -14.36
C CYS A 401 31.98 8.30 -14.92
N ASN A 402 30.81 8.16 -14.27
CA ASN A 402 29.59 8.88 -14.60
C ASN A 402 29.41 10.15 -13.78
N SER A 403 30.25 10.36 -12.77
CA SER A 403 30.17 11.50 -11.88
C SER A 403 30.46 12.77 -12.68
N VAL A 404 29.53 13.72 -12.59
CA VAL A 404 29.59 15.02 -13.30
C VAL A 404 30.81 15.86 -12.92
N SER A 405 31.41 15.53 -11.77
CA SER A 405 32.62 16.14 -11.23
C SER A 405 33.53 15.05 -10.69
N THR A 406 34.84 15.27 -10.76
CA THR A 406 35.86 14.47 -10.06
C THR A 406 36.11 14.98 -8.64
N CYS A 407 35.28 15.92 -8.19
CA CYS A 407 35.40 16.59 -6.91
C CYS A 407 34.04 16.58 -6.20
N VAL A 408 34.09 16.54 -4.87
CA VAL A 408 32.93 16.61 -4.00
C VAL A 408 33.16 17.62 -2.87
N GLU A 409 32.10 18.29 -2.46
CA GLU A 409 32.12 19.18 -1.30
C GLU A 409 31.86 18.37 -0.02
N LEU A 410 32.75 18.52 0.95
CA LEU A 410 32.62 18.00 2.30
C LEU A 410 32.24 19.14 3.24
N GLU A 411 31.41 18.84 4.22
CA GLU A 411 30.92 19.76 5.23
C GLU A 411 31.23 19.24 6.62
N ALA A 412 31.63 20.13 7.52
CA ALA A 412 31.76 19.88 8.95
C ALA A 412 30.77 20.77 9.69
N THR A 413 29.85 20.13 10.41
CA THR A 413 28.92 20.81 11.32
C THR A 413 29.40 20.60 12.76
N TYR A 414 29.43 21.68 13.53
CA TYR A 414 29.96 21.67 14.90
C TYR A 414 29.34 22.81 15.71
N LEU A 415 29.42 22.71 17.03
CA LEU A 415 28.91 23.73 17.93
C LEU A 415 29.79 24.98 17.86
N GLN A 416 29.31 26.06 17.24
CA GLN A 416 30.04 27.32 17.27
C GLN A 416 29.92 27.99 18.63
N LEU A 417 31.05 28.31 19.26
CA LEU A 417 31.09 28.92 20.58
C LEU A 417 31.91 30.22 20.56
N GLY A 418 31.33 31.26 21.14
CA GLY A 418 32.03 32.46 21.55
C GLY A 418 32.63 32.31 22.95
N ASN A 419 33.52 33.24 23.31
CA ASN A 419 33.85 33.41 24.73
C ASN A 419 32.67 34.02 25.50
N THR A 420 32.71 33.92 26.82
CA THR A 420 31.56 34.23 27.68
C THR A 420 31.44 35.70 28.05
N THR A 421 32.06 36.63 27.30
CA THR A 421 31.96 38.07 27.60
C THR A 421 30.57 38.66 27.32
N SER A 422 29.78 37.99 26.47
CA SER A 422 28.39 38.31 26.16
C SER A 422 27.64 37.01 25.83
N TYR A 423 26.30 37.09 25.77
CA TYR A 423 25.44 35.95 25.45
C TYR A 423 24.34 36.36 24.45
N THR A 424 23.83 35.39 23.71
CA THR A 424 22.57 35.46 22.97
C THR A 424 21.54 34.51 23.59
N VAL A 425 20.27 34.64 23.22
CA VAL A 425 19.21 33.72 23.64
C VAL A 425 18.37 33.29 22.44
N GLU A 426 18.03 32.00 22.39
CA GLU A 426 17.18 31.41 21.36
C GLU A 426 16.21 30.39 21.97
N SER A 427 15.06 30.20 21.32
CA SER A 427 14.13 29.12 21.66
C SER A 427 14.69 27.80 21.14
N ILE A 428 14.60 26.74 21.93
CA ILE A 428 15.00 25.39 21.51
C ILE A 428 13.82 24.41 21.68
N ASP A 429 13.92 23.25 21.07
CA ASP A 429 12.96 22.16 21.29
C ASP A 429 12.99 21.72 22.76
N TYR A 430 11.82 21.41 23.31
CA TYR A 430 11.70 20.92 24.68
C TYR A 430 12.17 19.47 24.79
N ALA A 431 13.46 19.30 25.06
CA ALA A 431 14.12 18.02 25.30
C ALA A 431 15.04 18.08 26.54
N PRO A 432 14.48 18.10 27.76
CA PRO A 432 15.27 18.18 29.00
C PRO A 432 16.32 17.06 29.08
N PRO A 433 17.58 17.37 29.42
CA PRO A 433 18.66 16.37 29.41
C PRO A 433 18.60 15.40 30.58
N TYR A 434 17.69 15.65 31.53
CA TYR A 434 17.55 14.89 32.76
C TYR A 434 16.14 14.99 33.36
N GLN A 435 15.87 14.21 34.40
CA GLN A 435 14.63 14.28 35.18
C GLN A 435 14.55 15.57 36.02
N PHE A 436 13.34 16.09 36.24
CA PHE A 436 13.11 17.28 37.09
C PHE A 436 13.06 16.96 38.58
N ASN A 437 12.68 15.73 38.92
CA ASN A 437 12.52 15.25 40.29
C ASN A 437 13.64 14.29 40.67
N CYS A 438 13.84 14.16 41.97
CA CYS A 438 14.69 13.18 42.61
C CYS A 438 16.15 13.34 42.25
N LEU A 439 16.57 14.59 42.28
CA LEU A 439 17.94 14.99 42.12
C LEU A 439 18.69 14.71 43.43
N GLN A 440 19.95 14.28 43.34
CA GLN A 440 20.72 13.82 44.51
C GLN A 440 20.89 14.85 45.63
N ASN A 441 20.90 16.15 45.33
CA ASN A 441 21.31 17.20 46.27
C ASN A 441 20.17 18.21 46.51
N PRO A 442 19.24 17.94 47.43
CA PRO A 442 18.16 18.86 47.74
C PRO A 442 18.68 20.11 48.46
N VAL A 443 18.15 21.27 48.06
CA VAL A 443 18.51 22.60 48.59
C VAL A 443 17.23 23.38 48.88
N SER A 444 17.25 24.29 49.86
CA SER A 444 16.04 25.05 50.28
C SER A 444 14.84 24.15 50.67
N VAL A 445 15.13 22.98 51.26
CA VAL A 445 14.11 21.98 51.62
C VAL A 445 13.14 22.54 52.64
N ASN A 446 11.89 22.73 52.23
CA ASN A 446 10.79 23.24 53.05
C ASN A 446 10.98 24.68 53.57
N VAL A 447 11.80 25.50 52.92
CA VAL A 447 12.02 26.90 53.33
C VAL A 447 11.85 27.83 52.15
N ASP A 448 10.94 28.77 52.32
CA ASP A 448 10.64 29.82 51.36
C ASP A 448 11.65 30.98 51.43
N ASP A 449 11.80 31.72 50.33
CA ASP A 449 12.64 32.92 50.21
C ASP A 449 14.10 32.78 50.71
N ILE A 450 14.78 31.68 50.41
CA ILE A 450 16.14 31.42 50.90
C ILE A 450 17.13 31.02 49.79
N TRP A 451 18.36 31.53 49.93
CA TRP A 451 19.51 31.04 49.18
C TRP A 451 20.06 29.75 49.79
N SER A 452 20.42 28.79 48.95
CA SER A 452 21.07 27.55 49.34
C SER A 452 22.43 27.81 50.03
N PRO A 453 22.97 26.82 50.76
CA PRO A 453 24.40 26.76 51.01
C PRO A 453 25.20 26.82 49.70
N VAL A 454 26.50 27.15 49.80
CA VAL A 454 27.39 27.18 48.63
C VAL A 454 27.45 25.80 47.97
N ILE A 455 27.17 25.76 46.67
CA ILE A 455 27.29 24.57 45.81
C ILE A 455 28.64 24.66 45.09
N ASN A 456 29.51 23.68 45.31
CA ASN A 456 30.81 23.61 44.62
C ASN A 456 30.64 22.90 43.28
N LEU A 457 31.02 23.57 42.18
CA LEU A 457 31.01 23.01 40.84
C LEU A 457 32.30 22.19 40.64
N PRO A 458 32.21 20.95 40.14
CA PRO A 458 33.37 20.10 39.89
C PRO A 458 34.07 20.45 38.55
N PHE A 459 33.67 21.56 37.94
CA PHE A 459 34.23 22.17 36.74
C PHE A 459 34.18 23.70 36.85
N ASN A 460 34.95 24.36 36.00
CA ASN A 460 34.90 25.82 35.88
C ASN A 460 33.76 26.21 34.95
N PHE A 461 32.85 27.06 35.42
CA PHE A 461 31.81 27.67 34.61
C PHE A 461 32.12 29.15 34.41
N CYS A 462 32.22 29.58 33.16
CA CYS A 462 32.52 30.95 32.82
C CYS A 462 31.24 31.72 32.47
N PHE A 463 31.06 32.89 33.08
CA PHE A 463 29.84 33.68 32.94
C PHE A 463 30.20 35.17 32.95
N TYR A 464 29.78 35.91 31.92
CA TYR A 464 30.15 37.30 31.67
C TYR A 464 31.65 37.60 31.89
N GLY A 465 32.51 36.78 31.26
CA GLY A 465 33.96 36.91 31.26
C GLY A 465 34.68 36.54 32.57
N ASN A 466 33.95 36.08 33.59
CA ASN A 466 34.52 35.63 34.86
C ASN A 466 34.41 34.12 35.00
N THR A 467 35.35 33.49 35.72
CA THR A 467 35.34 32.04 35.98
C THR A 467 34.85 31.76 37.38
N TYR A 468 33.88 30.85 37.50
CA TYR A 468 33.28 30.42 38.74
C TYR A 468 33.43 28.91 38.93
N ASN A 469 33.69 28.51 40.17
CA ASN A 469 33.76 27.10 40.60
C ASN A 469 32.74 26.79 41.71
N SER A 470 31.83 27.75 41.97
CA SER A 470 30.78 27.62 42.97
C SER A 470 29.63 28.56 42.63
N CYS A 471 28.44 28.20 43.10
CA CYS A 471 27.22 28.98 42.94
C CYS A 471 26.29 28.78 44.15
N ILE A 472 25.18 29.50 44.16
CA ILE A 472 24.06 29.31 45.08
C ILE A 472 22.75 29.27 44.29
N MET A 473 21.80 28.46 44.75
CA MET A 473 20.45 28.35 44.19
C MET A 473 19.46 29.04 45.11
N GLY A 474 18.54 29.82 44.57
CA GLY A 474 17.44 30.40 45.37
C GLY A 474 16.17 29.57 45.28
N SER A 475 15.35 29.63 46.32
CA SER A 475 14.04 28.96 46.38
C SER A 475 13.16 29.29 45.17
N ASN A 476 13.23 30.52 44.69
CA ASN A 476 12.35 31.11 43.69
C ASN A 476 12.81 30.96 42.22
N GLY A 477 13.58 29.94 41.85
CA GLY A 477 13.86 29.64 40.43
C GLY A 477 15.10 30.30 39.82
N MET A 478 16.16 30.56 40.60
CA MET A 478 17.37 31.25 40.16
C MET A 478 18.68 30.63 40.66
N ILE A 479 19.78 30.90 39.96
CA ILE A 479 21.16 30.56 40.35
C ILE A 479 22.01 31.84 40.35
N SER A 480 22.73 32.12 41.44
CA SER A 480 23.69 33.23 41.50
C SER A 480 25.11 32.74 41.68
N PHE A 481 26.06 33.41 41.04
CA PHE A 481 27.49 33.21 41.29
C PHE A 481 28.04 34.13 42.39
N ASN A 482 27.19 34.97 43.02
CA ASN A 482 27.53 35.73 44.20
C ASN A 482 27.30 34.91 45.49
N THR A 483 28.26 34.05 45.83
CA THR A 483 28.16 33.12 46.97
C THR A 483 28.16 33.80 48.34
N ALA A 484 28.40 35.12 48.43
CA ALA A 484 28.32 35.87 49.68
C ALA A 484 26.90 35.91 50.28
N ALA A 485 25.86 35.64 49.47
CA ALA A 485 24.47 35.61 49.92
C ALA A 485 24.01 34.23 50.44
N ALA A 486 24.89 33.22 50.46
CA ALA A 486 24.54 31.84 50.86
C ALA A 486 23.87 31.78 52.24
N GLY A 487 22.73 31.08 52.33
CA GLY A 487 21.93 30.95 53.55
C GLY A 487 21.19 32.22 54.00
N GLY A 488 21.30 33.32 53.25
CA GLY A 488 20.53 34.55 53.46
C GLY A 488 19.16 34.52 52.76
N ALA A 489 18.36 35.56 52.99
CA ALA A 489 17.07 35.71 52.33
C ALA A 489 17.25 36.01 50.82
N SER A 490 16.51 35.31 49.97
CA SER A 490 16.41 35.59 48.53
C SER A 490 15.26 36.51 48.18
N GLY A 491 14.19 36.53 48.99
CA GLY A 491 12.99 37.31 48.70
C GLY A 491 12.31 36.95 47.36
N PHE A 492 11.27 37.72 47.05
CA PHE A 492 10.36 37.45 45.93
C PHE A 492 9.91 38.71 45.17
N GLU A 493 9.83 39.87 45.84
CA GLU A 493 9.21 41.07 45.27
C GLU A 493 10.18 41.86 44.39
N PHE A 494 9.76 42.14 43.15
CA PHE A 494 10.46 43.05 42.25
C PHE A 494 9.45 43.73 41.30
N ASN A 495 9.81 44.91 40.81
CA ASN A 495 8.98 45.71 39.90
C ASN A 495 9.85 46.45 38.88
N ASP A 496 10.83 45.75 38.31
CA ASP A 496 11.77 46.27 37.32
C ASP A 496 12.17 45.19 36.30
N ASN A 497 12.73 45.61 35.16
CA ASN A 497 13.28 44.73 34.13
C ASN A 497 14.78 44.49 34.34
N LEU A 498 15.30 43.34 33.91
CA LEU A 498 16.75 43.17 33.78
C LEU A 498 17.30 44.05 32.64
N PRO A 499 18.51 44.61 32.77
CA PRO A 499 19.42 44.49 33.91
C PRO A 499 19.03 45.42 35.08
N SER A 500 18.97 44.90 36.30
CA SER A 500 18.63 45.69 37.51
C SER A 500 19.02 44.97 38.81
N THR A 501 19.15 45.75 39.89
CA THR A 501 19.25 45.28 41.28
C THR A 501 18.13 45.82 42.17
N ALA A 502 17.09 46.40 41.57
CA ALA A 502 15.94 46.93 42.30
C ALA A 502 15.05 45.80 42.84
N GLY A 503 14.58 45.93 44.08
CA GLY A 503 13.82 44.88 44.76
C GLY A 503 14.67 43.62 44.94
N ALA A 504 14.06 42.46 44.75
CA ALA A 504 14.72 41.16 44.79
C ALA A 504 15.31 40.76 43.41
N LEU A 505 15.95 41.69 42.70
CA LEU A 505 16.78 41.38 41.52
C LEU A 505 18.26 41.39 41.91
N PHE A 506 19.01 40.37 41.50
CA PHE A 506 20.35 40.08 41.98
C PHE A 506 21.39 40.13 40.87
N ALA A 507 22.44 40.93 41.03
CA ALA A 507 23.56 40.92 40.10
C ALA A 507 24.21 39.52 40.02
N ASN A 508 24.87 39.22 38.90
CA ASN A 508 25.60 37.96 38.69
C ASN A 508 24.72 36.70 38.77
N THR A 509 23.53 36.74 38.17
CA THR A 509 22.45 35.74 38.40
C THR A 509 21.82 35.26 37.08
N ILE A 510 21.49 33.98 37.06
CA ILE A 510 20.71 33.27 36.06
C ILE A 510 19.30 33.08 36.63
N TYR A 511 18.30 33.51 35.89
CA TYR A 511 16.88 33.41 36.22
C TYR A 511 16.25 32.38 35.29
N GLY A 512 15.85 31.23 35.83
CA GLY A 512 15.17 30.17 35.08
C GLY A 512 13.74 30.58 34.82
N VAL A 513 12.87 30.38 35.81
CA VAL A 513 11.62 31.13 35.93
C VAL A 513 11.64 31.76 37.30
N TYR A 514 12.12 33.00 37.39
CA TYR A 514 12.09 33.71 38.65
C TYR A 514 10.71 34.31 38.89
N HIS A 515 10.03 33.79 39.90
CA HIS A 515 8.73 34.21 40.40
C HIS A 515 8.55 33.65 41.82
N ASP A 516 7.50 34.09 42.51
CA ASP A 516 7.28 33.72 43.90
C ASP A 516 6.60 32.34 44.04
N ILE A 517 7.39 31.36 44.50
CA ILE A 517 6.98 29.97 44.73
C ILE A 517 7.33 29.58 46.16
N ASP A 518 6.58 28.64 46.75
CA ASP A 518 6.72 28.28 48.16
C ASP A 518 7.12 26.80 48.33
N PRO A 519 8.44 26.53 48.37
CA PRO A 519 8.97 25.22 48.71
C PRO A 519 8.59 24.73 50.11
N SER A 520 8.11 25.60 51.02
CA SER A 520 7.70 25.20 52.39
C SER A 520 6.40 24.39 52.42
N VAL A 521 5.57 24.51 51.38
CA VAL A 521 4.28 23.83 51.27
C VAL A 521 4.37 22.52 50.47
N GLY A 522 5.39 22.36 49.62
CA GLY A 522 5.63 21.10 48.91
C GLY A 522 6.58 21.22 47.72
N GLY A 523 6.67 20.12 46.96
CA GLY A 523 7.57 20.02 45.81
C GLY A 523 9.00 19.68 46.18
N GLU A 524 9.90 19.79 45.20
CA GLU A 524 11.33 19.52 45.34
C GLU A 524 12.14 20.65 44.71
N VAL A 525 13.15 21.12 45.43
CA VAL A 525 14.19 22.01 44.91
C VAL A 525 15.53 21.34 45.15
N ALA A 526 16.24 21.01 44.08
CA ALA A 526 17.43 20.18 44.18
C ALA A 526 18.34 20.36 42.96
N TRP A 527 19.56 19.83 43.05
CA TRP A 527 20.49 19.79 41.92
C TRP A 527 21.23 18.46 41.82
N GLU A 528 21.73 18.17 40.63
CA GLU A 528 22.55 17.00 40.33
C GLU A 528 23.61 17.31 39.27
N LEU A 529 24.75 16.64 39.38
CA LEU A 529 25.76 16.63 38.32
C LEU A 529 25.49 15.42 37.43
N ILE A 530 25.36 15.65 36.13
CA ILE A 530 25.18 14.59 35.14
C ILE A 530 26.38 14.51 34.19
N THR A 531 26.64 13.32 33.67
CA THR A 531 27.52 13.04 32.53
C THR A 531 26.64 12.73 31.33
N LEU A 532 26.81 13.51 30.26
CA LEU A 532 26.09 13.36 29.00
C LEU A 532 26.66 12.21 28.18
N ASN A 533 25.93 11.77 27.17
CA ASN A 533 26.33 10.68 26.28
C ASN A 533 27.63 10.96 25.49
N THR A 534 28.03 12.22 25.35
CA THR A 534 29.32 12.63 24.77
C THR A 534 30.48 12.60 25.78
N GLY A 535 30.19 12.40 27.07
CA GLY A 535 31.18 12.42 28.15
C GLY A 535 31.35 13.77 28.86
N CYS A 536 30.86 14.88 28.28
CA CYS A 536 30.83 16.17 28.97
C CYS A 536 29.88 16.14 30.18
N ARG A 537 30.12 16.97 31.20
CA ARG A 537 29.23 17.05 32.36
C ARG A 537 28.30 18.25 32.26
N ALA A 538 27.22 18.22 33.02
CA ALA A 538 26.37 19.38 33.23
C ALA A 538 25.85 19.42 34.67
N LEU A 539 25.64 20.63 35.21
CA LEU A 539 24.87 20.82 36.43
C LEU A 539 23.40 20.98 36.04
N VAL A 540 22.54 20.14 36.60
CA VAL A 540 21.07 20.25 36.48
C VAL A 540 20.51 20.74 37.80
N ALA A 541 19.85 21.89 37.78
CA ALA A 541 19.12 22.47 38.90
C ALA A 541 17.61 22.41 38.62
N GLY A 542 16.84 21.75 39.47
CA GLY A 542 15.41 21.50 39.26
C GLY A 542 14.52 22.06 40.36
N TRP A 543 13.36 22.55 39.94
CA TRP A 543 12.19 22.85 40.77
C TRP A 543 11.06 21.97 40.25
N ASN A 544 10.58 21.03 41.04
CA ASN A 544 9.56 20.07 40.60
C ASN A 544 8.34 20.11 41.51
N ASN A 545 7.17 20.36 40.91
CA ASN A 545 5.89 20.46 41.58
C ASN A 545 5.91 21.41 42.79
N VAL A 546 6.65 22.52 42.70
CA VAL A 546 6.71 23.52 43.78
C VAL A 546 5.44 24.37 43.74
N PRO A 547 4.66 24.45 44.83
CA PRO A 547 3.49 25.31 44.91
C PRO A 547 3.82 26.78 44.68
N MET A 548 2.91 27.56 44.09
CA MET A 548 2.96 29.03 44.16
C MET A 548 2.71 29.49 45.61
N TYR A 549 3.27 30.63 45.99
CA TYR A 549 3.18 31.14 47.37
C TYR A 549 1.74 31.34 47.86
N LEU A 550 0.92 32.07 47.10
CA LEU A 550 -0.42 32.42 47.54
C LEU A 550 -1.45 31.32 47.22
N GLU A 551 -1.40 30.76 46.00
CA GLU A 551 -2.31 29.70 45.55
C GLU A 551 -1.58 28.36 45.42
N ASN A 552 -1.37 27.66 46.56
CA ASN A 552 -0.56 26.44 46.61
C ASN A 552 -1.10 25.24 45.79
N SER A 553 -2.34 25.33 45.25
CA SER A 553 -2.86 24.35 44.29
C SER A 553 -2.27 24.50 42.89
N ILE A 554 -1.65 25.65 42.58
CA ILE A 554 -0.94 25.91 41.34
C ILE A 554 0.52 25.50 41.53
N LEU A 555 1.01 24.63 40.66
CA LEU A 555 2.36 24.09 40.75
C LEU A 555 3.24 24.67 39.63
N TYR A 556 4.54 24.78 39.93
CA TYR A 556 5.59 25.10 38.99
C TYR A 556 6.56 23.92 38.85
N THR A 557 6.95 23.63 37.61
CA THR A 557 8.05 22.72 37.31
C THR A 557 8.97 23.29 36.24
N GLY A 558 10.24 23.49 36.59
CA GLY A 558 11.27 24.01 35.69
C GLY A 558 12.69 23.61 36.10
N MET A 559 13.64 23.86 35.20
CA MET A 559 15.03 23.40 35.32
C MET A 559 15.99 24.39 34.66
N ILE A 560 17.16 24.57 35.27
CA ILE A 560 18.31 25.28 34.71
C ILE A 560 19.44 24.26 34.50
N VAL A 561 20.07 24.27 33.33
CA VAL A 561 21.19 23.38 32.99
C VAL A 561 22.42 24.21 32.65
N LEU A 562 23.55 23.92 33.31
CA LEU A 562 24.84 24.54 33.04
C LEU A 562 25.78 23.50 32.42
N TYR A 563 26.08 23.64 31.13
CA TYR A 563 26.96 22.70 30.41
C TYR A 563 28.43 23.00 30.68
N GLU A 564 29.19 21.96 31.04
CA GLU A 564 30.65 22.02 31.13
C GLU A 564 31.24 22.35 29.75
N ASP A 565 32.37 23.05 29.75
CA ASP A 565 33.15 23.48 28.59
C ASP A 565 32.47 24.52 27.70
N SER A 566 31.24 24.28 27.24
CA SER A 566 30.54 25.21 26.34
C SER A 566 30.05 26.47 27.04
N ASN A 567 29.80 26.40 28.35
CA ASN A 567 29.18 27.47 29.15
C ASN A 567 27.79 27.88 28.63
N ILE A 568 27.15 27.00 27.85
CA ILE A 568 25.75 27.15 27.46
C ILE A 568 24.88 27.00 28.71
N ILE A 569 23.85 27.82 28.78
CA ILE A 569 22.82 27.76 29.82
C ILE A 569 21.51 27.41 29.14
N GLU A 570 20.81 26.42 29.66
CA GLU A 570 19.46 26.13 29.19
C GLU A 570 18.45 26.24 30.32
N VAL A 571 17.25 26.68 29.97
CA VAL A 571 16.10 26.75 30.85
C VAL A 571 15.00 25.91 30.25
N TYR A 572 14.56 24.88 30.97
CA TYR A 572 13.43 24.04 30.58
C TYR A 572 12.25 24.30 31.51
N ILE A 573 11.09 24.59 30.95
CA ILE A 573 9.86 24.89 31.67
C ILE A 573 8.86 23.81 31.31
N LYS A 574 8.66 22.84 32.21
CA LYS A 574 7.64 21.81 32.04
C LYS A 574 6.26 22.43 32.19
N GLU A 575 6.08 23.22 33.24
CA GLU A 575 4.83 23.89 33.54
C GLU A 575 5.08 25.16 34.36
N LYS A 576 4.49 26.27 33.90
CA LYS A 576 4.32 27.50 34.66
C LYS A 576 2.92 28.05 34.40
N ASN A 577 2.18 28.25 35.48
CA ASN A 577 0.87 28.89 35.45
C ASN A 577 0.93 30.29 36.11
N ILE A 578 -0.13 31.08 35.97
CA ILE A 578 -0.28 32.40 36.60
C ILE A 578 -1.16 32.24 37.84
N ASP A 579 -0.71 32.78 38.97
CA ASP A 579 -1.53 32.87 40.19
C ASP A 579 -2.69 33.85 39.98
N SER A 580 -3.91 33.39 40.26
CA SER A 580 -5.14 34.08 39.88
C SER A 580 -5.75 34.94 40.99
N TYR A 581 -5.18 34.92 42.20
CA TYR A 581 -5.78 35.55 43.38
C TYR A 581 -4.94 36.74 43.90
N SER A 582 -5.58 37.88 44.15
CA SER A 582 -5.03 38.95 44.99
C SER A 582 -6.14 39.47 45.90
N PHE A 583 -5.88 39.53 47.20
CA PHE A 583 -6.84 40.00 48.20
C PHE A 583 -7.04 41.54 48.15
N ILE A 584 -6.24 42.26 47.35
CA ILE A 584 -6.17 43.73 47.39
C ILE A 584 -6.25 44.39 45.99
N TYR A 585 -6.01 43.68 44.88
CA TYR A 585 -6.11 44.22 43.52
C TYR A 585 -6.70 43.21 42.53
N SER A 586 -7.26 43.66 41.41
CA SER A 586 -7.80 42.81 40.33
C SER A 586 -6.75 42.09 39.49
N ASP A 587 -5.51 41.97 40.00
CA ASP A 587 -4.31 41.58 39.26
C ASP A 587 -3.63 40.36 39.93
N ALA A 588 -2.79 39.64 39.18
CA ALA A 588 -2.07 38.44 39.66
C ALA A 588 -1.12 38.74 40.84
N TRP A 589 -0.79 37.72 41.65
CA TRP A 589 0.19 37.83 42.74
C TRP A 589 1.55 38.35 42.23
N ASN A 590 2.17 39.27 42.97
CA ASN A 590 3.38 40.00 42.57
C ASN A 590 3.27 40.62 41.15
N TYR A 591 2.08 41.10 40.79
CA TYR A 591 1.70 41.59 39.46
C TYR A 591 1.83 40.57 38.32
N GLY A 592 2.11 39.30 38.64
CA GLY A 592 2.43 38.23 37.70
C GLY A 592 3.86 38.28 37.15
N ASN A 593 4.71 39.11 37.75
CA ASN A 593 6.08 39.34 37.31
C ASN A 593 6.88 38.02 37.32
N ALA A 594 7.50 37.69 36.18
CA ALA A 594 8.31 36.49 36.05
C ALA A 594 9.41 36.63 35.00
N ILE A 595 10.61 36.11 35.29
CA ILE A 595 11.81 36.31 34.46
C ILE A 595 12.43 34.99 34.00
N VAL A 596 12.76 34.92 32.69
CA VAL A 596 13.70 33.95 32.10
C VAL A 596 14.84 34.74 31.48
N GLY A 597 16.01 34.79 32.12
CA GLY A 597 17.10 35.65 31.68
C GLY A 597 18.38 35.51 32.50
N ILE A 598 19.42 36.26 32.11
CA ILE A 598 20.73 36.26 32.75
C ILE A 598 21.25 37.70 32.84
N GLN A 599 22.03 38.02 33.87
CA GLN A 599 22.70 39.33 33.95
C GLN A 599 24.08 39.28 34.60
N ASN A 600 24.94 40.22 34.21
CA ASN A 600 26.33 40.29 34.64
C ASN A 600 26.49 40.75 36.11
N ALA A 601 27.73 40.69 36.62
CA ALA A 601 28.05 41.03 38.01
C ALA A 601 27.89 42.51 38.38
N ALA A 602 27.90 43.40 37.38
CA ALA A 602 27.63 44.83 37.58
C ALA A 602 26.13 45.18 37.48
N ALA A 603 25.28 44.23 37.05
CA ALA A 603 23.90 44.45 36.66
C ALA A 603 23.73 45.60 35.65
N THR A 604 24.62 45.67 34.65
CA THR A 604 24.58 46.63 33.55
C THR A 604 24.28 45.99 32.20
N GLU A 605 24.39 44.67 32.11
CA GLU A 605 24.17 43.89 30.91
C GLU A 605 23.33 42.66 31.26
N ALA A 606 22.30 42.40 30.46
CA ALA A 606 21.42 41.26 30.60
C ALA A 606 20.94 40.75 29.25
N VAL A 607 20.63 39.46 29.20
CA VAL A 607 19.98 38.79 28.07
C VAL A 607 18.74 38.12 28.61
N VAL A 608 17.59 38.35 27.99
CA VAL A 608 16.30 37.88 28.49
C VAL A 608 15.55 37.22 27.34
N ALA A 609 14.94 36.07 27.60
CA ALA A 609 14.12 35.40 26.60
C ALA A 609 12.97 36.33 26.13
N PRO A 610 12.62 36.35 24.85
CA PRO A 610 11.58 37.21 24.30
C PRO A 610 10.27 37.15 25.10
N GLY A 611 9.82 38.29 25.62
CA GLY A 611 8.59 38.39 26.40
C GLY A 611 8.65 37.79 27.81
N ARG A 612 9.85 37.49 28.33
CA ARG A 612 10.07 36.89 29.66
C ARG A 612 10.88 37.80 30.60
N ASN A 613 10.70 39.12 30.49
CA ASN A 613 11.32 40.10 31.40
C ASN A 613 10.35 40.53 32.50
N GLY A 614 10.85 41.13 33.58
CA GLY A 614 10.12 41.31 34.83
C GLY A 614 8.81 42.09 34.71
N LEU A 615 8.79 43.17 33.91
CA LEU A 615 7.60 43.98 33.62
C LEU A 615 6.91 43.59 32.31
N GLY A 616 7.17 42.38 31.82
CA GLY A 616 6.53 41.81 30.65
C GLY A 616 5.04 41.52 30.88
N THR A 617 4.34 41.11 29.82
CA THR A 617 2.97 40.60 29.99
C THR A 617 2.99 39.26 30.71
N ASN A 618 2.06 39.05 31.64
CA ASN A 618 1.94 37.79 32.38
C ASN A 618 1.81 36.61 31.42
N TRP A 619 2.53 35.52 31.72
CA TRP A 619 2.68 34.41 30.81
C TRP A 619 2.58 33.06 31.52
N THR A 620 1.99 32.10 30.83
CA THR A 620 1.99 30.67 31.15
C THR A 620 2.88 29.93 30.15
N ALA A 621 3.44 28.79 30.54
CA ALA A 621 4.26 27.96 29.67
C ALA A 621 4.05 26.47 29.96
N THR A 622 4.07 25.66 28.91
CA THR A 622 4.06 24.20 29.01
C THR A 622 5.02 23.64 27.97
N ASN A 623 5.97 22.81 28.40
CA ASN A 623 7.03 22.26 27.55
C ASN A 623 7.74 23.33 26.70
N GLU A 624 8.24 24.38 27.36
CA GLU A 624 8.97 25.50 26.73
C GLU A 624 10.45 25.42 27.11
N ALA A 625 11.36 25.76 26.20
CA ALA A 625 12.79 25.73 26.48
C ALA A 625 13.55 26.87 25.79
N TRP A 626 14.56 27.40 26.50
CA TRP A 626 15.41 28.50 26.03
C TRP A 626 16.87 28.16 26.24
N ARG A 627 17.71 28.53 25.27
CA ARG A 627 19.16 28.38 25.32
C ARG A 627 19.84 29.74 25.29
N PHE A 628 20.75 29.96 26.22
CA PHE A 628 21.67 31.08 26.22
C PHE A 628 23.06 30.60 25.79
N VAL A 629 23.57 31.17 24.70
CA VAL A 629 24.83 30.77 24.08
C VAL A 629 25.85 31.89 24.24
N PRO A 630 27.09 31.59 24.71
CA PRO A 630 28.17 32.57 24.70
C PRO A 630 28.41 33.15 23.29
N SER A 631 28.35 34.48 23.18
CA SER A 631 28.35 35.19 21.89
C SER A 631 29.52 36.17 21.73
N GLY A 632 30.52 36.11 22.61
CA GLY A 632 31.75 36.89 22.46
C GLY A 632 32.61 36.40 21.29
N PRO A 633 33.84 36.92 21.12
CA PRO A 633 34.80 36.44 20.12
C PRO A 633 34.90 34.91 20.09
N SER A 634 34.89 34.31 18.89
CA SER A 634 34.92 32.85 18.69
C SER A 634 36.12 32.20 19.40
N ILE A 635 35.87 31.05 20.02
CA ILE A 635 36.87 30.19 20.65
C ILE A 635 37.08 28.88 19.89
N THR A 636 36.43 28.73 18.73
CA THR A 636 36.41 27.52 17.92
C THR A 636 37.28 27.69 16.68
N SER A 637 38.10 26.68 16.35
CA SER A 637 38.84 26.62 15.10
C SER A 637 38.73 25.26 14.44
N LEU A 638 38.33 25.21 13.18
CA LEU A 638 38.23 24.01 12.36
C LEU A 638 39.49 23.80 11.50
N GLN A 639 39.89 22.54 11.33
CA GLN A 639 40.93 22.11 10.41
C GLN A 639 40.52 20.80 9.73
N TRP A 640 40.71 20.73 8.42
CA TRP A 640 40.51 19.51 7.63
C TRP A 640 41.83 18.83 7.33
N PHE A 641 41.86 17.50 7.35
CA PHE A 641 43.02 16.67 6.99
C PHE A 641 42.63 15.63 5.95
N GLU A 642 43.56 15.30 5.04
CA GLU A 642 43.48 14.10 4.21
C GLU A 642 44.06 12.91 5.00
N GLY A 643 43.32 11.80 5.09
CA GLY A 643 43.66 10.62 5.86
C GLY A 643 42.98 10.55 7.23
N SER A 644 43.06 9.38 7.85
CA SER A 644 42.48 9.12 9.18
C SER A 644 43.22 9.92 10.27
N GLY A 645 42.46 10.54 11.17
CA GLY A 645 42.95 11.48 12.17
C GLY A 645 43.70 12.66 11.53
N THR A 646 44.93 12.91 11.99
CA THR A 646 45.77 13.99 11.44
C THR A 646 47.04 13.45 10.78
N SER A 647 46.95 12.26 10.17
CA SER A 647 48.13 11.60 9.59
C SER A 647 48.63 12.23 8.29
N GLY A 648 47.75 12.88 7.51
CA GLY A 648 48.11 13.52 6.25
C GLY A 648 48.06 15.05 6.28
N PRO A 649 48.16 15.70 5.11
CA PRO A 649 48.25 17.16 5.01
C PRO A 649 46.95 17.84 5.44
N MET A 650 47.07 19.05 5.98
CA MET A 650 45.93 19.93 6.27
C MET A 650 45.42 20.57 4.97
N LEU A 651 44.11 20.49 4.73
CA LEU A 651 43.47 20.92 3.49
C LEU A 651 42.80 22.30 3.60
N GLY A 652 42.21 22.63 4.75
CA GLY A 652 41.47 23.88 4.92
C GLY A 652 41.01 24.14 6.35
N THR A 653 40.40 25.31 6.57
CA THR A 653 39.85 25.76 7.88
C THR A 653 38.41 26.27 7.79
N THR A 654 37.76 26.09 6.65
CA THR A 654 36.37 26.50 6.40
C THR A 654 35.42 25.34 6.66
N ASP A 655 34.17 25.65 7.00
CA ASP A 655 33.13 24.65 7.31
C ASP A 655 32.89 23.70 6.13
N VAL A 656 33.04 24.21 4.91
CA VAL A 656 32.97 23.45 3.66
C VAL A 656 34.32 23.47 2.96
N ILE A 657 34.75 22.33 2.42
CA ILE A 657 35.91 22.19 1.53
C ILE A 657 35.55 21.36 0.29
N GLU A 658 36.21 21.62 -0.83
CA GLU A 658 36.11 20.78 -2.03
C GLU A 658 37.34 19.86 -2.10
N VAL A 659 37.11 18.57 -2.33
CA VAL A 659 38.16 17.56 -2.47
C VAL A 659 38.01 16.76 -3.75
N CYS A 660 39.11 16.41 -4.41
CA CYS A 660 39.12 15.71 -5.70
C CYS A 660 39.98 14.42 -5.68
N PRO A 661 39.65 13.42 -4.85
CA PRO A 661 40.44 12.20 -4.76
C PRO A 661 40.37 11.36 -6.05
N THR A 662 41.48 10.69 -6.39
CA THR A 662 41.58 9.78 -7.55
C THR A 662 41.45 8.30 -7.18
N ILE A 663 41.43 8.00 -5.88
CA ILE A 663 41.18 6.70 -5.27
C ILE A 663 40.29 6.91 -4.04
N THR A 664 39.71 5.87 -3.48
CA THR A 664 38.92 6.00 -2.25
C THR A 664 39.79 6.57 -1.12
N THR A 665 39.38 7.69 -0.53
CA THR A 665 40.18 8.46 0.45
C THR A 665 39.31 8.88 1.63
N THR A 666 39.86 8.75 2.85
CA THR A 666 39.27 9.25 4.09
C THR A 666 39.71 10.69 4.35
N TYR A 667 38.82 11.52 4.87
CA TYR A 667 39.07 12.90 5.29
C TYR A 667 38.64 13.07 6.75
N THR A 668 39.37 13.88 7.51
CA THR A 668 39.08 14.12 8.92
C THR A 668 38.82 15.60 9.18
N ALA A 669 37.67 15.93 9.77
CA ALA A 669 37.41 17.25 10.34
C ALA A 669 37.87 17.28 11.80
N ARG A 670 38.66 18.29 12.19
CA ARG A 670 39.12 18.51 13.56
C ARG A 670 38.73 19.89 14.04
N VAL A 671 37.93 19.96 15.11
CA VAL A 671 37.55 21.23 15.74
C VAL A 671 38.25 21.35 17.07
N THR A 672 38.90 22.49 17.30
CA THR A 672 39.53 22.83 18.58
C THR A 672 38.75 23.95 19.27
N TYR A 673 38.45 23.75 20.54
CA TYR A 673 37.77 24.69 21.43
C TYR A 673 38.76 25.20 22.47
N THR A 674 39.02 26.51 22.52
CA THR A 674 39.89 27.11 23.54
C THR A 674 39.04 27.66 24.68
N LEU A 675 38.92 26.88 25.76
CA LEU A 675 38.06 27.21 26.88
C LEU A 675 38.60 28.41 27.66
N CYS A 676 37.74 29.07 28.43
CA CYS A 676 38.09 30.23 29.24
C CYS A 676 39.15 29.95 30.32
N SER A 677 39.32 28.69 30.75
CA SER A 677 40.40 28.24 31.65
C SER A 677 41.77 28.17 30.97
N GLY A 678 41.84 28.36 29.65
CA GLY A 678 43.04 28.19 28.84
C GLY A 678 43.31 26.74 28.39
N THR A 679 42.49 25.79 28.80
CA THR A 679 42.53 24.40 28.29
C THR A 679 41.88 24.29 26.93
N THR A 680 42.35 23.35 26.11
CA THR A 680 41.81 23.07 24.78
C THR A 680 41.12 21.72 24.74
N ILE A 681 39.95 21.67 24.12
CA ILE A 681 39.24 20.43 23.76
C ILE A 681 39.34 20.26 22.25
N THR A 682 39.52 19.03 21.79
CA THR A 682 39.62 18.71 20.37
C THR A 682 38.67 17.57 20.04
N GLU A 683 37.78 17.83 19.10
CA GLU A 683 36.85 16.83 18.56
C GLU A 683 37.26 16.50 17.12
N THR A 684 37.12 15.23 16.73
CA THR A 684 37.42 14.75 15.38
C THR A 684 36.32 13.85 14.87
N ASP A 685 36.00 13.98 13.59
CA ASP A 685 35.14 13.05 12.85
C ASP A 685 35.71 12.78 11.46
N GLU A 686 35.36 11.63 10.89
CA GLU A 686 35.90 11.16 9.61
C GLU A 686 34.78 10.91 8.58
N THR A 687 35.03 11.27 7.32
CA THR A 687 34.18 10.95 6.17
C THR A 687 35.00 10.30 5.05
N ILE A 688 34.39 9.38 4.31
CA ILE A 688 35.03 8.61 3.24
C ILE A 688 34.46 9.04 1.89
N VAL A 689 35.33 9.50 1.00
CA VAL A 689 35.00 9.71 -0.40
C VAL A 689 35.41 8.47 -1.18
N THR A 690 34.41 7.68 -1.61
CA THR A 690 34.64 6.47 -2.39
C THR A 690 34.88 6.82 -3.86
N VAL A 691 35.91 6.23 -4.49
CA VAL A 691 36.19 6.37 -5.93
C VAL A 691 36.20 5.00 -6.59
N ILE A 692 35.32 4.78 -7.56
CA ILE A 692 35.24 3.59 -8.41
C ILE A 692 36.10 3.85 -9.65
N GLY A 693 37.31 3.29 -9.68
CA GLY A 693 38.24 3.45 -10.80
C GLY A 693 37.88 2.62 -12.04
N ASP A 694 38.51 2.94 -13.19
CA ASP A 694 38.32 2.22 -14.46
C ASP A 694 38.83 0.77 -14.37
N LYS A 695 38.01 -0.20 -14.81
CA LYS A 695 38.46 -1.54 -15.22
C LYS A 695 39.05 -1.46 -16.61
N THR A 696 40.36 -1.46 -16.68
CA THR A 696 41.09 -1.30 -17.95
C THR A 696 41.52 -2.64 -18.50
N TRP A 697 41.18 -2.91 -19.76
CA TRP A 697 41.72 -4.05 -20.48
C TRP A 697 43.21 -3.87 -20.72
N ASN A 698 44.02 -4.83 -20.28
CA ASN A 698 45.48 -4.83 -20.47
C ASN A 698 45.95 -5.88 -21.49
N GLY A 699 45.12 -6.89 -21.81
CA GLY A 699 45.41 -7.92 -22.82
C GLY A 699 46.73 -8.68 -22.62
N SER A 700 47.25 -8.72 -21.39
CA SER A 700 48.61 -9.19 -21.12
C SER A 700 48.81 -10.69 -21.28
N ILE A 701 47.73 -11.47 -21.27
CA ILE A 701 47.78 -12.94 -21.43
C ILE A 701 47.31 -13.36 -22.83
N ASP A 702 46.10 -12.96 -23.22
CA ASP A 702 45.46 -13.30 -24.49
C ASP A 702 44.24 -12.38 -24.73
N SER A 703 43.40 -12.71 -25.71
CA SER A 703 42.20 -11.95 -26.08
C SER A 703 40.92 -12.33 -25.31
N ASP A 704 40.95 -13.29 -24.37
CA ASP A 704 39.73 -13.77 -23.71
C ASP A 704 39.20 -12.77 -22.66
N TRP A 705 38.04 -12.15 -22.96
CA TRP A 705 37.36 -11.22 -22.05
C TRP A 705 37.18 -11.78 -20.63
N ASN A 706 36.92 -13.08 -20.52
CA ASN A 706 36.56 -13.75 -19.27
C ASN A 706 37.78 -14.14 -18.40
N LYS A 707 38.96 -13.59 -18.69
CA LYS A 707 40.19 -13.92 -17.98
C LYS A 707 40.62 -12.79 -17.04
N ASN A 708 40.56 -13.05 -15.73
CA ASN A 708 40.87 -12.08 -14.67
C ASN A 708 42.18 -11.29 -14.87
N ASN A 709 43.23 -11.93 -15.37
CA ASN A 709 44.56 -11.32 -15.51
C ASN A 709 44.71 -10.46 -16.77
N ASN A 710 43.72 -10.44 -17.67
CA ASN A 710 43.67 -9.48 -18.79
C ASN A 710 43.10 -8.11 -18.35
N TRP A 711 42.74 -7.94 -17.08
CA TRP A 711 42.16 -6.71 -16.53
C TRP A 711 43.05 -6.06 -15.45
N THR A 712 43.05 -4.74 -15.42
CA THR A 712 43.68 -3.93 -14.37
C THR A 712 42.64 -3.02 -13.71
N PRO A 713 42.47 -3.05 -12.38
CA PRO A 713 43.00 -4.07 -11.45
C PRO A 713 42.46 -5.47 -11.78
N VAL A 714 43.14 -6.52 -11.31
CA VAL A 714 42.81 -7.94 -11.61
C VAL A 714 41.35 -8.25 -11.30
N GLY A 715 40.70 -9.01 -12.19
CA GLY A 715 39.32 -9.48 -12.07
C GLY A 715 38.44 -8.98 -13.21
N ILE A 716 37.57 -9.86 -13.73
CA ILE A 716 36.61 -9.53 -14.80
C ILE A 716 35.68 -8.37 -14.40
N PRO A 717 35.29 -7.50 -15.36
CA PRO A 717 34.35 -6.43 -15.08
C PRO A 717 32.96 -6.93 -14.69
N ASN A 718 32.29 -6.18 -13.83
CA ASN A 718 30.89 -6.35 -13.45
C ASN A 718 30.02 -5.22 -14.03
N ASN A 719 28.74 -5.20 -13.66
CA ASN A 719 27.74 -4.25 -14.15
C ASN A 719 27.84 -2.82 -13.57
N THR A 720 28.80 -2.54 -12.68
CA THR A 720 29.11 -1.21 -12.12
C THR A 720 30.48 -0.69 -12.54
N ASP A 721 31.34 -1.55 -13.09
CA ASP A 721 32.71 -1.16 -13.45
C ASP A 721 32.73 -0.27 -14.70
N CYS A 722 33.54 0.79 -14.64
CA CYS A 722 33.83 1.65 -15.78
C CYS A 722 34.85 0.97 -16.71
N VAL A 723 34.40 0.38 -17.81
CA VAL A 723 35.26 -0.42 -18.68
C VAL A 723 35.98 0.44 -19.72
N LEU A 724 37.30 0.38 -19.71
CA LEU A 724 38.17 1.07 -20.68
C LEU A 724 38.91 0.04 -21.54
N ILE A 725 38.76 0.15 -22.87
CA ILE A 725 39.49 -0.64 -23.86
C ILE A 725 40.51 0.25 -24.58
N PRO A 726 41.80 0.21 -24.19
CA PRO A 726 42.88 0.89 -24.89
C PRO A 726 43.50 0.00 -25.98
N VAL A 727 44.43 0.57 -26.74
CA VAL A 727 45.27 -0.20 -27.67
C VAL A 727 46.18 -1.13 -26.88
N THR A 728 46.06 -2.44 -27.10
CA THR A 728 46.87 -3.47 -26.44
C THR A 728 47.39 -4.48 -27.47
N PRO A 729 48.37 -5.33 -27.12
CA PRO A 729 48.84 -6.37 -28.05
C PRO A 729 47.78 -7.42 -28.42
N ASN A 730 46.82 -7.68 -27.52
CA ASN A 730 45.72 -8.62 -27.72
C ASN A 730 44.40 -7.89 -27.44
N ASP A 731 43.66 -7.57 -28.50
CA ASP A 731 42.34 -6.95 -28.37
C ASP A 731 41.33 -7.91 -27.70
N PRO A 732 40.42 -7.41 -26.85
CA PRO A 732 39.42 -8.22 -26.19
C PRO A 732 38.39 -8.85 -27.15
N ILE A 733 38.07 -10.10 -26.89
CA ILE A 733 37.04 -10.88 -27.57
C ILE A 733 36.10 -11.50 -26.53
N ILE A 734 34.82 -11.17 -26.63
CA ILE A 734 33.75 -11.85 -25.91
C ILE A 734 33.37 -13.09 -26.71
N SER A 735 33.66 -14.27 -26.17
CA SER A 735 33.47 -15.56 -26.84
C SER A 735 33.02 -16.65 -25.87
N GLY A 736 32.59 -17.79 -26.40
CA GLY A 736 32.02 -18.90 -25.63
C GLY A 736 30.68 -19.32 -26.19
N THR A 737 29.92 -20.08 -25.39
CA THR A 737 28.53 -20.47 -25.70
C THR A 737 27.62 -19.63 -24.81
N ASN A 738 26.87 -18.70 -25.39
CA ASN A 738 25.93 -17.82 -24.67
C ASN A 738 26.59 -17.03 -23.51
N TYR A 739 27.86 -16.66 -23.66
CA TYR A 739 28.55 -15.85 -22.66
C TYR A 739 28.09 -14.39 -22.74
N ASN A 740 27.95 -13.75 -21.58
CA ASN A 740 27.57 -12.34 -21.46
C ASN A 740 28.68 -11.56 -20.74
N GLY A 741 29.36 -10.67 -21.46
CA GLY A 741 30.26 -9.70 -20.84
C GLY A 741 29.47 -8.61 -20.11
N LEU A 742 30.01 -8.09 -19.00
CA LEU A 742 29.35 -7.04 -18.21
C LEU A 742 30.20 -5.77 -18.20
N ALA A 743 29.54 -4.61 -18.17
CA ALA A 743 30.16 -3.32 -17.90
C ALA A 743 29.13 -2.35 -17.29
N GLY A 744 29.58 -1.43 -16.43
CA GLY A 744 28.80 -0.25 -16.05
C GLY A 744 28.72 0.73 -17.21
N THR A 745 29.88 1.19 -17.68
CA THR A 745 30.05 1.98 -18.92
C THR A 745 31.11 1.32 -19.80
N LEU A 746 31.09 1.60 -21.10
CA LEU A 746 32.07 1.06 -22.03
C LEU A 746 32.69 2.16 -22.88
N ARG A 747 34.01 2.35 -22.76
CA ARG A 747 34.79 3.28 -23.58
C ARG A 747 35.86 2.54 -24.38
N ILE A 748 35.83 2.70 -25.70
CA ILE A 748 36.82 2.14 -26.63
C ILE A 748 37.64 3.29 -27.23
N LEU A 749 38.96 3.26 -27.01
CA LEU A 749 39.86 4.31 -27.47
C LEU A 749 40.18 4.22 -28.98
N ASP A 750 40.71 5.30 -29.53
CA ASP A 750 41.18 5.36 -30.91
C ASP A 750 42.14 4.22 -31.24
N ASN A 751 41.87 3.50 -32.34
CA ASN A 751 42.61 2.33 -32.82
C ASN A 751 42.54 1.08 -31.94
N ALA A 752 41.73 1.07 -30.88
CA ALA A 752 41.45 -0.13 -30.08
C ALA A 752 40.25 -0.89 -30.65
N THR A 753 40.21 -2.21 -30.44
CA THR A 753 39.12 -3.07 -30.94
C THR A 753 38.46 -3.84 -29.80
N LEU A 754 37.13 -3.93 -29.79
CA LEU A 754 36.38 -4.94 -29.02
C LEU A 754 35.52 -5.76 -29.97
N THR A 755 35.59 -7.09 -29.86
CA THR A 755 34.78 -8.01 -30.66
C THR A 755 33.81 -8.81 -29.80
N VAL A 756 32.56 -8.93 -30.24
CA VAL A 756 31.57 -9.88 -29.69
C VAL A 756 31.30 -10.95 -30.75
N ASN A 757 31.75 -12.17 -30.49
CA ASN A 757 31.51 -13.30 -31.40
C ASN A 757 30.03 -13.71 -31.39
N SER A 758 29.59 -14.33 -32.49
CA SER A 758 28.23 -14.85 -32.63
C SER A 758 27.76 -15.68 -31.43
N ASN A 759 26.46 -15.59 -31.12
CA ASN A 759 25.80 -16.26 -29.99
C ASN A 759 26.31 -15.84 -28.60
N ASN A 760 27.02 -14.72 -28.48
CA ASN A 760 27.41 -14.12 -27.21
C ASN A 760 26.80 -12.73 -27.06
N SER A 761 26.90 -12.15 -25.88
CA SER A 761 26.35 -10.83 -25.59
C SER A 761 27.27 -9.99 -24.74
N ILE A 762 27.02 -8.69 -24.75
CA ILE A 762 27.56 -7.75 -23.77
C ILE A 762 26.41 -6.92 -23.22
N THR A 763 26.36 -6.83 -21.90
CA THR A 763 25.43 -5.97 -21.18
C THR A 763 26.18 -4.77 -20.63
N VAL A 764 25.80 -3.57 -21.07
CA VAL A 764 26.34 -2.30 -20.58
C VAL A 764 25.24 -1.58 -19.80
N THR A 765 25.45 -1.31 -18.52
CA THR A 765 24.40 -0.70 -17.67
C THR A 765 24.01 0.68 -18.19
N ASP A 766 24.99 1.53 -18.49
CA ASP A 766 24.80 2.89 -18.98
C ASP A 766 25.22 3.03 -20.45
N TRP A 767 26.15 3.93 -20.76
CA TRP A 767 26.48 4.37 -22.12
C TRP A 767 27.65 3.60 -22.74
N VAL A 768 27.67 3.62 -24.07
CA VAL A 768 28.79 3.18 -24.90
C VAL A 768 29.42 4.39 -25.60
N ASN A 769 30.74 4.52 -25.52
CA ASN A 769 31.53 5.55 -26.21
C ASN A 769 32.64 4.90 -27.04
N VAL A 770 32.52 4.98 -28.36
CA VAL A 770 33.55 4.55 -29.32
C VAL A 770 34.23 5.79 -29.89
N GLN A 771 35.53 5.96 -29.63
CA GLN A 771 36.29 7.07 -30.22
C GLN A 771 36.34 6.97 -31.75
N PRO A 772 36.59 8.07 -32.50
CA PRO A 772 36.45 8.11 -33.96
C PRO A 772 37.16 7.01 -34.75
N ASN A 773 38.30 6.50 -34.26
CA ASN A 773 39.07 5.42 -34.89
C ASN A 773 39.03 4.10 -34.09
N GLY A 774 38.24 4.02 -33.02
CA GLY A 774 38.00 2.77 -32.29
C GLY A 774 37.04 1.85 -33.06
N THR A 775 37.11 0.55 -32.80
CA THR A 775 36.24 -0.46 -33.43
C THR A 775 35.50 -1.26 -32.37
N PHE A 776 34.17 -1.25 -32.43
CA PHE A 776 33.32 -2.17 -31.68
C PHE A 776 32.56 -3.05 -32.67
N ASP A 777 33.03 -4.28 -32.86
CA ASP A 777 32.53 -5.21 -33.88
C ASP A 777 31.65 -6.29 -33.22
N ILE A 778 30.37 -6.29 -33.59
CA ILE A 778 29.33 -7.15 -33.01
C ILE A 778 28.84 -8.07 -34.12
N HIS A 779 29.18 -9.35 -34.02
CA HIS A 779 28.92 -10.33 -35.09
C HIS A 779 27.46 -10.77 -35.14
N ASP A 780 27.09 -11.44 -36.23
CA ASP A 780 25.74 -12.00 -36.41
C ASP A 780 25.32 -12.84 -35.20
N ASN A 781 24.04 -12.77 -34.82
CA ASN A 781 23.45 -13.46 -33.66
C ASN A 781 23.98 -13.06 -32.28
N SER A 782 24.82 -12.02 -32.19
CA SER A 782 25.27 -11.46 -30.90
C SER A 782 24.46 -10.22 -30.49
N SER A 783 24.49 -9.89 -29.21
CA SER A 783 23.64 -8.84 -28.62
C SER A 783 24.45 -7.80 -27.85
N LEU A 784 24.21 -6.51 -28.14
CA LEU A 784 24.47 -5.41 -27.22
C LEU A 784 23.18 -5.09 -26.48
N VAL A 785 23.16 -5.36 -25.17
CA VAL A 785 22.05 -5.06 -24.28
C VAL A 785 22.43 -3.88 -23.40
N GLN A 786 21.57 -2.87 -23.33
CA GLN A 786 21.76 -1.75 -22.40
C GLN A 786 20.62 -1.71 -21.38
N ILE A 787 20.91 -1.27 -20.17
CA ILE A 787 19.91 -1.23 -19.08
C ILE A 787 19.28 0.16 -19.00
N ASN A 788 20.09 1.19 -18.78
CA ASN A 788 19.64 2.57 -18.62
C ASN A 788 19.48 3.31 -19.95
N ASN A 789 18.63 4.33 -19.95
CA ASN A 789 18.32 5.16 -21.12
C ASN A 789 19.36 6.28 -21.30
N THR A 790 20.61 5.91 -21.57
CA THR A 790 21.73 6.85 -21.74
C THR A 790 22.10 7.01 -23.21
N THR A 791 22.65 8.17 -23.55
CA THR A 791 23.09 8.50 -24.91
C THR A 791 24.43 7.82 -25.21
N ASN A 792 24.47 7.07 -26.32
CA ASN A 792 25.72 6.51 -26.84
C ASN A 792 26.45 7.52 -27.73
N VAL A 793 27.78 7.38 -27.82
CA VAL A 793 28.65 8.18 -28.68
C VAL A 793 29.51 7.25 -29.53
N GLY A 794 29.72 7.61 -30.80
CA GLY A 794 30.58 6.85 -31.70
C GLY A 794 29.88 5.67 -32.37
N ASN A 795 30.50 5.20 -33.46
CA ASN A 795 29.91 4.16 -34.30
C ASN A 795 30.31 2.77 -33.83
N ILE A 796 29.34 1.85 -33.77
CA ILE A 796 29.60 0.41 -33.74
C ILE A 796 29.51 -0.17 -35.15
N ILE A 797 29.99 -1.40 -35.32
CA ILE A 797 29.74 -2.24 -36.49
C ILE A 797 28.85 -3.39 -36.02
N TYR A 798 27.58 -3.39 -36.40
CA TYR A 798 26.66 -4.50 -36.12
C TYR A 798 26.43 -5.32 -37.38
N ARG A 799 26.78 -6.61 -37.35
CA ARG A 799 26.66 -7.52 -38.49
C ARG A 799 25.38 -8.35 -38.39
N ARG A 800 24.72 -8.56 -39.54
CA ARG A 800 23.52 -9.39 -39.65
C ARG A 800 23.53 -10.13 -40.98
N ASP A 801 23.57 -11.45 -40.93
CA ASP A 801 23.68 -12.29 -42.12
C ASP A 801 22.34 -13.00 -42.43
N THR A 802 22.01 -13.18 -43.72
CA THR A 802 20.80 -13.89 -44.12
C THR A 802 20.94 -14.57 -45.48
N ASP A 803 20.44 -15.79 -45.64
CA ASP A 803 20.49 -16.52 -46.91
C ASP A 803 19.27 -16.23 -47.79
N ILE A 804 19.50 -15.67 -48.98
CA ILE A 804 18.42 -15.25 -49.88
C ILE A 804 18.70 -15.54 -51.36
N ARG A 805 17.62 -15.66 -52.14
CA ARG A 805 17.64 -15.70 -53.60
C ARG A 805 17.45 -14.29 -54.17
N ARG A 806 17.72 -14.11 -55.45
CA ARG A 806 17.55 -12.83 -56.18
C ARG A 806 16.17 -12.20 -56.01
N LEU A 807 15.13 -13.03 -55.95
CA LEU A 807 13.74 -12.58 -55.87
C LEU A 807 13.21 -12.60 -54.44
N ASP A 808 14.00 -12.94 -53.44
CA ASP A 808 13.53 -12.86 -52.05
C ASP A 808 13.63 -11.43 -51.55
N TYR A 809 12.62 -10.99 -50.80
CA TYR A 809 12.69 -9.77 -50.00
C TYR A 809 13.05 -10.11 -48.56
N VAL A 810 13.90 -9.30 -47.95
CA VAL A 810 14.20 -9.33 -46.51
C VAL A 810 13.68 -8.05 -45.87
N TYR A 811 13.12 -8.20 -44.68
CA TYR A 811 12.51 -7.11 -43.92
C TYR A 811 13.51 -6.61 -42.89
N TRP A 812 13.99 -5.40 -43.09
CA TRP A 812 15.04 -4.75 -42.34
C TRP A 812 14.52 -3.58 -41.50
N SER A 813 15.13 -3.40 -40.34
CA SER A 813 15.10 -2.21 -39.50
C SER A 813 16.55 -1.89 -39.13
N SER A 814 16.80 -0.76 -38.48
CA SER A 814 18.17 -0.35 -38.12
C SER A 814 18.44 -0.50 -36.63
N PRO A 815 19.47 -1.28 -36.22
CA PRO A 815 19.95 -1.33 -34.84
C PRO A 815 20.81 -0.10 -34.45
N VAL A 816 21.14 0.75 -35.43
CA VAL A 816 21.96 1.97 -35.26
C VAL A 816 21.25 3.19 -35.84
N SER A 817 21.66 4.37 -35.41
CA SER A 817 21.12 5.65 -35.90
C SER A 817 21.80 6.06 -37.20
N GLY A 818 21.04 6.70 -38.11
CA GLY A 818 21.58 7.36 -39.29
C GLY A 818 22.01 6.44 -40.45
N PHE A 819 21.68 5.15 -40.41
CA PHE A 819 22.11 4.20 -41.44
C PHE A 819 21.38 4.37 -42.77
N ASN A 820 22.10 4.29 -43.90
CA ASN A 820 21.50 4.34 -45.24
C ASN A 820 21.06 2.94 -45.68
N VAL A 821 19.78 2.75 -46.00
CA VAL A 821 19.23 1.44 -46.37
C VAL A 821 19.91 0.80 -47.59
N SER A 822 20.45 1.59 -48.52
CA SER A 822 21.18 1.06 -49.69
C SER A 822 22.53 0.44 -49.34
N ASN A 823 23.05 0.70 -48.14
CA ASN A 823 24.35 0.19 -47.70
C ASN A 823 24.25 -1.16 -46.99
N ILE A 824 23.05 -1.72 -46.78
CA ILE A 824 22.89 -3.04 -46.11
C ILE A 824 23.82 -4.08 -46.76
N PRO A 825 23.80 -4.31 -48.09
CA PRO A 825 24.64 -5.32 -48.70
C PRO A 825 25.98 -4.74 -49.23
N ALA A 826 26.41 -3.56 -48.79
CA ALA A 826 27.65 -2.97 -49.30
C ALA A 826 28.83 -3.95 -49.11
N PRO A 827 29.72 -4.11 -50.12
CA PRO A 827 29.89 -3.27 -51.30
C PRO A 827 29.10 -3.71 -52.55
N ILE A 828 28.26 -4.76 -52.49
CA ILE A 828 27.45 -5.16 -53.65
C ILE A 828 26.23 -4.26 -53.81
N ALA A 829 25.80 -4.03 -55.04
CA ALA A 829 24.64 -3.18 -55.33
C ALA A 829 23.34 -3.84 -54.82
N PRO A 830 22.48 -3.11 -54.07
CA PRO A 830 21.24 -3.68 -53.55
C PRO A 830 20.22 -3.96 -54.66
N GLY A 831 19.29 -4.87 -54.40
CA GLY A 831 18.05 -4.99 -55.18
C GLY A 831 17.08 -3.83 -54.90
N PRO A 832 15.86 -3.86 -55.48
CA PRO A 832 14.82 -2.88 -55.17
C PRO A 832 14.52 -2.78 -53.67
N ILE A 833 14.31 -1.55 -53.18
CA ILE A 833 14.10 -1.23 -51.77
C ILE A 833 12.80 -0.46 -51.61
N PHE A 834 11.95 -0.85 -50.67
CA PHE A 834 10.67 -0.21 -50.39
C PHE A 834 10.43 -0.02 -48.89
N THR A 835 9.53 0.89 -48.55
CA THR A 835 8.91 1.01 -47.22
C THR A 835 7.39 1.00 -47.39
N TRP A 836 6.68 0.72 -46.31
CA TRP A 836 5.24 0.59 -46.31
C TRP A 836 4.56 1.91 -45.94
N ASN A 837 3.57 2.34 -46.72
CA ASN A 837 2.70 3.45 -46.35
C ASN A 837 1.25 3.01 -46.30
N THR A 838 0.70 2.98 -45.09
CA THR A 838 -0.64 2.49 -44.79
C THR A 838 -1.77 3.33 -45.38
N THR A 839 -1.56 4.63 -45.55
CA THR A 839 -2.63 5.58 -45.93
C THR A 839 -2.72 5.85 -47.43
N LEU A 840 -1.73 5.43 -48.21
CA LEU A 840 -1.72 5.64 -49.66
C LEU A 840 -2.80 4.78 -50.33
N ALA A 841 -3.58 5.40 -51.21
CA ALA A 841 -4.56 4.69 -52.02
C ALA A 841 -3.88 3.65 -52.91
N ASN A 842 -4.46 2.47 -52.94
CA ASN A 842 -3.98 1.34 -53.69
C ASN A 842 -4.75 1.24 -55.03
N PRO A 843 -4.08 0.99 -56.17
CA PRO A 843 -4.72 0.77 -57.48
C PRO A 843 -5.83 -0.29 -57.50
N ASN A 844 -5.82 -1.28 -56.60
CA ASN A 844 -6.84 -2.32 -56.50
C ASN A 844 -8.06 -1.93 -55.64
N GLY A 845 -8.19 -0.67 -55.22
CA GLY A 845 -9.43 -0.12 -54.62
C GLY A 845 -9.44 0.06 -53.10
N GLY A 846 -8.35 -0.27 -52.40
CA GLY A 846 -8.19 -0.07 -50.94
C GLY A 846 -7.10 0.97 -50.58
N GLN A 847 -6.55 0.87 -49.37
CA GLN A 847 -5.41 1.67 -48.91
C GLN A 847 -4.25 0.78 -48.42
N GLY A 848 -3.02 1.31 -48.47
CA GLY A 848 -1.78 0.59 -48.21
C GLY A 848 -0.96 0.39 -49.49
N TYR A 849 0.26 0.94 -49.53
CA TYR A 849 1.10 0.86 -50.73
C TYR A 849 2.61 0.84 -50.42
N TRP A 850 3.38 0.13 -51.25
CA TRP A 850 4.85 0.11 -51.20
C TRP A 850 5.43 1.35 -51.87
N VAL A 851 6.29 2.08 -51.14
CA VAL A 851 6.95 3.30 -51.62
C VAL A 851 8.45 3.04 -51.77
N GLY A 852 9.03 3.43 -52.91
CA GLY A 852 10.46 3.27 -53.16
C GLY A 852 11.30 4.01 -52.10
N ALA A 853 12.25 3.31 -51.49
CA ALA A 853 13.02 3.81 -50.34
C ALA A 853 14.54 3.81 -50.57
N ALA A 854 15.00 3.48 -51.79
CA ALA A 854 16.42 3.43 -52.10
C ALA A 854 17.14 4.77 -51.78
N GLY A 855 18.26 4.69 -51.08
CA GLY A 855 19.06 5.83 -50.66
C GLY A 855 18.57 6.55 -49.39
N SER A 856 17.44 6.13 -48.80
CA SER A 856 16.89 6.74 -47.59
C SER A 856 17.71 6.40 -46.33
N THR A 857 17.77 7.35 -45.39
CA THR A 857 18.23 7.08 -44.02
C THR A 857 17.13 6.36 -43.24
N MET A 858 17.45 5.18 -42.71
CA MET A 858 16.52 4.36 -41.94
C MET A 858 16.14 5.09 -40.65
N GLN A 859 14.84 5.27 -40.42
CA GLN A 859 14.33 5.81 -39.17
C GLN A 859 14.26 4.71 -38.10
N PRO A 860 14.55 5.00 -36.83
CA PRO A 860 14.41 4.02 -35.76
C PRO A 860 13.01 3.41 -35.72
N ALA A 861 12.95 2.10 -35.54
CA ALA A 861 11.72 1.30 -35.43
C ALA A 861 10.78 1.32 -36.67
N ILE A 862 11.24 1.82 -37.81
CA ILE A 862 10.54 1.69 -39.10
C ILE A 862 11.14 0.52 -39.89
N GLY A 863 10.28 -0.28 -40.51
CA GLY A 863 10.73 -1.35 -41.38
C GLY A 863 10.82 -0.97 -42.85
N TYR A 864 11.75 -1.62 -43.53
CA TYR A 864 12.08 -1.49 -44.94
C TYR A 864 12.21 -2.87 -45.54
N ILE A 865 11.89 -3.06 -46.81
CA ILE A 865 12.11 -4.32 -47.50
C ILE A 865 13.17 -4.12 -48.57
N MET A 866 14.11 -5.06 -48.67
CA MET A 866 15.14 -5.07 -49.71
C MET A 866 15.10 -6.41 -50.41
N ARG A 867 15.04 -6.40 -51.74
CA ARG A 867 15.18 -7.61 -52.54
C ARG A 867 16.64 -8.04 -52.64
N GLY A 868 16.87 -9.32 -52.84
CA GLY A 868 18.16 -9.87 -53.22
C GLY A 868 18.86 -9.07 -54.34
N PRO A 869 20.17 -8.82 -54.22
CA PRO A 869 20.99 -8.21 -55.26
C PRO A 869 20.78 -8.86 -56.62
N ASN A 870 20.81 -8.08 -57.70
CA ASN A 870 20.63 -8.61 -59.06
C ASN A 870 21.74 -9.60 -59.49
N SER A 871 22.88 -9.58 -58.80
CA SER A 871 23.97 -10.54 -58.96
C SER A 871 23.65 -11.93 -58.41
N PHE A 872 22.63 -12.08 -57.57
CA PHE A 872 22.24 -13.37 -57.00
C PHE A 872 21.45 -14.22 -58.01
N GLY A 873 21.42 -15.54 -57.79
CA GLY A 873 20.65 -16.50 -58.57
C GLY A 873 19.36 -16.94 -57.88
N ASN A 874 18.80 -18.08 -58.33
CA ASN A 874 17.67 -18.73 -57.68
C ASN A 874 18.09 -19.73 -56.58
N THR A 875 19.40 -19.85 -56.32
CA THR A 875 19.95 -20.59 -55.18
C THR A 875 20.18 -19.63 -54.01
N PRO A 876 19.78 -19.97 -52.78
CA PRO A 876 20.07 -19.15 -51.60
C PRO A 876 21.57 -18.83 -51.52
N THR A 877 21.88 -17.55 -51.31
CA THR A 877 23.22 -17.01 -51.15
C THR A 877 23.22 -16.09 -49.93
N THR A 878 24.24 -16.18 -49.08
CA THR A 878 24.36 -15.33 -47.90
C THR A 878 24.54 -13.88 -48.31
N LEU A 879 23.63 -13.03 -47.85
CA LEU A 879 23.75 -11.59 -47.88
C LEU A 879 24.29 -11.15 -46.52
N ASN A 880 25.47 -10.50 -46.55
CA ASN A 880 26.09 -9.95 -45.36
C ASN A 880 25.64 -8.50 -45.15
N GLY A 881 24.89 -8.27 -44.07
CA GLY A 881 24.47 -6.95 -43.62
C GLY A 881 25.49 -6.35 -42.66
N SER A 882 25.92 -5.09 -42.90
CA SER A 882 26.80 -4.36 -41.99
C SER A 882 26.25 -2.98 -41.65
N PHE A 883 25.75 -2.84 -40.42
CA PHE A 883 25.18 -1.60 -39.89
C PHE A 883 26.25 -0.83 -39.13
N ILE A 884 26.68 0.31 -39.69
CA ILE A 884 27.68 1.19 -39.08
C ILE A 884 27.00 2.49 -38.64
N GLY A 885 27.03 2.77 -37.34
CA GLY A 885 26.40 3.95 -36.77
C GLY A 885 26.36 3.91 -35.24
N VAL A 886 25.83 4.97 -34.62
CA VAL A 886 25.65 5.03 -33.16
C VAL A 886 24.56 4.02 -32.75
N PRO A 887 24.81 3.09 -31.81
CA PRO A 887 23.82 2.09 -31.42
C PRO A 887 22.60 2.73 -30.77
N ASN A 888 21.42 2.32 -31.21
CA ASN A 888 20.16 2.79 -30.67
C ASN A 888 19.97 2.28 -29.23
N ASN A 889 19.61 3.18 -28.32
CA ASN A 889 19.35 2.87 -26.91
C ASN A 889 18.20 3.73 -26.37
N GLY A 890 17.60 3.28 -25.27
CA GLY A 890 16.55 4.00 -24.57
C GLY A 890 15.18 3.82 -25.19
N GLN A 891 14.22 4.62 -24.73
CA GLN A 891 12.86 4.58 -25.26
C GLN A 891 12.82 5.12 -26.70
N ILE A 892 12.31 4.31 -27.64
CA ILE A 892 12.14 4.68 -29.04
C ILE A 892 10.65 4.57 -29.38
N THR A 893 10.08 5.65 -29.88
CA THR A 893 8.67 5.70 -30.28
C THR A 893 8.57 5.85 -31.79
N THR A 894 7.63 5.13 -32.40
CA THR A 894 7.35 5.25 -33.83
C THR A 894 5.85 5.45 -34.07
N SER A 895 5.53 6.31 -35.03
CA SER A 895 4.14 6.57 -35.42
C SER A 895 3.64 5.44 -36.31
N ILE A 896 2.45 4.95 -36.00
CA ILE A 896 1.68 4.05 -36.86
C ILE A 896 0.39 4.75 -37.31
N SER A 897 -0.21 4.27 -38.39
CA SER A 897 -1.43 4.86 -38.95
C SER A 897 -2.39 3.80 -39.45
N ARG A 898 -3.65 4.16 -39.60
CA ARG A 898 -4.64 3.38 -40.35
C ARG A 898 -5.40 4.23 -41.35
N GLY A 899 -5.93 3.60 -42.39
CA GLY A 899 -6.75 4.25 -43.41
C GLY A 899 -8.17 4.54 -42.93
N SER A 900 -9.08 4.70 -43.89
CA SER A 900 -10.46 5.15 -43.70
C SER A 900 -11.51 4.06 -43.82
N ASP A 901 -11.10 2.84 -44.14
CA ASP A 901 -12.02 1.74 -44.32
C ASP A 901 -12.47 1.19 -42.96
N THR A 902 -13.73 1.43 -42.63
CA THR A 902 -14.37 0.90 -41.41
C THR A 902 -15.49 -0.08 -41.76
N ASN A 903 -15.51 -0.58 -43.00
CA ASN A 903 -16.55 -1.48 -43.47
C ASN A 903 -16.33 -2.89 -42.92
N THR A 904 -17.17 -3.28 -41.97
CA THR A 904 -17.16 -4.63 -41.39
C THR A 904 -17.73 -5.69 -42.33
N ALA A 905 -18.47 -5.30 -43.38
CA ALA A 905 -18.96 -6.23 -44.39
C ALA A 905 -17.85 -6.52 -45.42
N THR A 906 -17.70 -7.81 -45.77
CA THR A 906 -16.81 -8.23 -46.84
C THR A 906 -17.10 -7.47 -48.14
N HIS A 907 -16.06 -6.87 -48.70
CA HIS A 907 -16.08 -6.28 -50.03
C HIS A 907 -14.79 -6.64 -50.78
N TYR A 908 -14.73 -6.32 -52.06
CA TYR A 908 -13.67 -6.83 -52.94
C TYR A 908 -12.97 -5.70 -53.69
N GLY A 909 -11.65 -5.83 -53.81
CA GLY A 909 -10.84 -5.00 -54.68
C GLY A 909 -11.09 -5.30 -56.17
N LEU A 910 -10.53 -4.46 -57.04
CA LEU A 910 -10.67 -4.60 -58.50
C LEU A 910 -10.09 -5.91 -59.06
N ASN A 911 -9.22 -6.58 -58.30
CA ASN A 911 -8.61 -7.86 -58.61
C ASN A 911 -9.36 -9.06 -58.00
N GLY A 912 -10.49 -8.84 -57.32
CA GLY A 912 -11.28 -9.89 -56.66
C GLY A 912 -10.75 -10.31 -55.28
N THR A 913 -9.70 -9.67 -54.78
CA THR A 913 -9.17 -9.90 -53.43
C THR A 913 -10.13 -9.34 -52.38
N GLU A 914 -10.35 -10.09 -51.31
CA GLU A 914 -11.15 -9.66 -50.17
C GLU A 914 -10.49 -8.48 -49.44
N ILE A 915 -11.28 -7.42 -49.20
CA ILE A 915 -10.92 -6.25 -48.39
C ILE A 915 -11.83 -6.23 -47.16
N THR A 916 -11.22 -5.94 -46.02
CA THR A 916 -11.86 -5.82 -44.70
C THR A 916 -11.45 -4.50 -44.06
N ASN A 917 -12.18 -4.04 -43.05
CA ASN A 917 -11.77 -2.91 -42.18
C ASN A 917 -10.37 -3.06 -41.56
N PHE A 918 -9.80 -4.27 -41.50
CA PHE A 918 -8.44 -4.48 -41.00
C PHE A 918 -7.35 -4.39 -42.07
N SER A 919 -7.73 -4.28 -43.34
CA SER A 919 -6.83 -4.35 -44.48
C SER A 919 -5.94 -3.10 -44.58
N ASP A 920 -6.42 -1.93 -44.19
CA ASP A 920 -5.66 -0.68 -44.16
C ASP A 920 -5.09 -0.33 -42.78
N ASN A 921 -4.96 -1.33 -41.89
CA ASN A 921 -4.40 -1.17 -40.54
C ASN A 921 -2.95 -1.65 -40.41
N TYR A 922 -2.38 -2.28 -41.45
CA TYR A 922 -1.02 -2.82 -41.42
C TYR A 922 0.04 -1.72 -41.40
N ASN A 923 1.03 -1.85 -40.50
CA ASN A 923 2.18 -0.96 -40.38
C ASN A 923 3.47 -1.78 -40.33
N LEU A 924 4.44 -1.44 -41.18
CA LEU A 924 5.74 -2.10 -41.21
C LEU A 924 6.70 -1.38 -40.24
N ILE A 925 6.95 -2.03 -39.11
CA ILE A 925 7.89 -1.55 -38.08
C ILE A 925 9.06 -2.52 -37.98
N GLY A 926 9.96 -2.32 -37.02
CA GLY A 926 10.99 -3.31 -36.75
C GLY A 926 11.75 -3.09 -35.47
N ASN A 927 12.55 -4.08 -35.08
CA ASN A 927 13.38 -3.99 -33.88
C ASN A 927 14.47 -2.92 -34.09
N PRO A 928 14.48 -1.83 -33.28
CA PRO A 928 15.45 -0.75 -33.42
C PRO A 928 16.77 -1.00 -32.68
N TYR A 929 16.88 -2.07 -31.88
CA TYR A 929 18.01 -2.27 -30.97
C TYR A 929 19.04 -3.26 -31.53
N PRO A 930 20.33 -3.13 -31.15
CA PRO A 930 21.41 -4.09 -31.47
C PRO A 930 21.33 -5.38 -30.62
N SER A 931 20.12 -5.84 -30.29
CA SER A 931 19.83 -7.08 -29.56
C SER A 931 18.40 -7.53 -29.83
N ALA A 932 18.11 -8.80 -29.52
CA ALA A 932 16.75 -9.32 -29.66
C ALA A 932 15.77 -8.65 -28.69
N ILE A 933 14.52 -8.48 -29.14
CA ILE A 933 13.41 -8.04 -28.29
C ILE A 933 12.38 -9.14 -28.12
N ARG A 934 11.73 -9.18 -26.95
CA ARG A 934 10.66 -10.13 -26.65
C ARG A 934 9.32 -9.66 -27.23
N ALA A 935 8.73 -10.46 -28.13
CA ALA A 935 7.52 -10.11 -28.86
C ALA A 935 6.27 -10.06 -27.98
N SER A 936 6.09 -11.00 -27.04
CA SER A 936 4.93 -10.97 -26.13
C SER A 936 4.89 -9.70 -25.28
N GLN A 937 6.04 -9.30 -24.71
CA GLN A 937 6.16 -8.07 -23.93
C GLN A 937 5.95 -6.83 -24.81
N PHE A 938 6.44 -6.85 -26.05
CA PHE A 938 6.19 -5.78 -27.01
C PHE A 938 4.68 -5.62 -27.31
N LEU A 939 3.98 -6.73 -27.60
CA LEU A 939 2.54 -6.74 -27.83
C LEU A 939 1.77 -6.27 -26.59
N PHE A 940 2.14 -6.78 -25.41
CA PHE A 940 1.54 -6.38 -24.14
C PHE A 940 1.72 -4.89 -23.86
N ASN A 941 2.91 -4.34 -24.06
CA ASN A 941 3.19 -2.92 -23.81
C ASN A 941 2.43 -1.98 -24.77
N ASN A 942 2.02 -2.47 -25.94
CA ASN A 942 1.40 -1.65 -26.99
C ASN A 942 -0.08 -2.02 -27.23
N ASN A 943 -0.71 -2.75 -26.31
CA ASN A 943 -2.01 -3.36 -26.49
C ASN A 943 -3.21 -2.43 -26.67
N THR A 944 -3.03 -1.14 -26.35
CA THR A 944 -4.05 -0.11 -26.56
C THR A 944 -4.00 0.48 -27.96
N THR A 945 -2.95 0.16 -28.73
CA THR A 945 -2.66 0.78 -30.02
C THR A 945 -2.63 -0.25 -31.17
N ILE A 946 -2.15 -1.47 -30.90
CA ILE A 946 -2.03 -2.53 -31.90
C ILE A 946 -2.85 -3.77 -31.53
N GLU A 947 -3.32 -4.49 -32.55
CA GLU A 947 -3.81 -5.86 -32.42
C GLU A 947 -2.68 -6.77 -31.93
N GLY A 948 -3.02 -7.81 -31.19
CA GLY A 948 -2.06 -8.67 -30.50
C GLY A 948 -1.35 -9.68 -31.39
N ASN A 949 -0.95 -9.30 -32.61
CA ASN A 949 -0.18 -10.16 -33.51
C ASN A 949 1.02 -9.43 -34.13
N VAL A 950 2.12 -10.17 -34.28
CA VAL A 950 3.26 -9.78 -35.12
C VAL A 950 3.35 -10.71 -36.33
N ARG A 951 3.65 -10.14 -37.50
CA ARG A 951 3.80 -10.90 -38.76
C ARG A 951 5.18 -10.71 -39.36
N LEU A 952 5.95 -11.79 -39.40
CA LEU A 952 7.33 -11.82 -39.84
C LEU A 952 7.44 -12.49 -41.21
N TRP A 953 8.18 -11.86 -42.10
CA TRP A 953 8.32 -12.33 -43.47
C TRP A 953 9.42 -13.41 -43.56
N THR A 954 9.06 -14.60 -44.04
CA THR A 954 9.96 -15.77 -44.09
C THR A 954 10.61 -16.02 -45.45
N HIS A 955 10.14 -15.34 -46.50
CA HIS A 955 10.62 -15.50 -47.89
C HIS A 955 10.83 -16.98 -48.30
N GLY A 956 9.93 -17.88 -47.87
CA GLY A 956 10.03 -19.31 -48.13
C GLY A 956 9.82 -19.65 -49.61
N THR A 957 8.79 -19.06 -50.21
CA THR A 957 8.39 -19.34 -51.60
C THR A 957 8.95 -18.34 -52.61
N LEU A 958 9.13 -18.78 -53.86
CA LEU A 958 9.41 -17.87 -54.98
C LEU A 958 8.10 -17.22 -55.46
N PRO A 959 8.14 -15.99 -55.99
CA PRO A 959 6.94 -15.35 -56.52
C PRO A 959 6.38 -16.15 -57.70
N ALA A 960 5.06 -16.24 -57.78
CA ALA A 960 4.32 -17.04 -58.76
C ALA A 960 3.25 -16.20 -59.48
N ALA A 961 2.77 -16.68 -60.63
CA ALA A 961 1.71 -16.02 -61.39
C ALA A 961 0.33 -16.26 -60.75
N ILE A 962 0.13 -15.65 -59.58
CA ILE A 962 -1.08 -15.71 -58.76
C ILE A 962 -1.72 -14.32 -58.66
N THR A 963 -3.00 -14.26 -58.30
CA THR A 963 -3.69 -12.99 -58.02
C THR A 963 -2.96 -12.24 -56.91
N SER A 964 -2.78 -10.93 -57.08
CA SER A 964 -2.11 -10.11 -56.07
C SER A 964 -2.91 -10.10 -54.77
N PRO A 965 -2.29 -10.46 -53.64
CA PRO A 965 -3.07 -10.71 -52.45
C PRO A 965 -3.51 -9.47 -51.70
N PHE A 966 -3.07 -8.26 -52.10
CA PHE A 966 -3.62 -7.03 -51.52
C PHE A 966 -3.25 -5.76 -52.29
N TYR A 967 -2.01 -5.64 -52.80
CA TYR A 967 -1.44 -4.36 -53.26
C TYR A 967 -1.74 -4.04 -54.73
N ASP A 968 -0.74 -4.00 -55.59
CA ASP A 968 -0.89 -3.79 -57.03
C ASP A 968 -0.90 -5.15 -57.77
N THR A 969 -1.50 -5.20 -58.95
CA THR A 969 -1.62 -6.43 -59.73
C THR A 969 -0.43 -6.61 -60.66
N TYR A 970 0.54 -7.41 -60.23
CA TYR A 970 1.71 -7.77 -61.05
C TYR A 970 1.55 -9.16 -61.69
N THR A 971 2.34 -9.44 -62.74
CA THR A 971 2.40 -10.77 -63.38
C THR A 971 2.87 -11.86 -62.42
N TYR A 972 3.74 -11.53 -61.46
CA TYR A 972 4.22 -12.43 -60.42
C TYR A 972 4.05 -11.78 -59.05
N ASN A 973 3.39 -12.47 -58.12
CA ASN A 973 3.10 -12.01 -56.76
C ASN A 973 3.63 -13.02 -55.74
N TYR A 974 3.93 -12.55 -54.54
CA TYR A 974 4.33 -13.41 -53.42
C TYR A 974 3.10 -13.93 -52.68
N THR A 975 3.22 -15.11 -52.08
CA THR A 975 2.13 -15.70 -51.30
C THR A 975 2.02 -15.06 -49.92
N PRO A 976 0.82 -14.73 -49.43
CA PRO A 976 0.59 -14.38 -48.03
C PRO A 976 1.00 -15.48 -47.04
N GLY A 977 1.06 -16.74 -47.50
CA GLY A 977 1.51 -17.87 -46.68
C GLY A 977 2.99 -17.80 -46.25
N ASP A 978 3.78 -16.85 -46.77
CA ASP A 978 5.17 -16.61 -46.35
C ASP A 978 5.26 -15.76 -45.06
N TYR A 979 4.14 -15.42 -44.41
CA TYR A 979 4.14 -14.77 -43.10
C TYR A 979 4.11 -15.79 -41.96
N PHE A 980 5.12 -15.71 -41.10
CA PHE A 980 5.10 -16.24 -39.76
C PHE A 980 4.28 -15.31 -38.86
N ILE A 981 3.17 -15.80 -38.30
CA ILE A 981 2.29 -15.00 -37.43
C ILE A 981 2.40 -15.52 -36.01
N TYR A 982 2.61 -14.61 -35.04
CA TYR A 982 2.70 -14.94 -33.61
C TYR A 982 1.79 -14.03 -32.78
N ASN A 983 1.08 -14.64 -31.83
CA ASN A 983 0.30 -13.99 -30.78
C ASN A 983 0.35 -14.84 -29.47
N PHE A 984 -0.51 -14.53 -28.49
CA PHE A 984 -0.52 -15.27 -27.22
C PHE A 984 -1.15 -16.67 -27.32
N THR A 985 -1.78 -17.05 -28.43
CA THR A 985 -2.19 -18.44 -28.69
C THR A 985 -0.99 -19.26 -29.18
N GLY A 986 -0.19 -18.71 -30.09
CA GLY A 986 1.05 -19.33 -30.56
C GLY A 986 1.44 -18.87 -31.96
N ALA A 987 2.32 -19.65 -32.60
CA ALA A 987 2.75 -19.40 -33.97
C ALA A 987 1.87 -20.16 -34.98
N SER A 988 1.48 -19.50 -36.07
CA SER A 988 0.62 -20.09 -37.11
C SER A 988 1.27 -21.26 -37.86
N CYS A 989 2.58 -21.18 -38.16
CA CYS A 989 3.24 -22.15 -39.04
C CYS A 989 3.84 -23.36 -38.34
N CYS A 990 4.19 -23.27 -37.05
CA CYS A 990 5.32 -24.06 -36.54
C CYS A 990 5.08 -24.54 -35.10
N PRO A 991 4.47 -25.73 -34.93
CA PRO A 991 4.13 -26.29 -33.61
C PRO A 991 5.31 -26.47 -32.64
N ALA A 992 6.53 -26.57 -33.16
CA ALA A 992 7.76 -26.75 -32.38
C ALA A 992 8.39 -25.43 -31.89
N THR A 993 7.80 -24.26 -32.20
CA THR A 993 8.34 -22.98 -31.69
C THR A 993 8.18 -22.90 -30.17
N GLY A 994 9.12 -22.22 -29.51
CA GLY A 994 9.05 -21.94 -28.08
C GLY A 994 7.76 -21.22 -27.67
N SER A 995 7.52 -21.15 -26.35
CA SER A 995 6.33 -20.50 -25.78
C SER A 995 6.28 -18.99 -26.02
N ASP A 996 7.41 -18.39 -26.41
CA ASP A 996 7.54 -16.99 -26.79
C ASP A 996 8.37 -16.80 -28.05
N LEU A 997 8.33 -15.59 -28.60
CA LEU A 997 9.08 -15.19 -29.78
C LEU A 997 10.07 -14.06 -29.44
N PHE A 998 11.31 -14.21 -29.89
CA PHE A 998 12.33 -13.15 -29.88
C PHE A 998 12.55 -12.61 -31.30
N ILE A 999 12.39 -11.30 -31.47
CA ILE A 999 12.59 -10.62 -32.76
C ILE A 999 14.03 -10.13 -32.80
N GLY A 1000 14.84 -10.71 -33.70
CA GLY A 1000 16.26 -10.38 -33.82
C GLY A 1000 16.55 -8.90 -34.12
N ALA A 1001 17.77 -8.46 -33.81
CA ALA A 1001 18.22 -7.09 -34.04
C ALA A 1001 18.10 -6.70 -35.52
N GLY A 1002 17.46 -5.57 -35.80
CA GLY A 1002 17.26 -5.09 -37.16
C GLY A 1002 16.24 -5.89 -38.00
N GLN A 1003 15.47 -6.81 -37.41
CA GLN A 1003 14.37 -7.50 -38.11
C GLN A 1003 13.13 -6.59 -38.23
N GLY A 1004 12.64 -6.43 -39.46
CA GLY A 1004 11.35 -5.77 -39.73
C GLY A 1004 10.17 -6.74 -39.63
N PHE A 1005 9.02 -6.25 -39.18
CA PHE A 1005 7.78 -7.03 -39.04
C PHE A 1005 6.54 -6.14 -39.16
N PHE A 1006 5.43 -6.74 -39.59
CA PHE A 1006 4.14 -6.06 -39.60
C PHE A 1006 3.44 -6.17 -38.25
N VAL A 1007 2.80 -5.08 -37.85
CA VAL A 1007 1.75 -5.02 -36.82
C VAL A 1007 0.49 -4.44 -37.45
N GLN A 1008 -0.66 -4.70 -36.83
CA GLN A 1008 -1.92 -4.05 -37.20
C GLN A 1008 -2.29 -3.06 -36.12
N MET A 1009 -2.61 -1.82 -36.51
CA MET A 1009 -3.25 -0.87 -35.60
C MET A 1009 -4.65 -1.39 -35.25
N ILE A 1010 -5.12 -1.19 -34.02
CA ILE A 1010 -6.52 -1.46 -33.65
C ILE A 1010 -7.43 -0.72 -34.64
N ASP A 1011 -8.61 -1.26 -34.96
CA ASP A 1011 -9.49 -0.69 -36.00
C ASP A 1011 -10.24 0.60 -35.58
N GLY A 1012 -10.73 1.36 -36.56
CA GLY A 1012 -11.63 2.52 -36.40
C GLY A 1012 -11.38 3.65 -37.41
N PRO A 1013 -11.94 4.86 -37.21
CA PRO A 1013 -11.73 6.00 -38.13
C PRO A 1013 -10.24 6.34 -38.35
N PRO A 1014 -9.87 6.99 -39.47
CA PRO A 1014 -8.50 7.38 -39.77
C PRO A 1014 -7.80 8.02 -38.57
N ALA A 1015 -6.70 7.42 -38.16
CA ALA A 1015 -5.97 7.86 -36.98
C ALA A 1015 -4.48 7.53 -37.10
N SER A 1016 -3.67 8.27 -36.34
CA SER A 1016 -2.29 7.92 -36.06
C SER A 1016 -2.16 7.49 -34.59
N GLY A 1017 -1.45 6.40 -34.35
CA GLY A 1017 -1.07 5.92 -33.01
C GLY A 1017 0.44 5.97 -32.81
N VAL A 1018 0.90 5.66 -31.61
CA VAL A 1018 2.32 5.55 -31.28
C VAL A 1018 2.60 4.17 -30.71
N VAL A 1019 3.62 3.51 -31.24
CA VAL A 1019 4.18 2.27 -30.71
C VAL A 1019 5.50 2.60 -30.01
N THR A 1020 5.72 1.99 -28.84
CA THR A 1020 6.87 2.24 -27.99
C THR A 1020 7.74 0.99 -27.85
N PHE A 1021 9.04 1.19 -27.99
CA PHE A 1021 10.12 0.27 -27.66
C PHE A 1021 10.86 0.84 -26.45
N ASN A 1022 11.29 -0.02 -25.52
CA ASN A 1022 12.12 0.37 -24.39
C ASN A 1022 13.13 -0.72 -24.04
N ASN A 1023 14.10 -0.36 -23.20
CA ASN A 1023 15.19 -1.26 -22.79
C ASN A 1023 14.69 -2.53 -22.07
N GLY A 1024 13.52 -2.49 -21.42
CA GLY A 1024 12.89 -3.64 -20.77
C GLY A 1024 12.42 -4.74 -21.73
N LEU A 1025 12.44 -4.48 -23.05
CA LEU A 1025 12.20 -5.49 -24.07
C LEU A 1025 13.40 -6.40 -24.34
N ARG A 1026 14.59 -6.09 -23.80
CA ARG A 1026 15.87 -6.71 -24.15
C ARG A 1026 16.42 -7.54 -22.98
N ASN A 1027 17.13 -8.62 -23.29
CA ASN A 1027 17.84 -9.42 -22.29
C ASN A 1027 18.99 -10.19 -22.95
N PRO A 1028 20.15 -10.36 -22.29
CA PRO A 1028 21.27 -11.11 -22.87
C PRO A 1028 20.96 -12.60 -23.12
N SER A 1029 19.95 -13.16 -22.44
CA SER A 1029 19.48 -14.54 -22.67
C SER A 1029 18.54 -14.69 -23.87
N TYR A 1030 18.04 -13.60 -24.45
CA TYR A 1030 17.13 -13.68 -25.59
C TYR A 1030 17.88 -14.08 -26.84
N ASP A 1031 17.39 -15.15 -27.47
CA ASP A 1031 17.97 -15.69 -28.69
C ASP A 1031 17.89 -14.66 -29.83
N ASN A 1032 19.06 -14.18 -30.24
CA ASN A 1032 19.20 -13.23 -31.33
C ASN A 1032 19.58 -13.89 -32.66
N SER A 1033 19.56 -15.23 -32.71
CA SER A 1033 19.69 -16.04 -33.93
C SER A 1033 18.41 -16.14 -34.74
N LEU A 1034 17.27 -15.78 -34.15
CA LEU A 1034 15.97 -15.73 -34.82
C LEU A 1034 15.89 -14.52 -35.76
N PHE A 1035 16.51 -14.68 -36.93
CA PHE A 1035 16.31 -13.91 -38.14
C PHE A 1035 15.81 -14.92 -39.18
N TYR A 1036 14.50 -14.94 -39.41
CA TYR A 1036 13.76 -16.15 -39.80
C TYR A 1036 14.44 -17.09 -40.82
N ARG A 1037 15.08 -18.17 -40.31
CA ARG A 1037 14.83 -19.61 -40.55
C ARG A 1037 15.30 -20.49 -39.34
N ASN A 1038 14.36 -21.23 -38.74
CA ASN A 1038 14.41 -22.46 -37.88
C ASN A 1038 15.11 -22.53 -36.48
N ALA A 1039 14.63 -23.52 -35.68
CA ALA A 1039 14.42 -23.55 -34.22
C ALA A 1039 15.46 -24.26 -33.32
N ASN A 1040 15.64 -23.75 -32.08
CA ASN A 1040 15.32 -24.37 -30.76
C ASN A 1040 16.11 -23.68 -29.62
N GLN A 1041 15.46 -23.41 -28.48
CA GLN A 1041 15.89 -23.66 -27.07
C GLN A 1041 15.06 -22.82 -26.06
N ILE A 1042 14.99 -23.31 -24.82
CA ILE A 1042 14.08 -22.96 -23.71
C ILE A 1042 14.86 -22.20 -22.62
N GLU A 1043 14.24 -21.20 -21.95
CA GLU A 1043 14.09 -21.06 -20.46
C GLU A 1043 13.99 -19.60 -19.92
N THR A 1044 12.87 -19.38 -19.19
CA THR A 1044 12.57 -18.53 -17.99
C THR A 1044 12.93 -17.03 -17.90
N GLN A 1045 12.12 -16.14 -17.31
CA GLN A 1045 10.66 -16.01 -17.10
C GLN A 1045 10.39 -14.60 -16.51
N THR A 1046 9.46 -13.86 -17.11
CA THR A 1046 8.44 -13.11 -16.36
C THR A 1046 7.11 -13.71 -16.81
N ASN A 1047 6.21 -13.97 -15.86
CA ASN A 1047 5.01 -14.83 -15.99
C ASN A 1047 3.94 -14.28 -16.96
N LEU A 1048 4.25 -14.18 -18.25
CA LEU A 1048 3.31 -14.00 -19.35
C LEU A 1048 3.17 -15.28 -20.22
N THR A 1049 4.03 -16.29 -19.97
CA THR A 1049 4.15 -17.52 -20.78
C THR A 1049 3.64 -18.79 -20.08
N ASN A 1050 3.13 -18.68 -18.84
CA ASN A 1050 2.58 -19.82 -18.09
C ASN A 1050 1.06 -19.97 -18.27
N LEU A 1051 0.49 -19.36 -19.31
CA LEU A 1051 -0.90 -19.58 -19.65
C LEU A 1051 -1.09 -21.06 -19.97
N GLU A 1052 -2.08 -21.70 -19.34
CA GLU A 1052 -2.52 -23.01 -19.76
C GLU A 1052 -3.00 -22.92 -21.22
N ARG A 1053 -2.46 -23.77 -22.11
CA ARG A 1053 -2.76 -23.77 -23.54
C ARG A 1053 -2.83 -25.20 -24.05
N HIS A 1054 -3.85 -25.48 -24.87
CA HIS A 1054 -4.02 -26.73 -25.59
C HIS A 1054 -4.31 -26.39 -27.05
N ARG A 1055 -3.52 -26.88 -28.00
CA ARG A 1055 -3.50 -26.35 -29.37
C ARG A 1055 -3.61 -27.44 -30.42
N MET A 1056 -4.18 -27.06 -31.57
CA MET A 1056 -4.29 -27.89 -32.77
C MET A 1056 -3.97 -27.05 -34.00
N TRP A 1057 -3.13 -27.59 -34.89
CA TRP A 1057 -2.80 -26.97 -36.17
C TRP A 1057 -3.40 -27.78 -37.32
N PHE A 1058 -4.28 -27.16 -38.10
CA PHE A 1058 -4.92 -27.79 -39.26
C PHE A 1058 -4.28 -27.31 -40.55
N ASP A 1059 -3.86 -28.25 -41.38
CA ASP A 1059 -3.37 -28.02 -42.74
C ASP A 1059 -4.47 -28.33 -43.76
N ILE A 1060 -4.56 -27.52 -44.81
CA ILE A 1060 -5.14 -27.93 -46.10
C ILE A 1060 -4.02 -28.17 -47.11
N ILE A 1061 -4.07 -29.28 -47.84
CA ILE A 1061 -3.03 -29.73 -48.76
C ILE A 1061 -3.65 -30.02 -50.13
N ASN A 1062 -3.05 -29.51 -51.20
CA ASN A 1062 -3.47 -29.80 -52.58
C ASN A 1062 -2.69 -30.99 -53.19
N SER A 1063 -3.05 -31.39 -54.41
CA SER A 1063 -2.38 -32.50 -55.13
C SER A 1063 -0.91 -32.25 -55.46
N ASP A 1064 -0.46 -30.99 -55.47
CA ASP A 1064 0.92 -30.61 -55.75
C ASP A 1064 1.79 -30.57 -54.47
N GLY A 1065 1.20 -30.89 -53.31
CA GLY A 1065 1.86 -30.87 -52.01
C GLY A 1065 2.05 -29.48 -51.41
N LEU A 1066 1.41 -28.45 -51.97
CA LEU A 1066 1.33 -27.13 -51.33
C LEU A 1066 0.34 -27.20 -50.17
N ASN A 1067 0.65 -26.51 -49.08
CA ASN A 1067 -0.21 -26.44 -47.90
C ASN A 1067 -0.42 -25.01 -47.39
N ASP A 1068 -1.51 -24.82 -46.66
CA ASP A 1068 -1.79 -23.64 -45.82
C ASP A 1068 -2.29 -24.11 -44.44
N ARG A 1069 -2.08 -23.31 -43.39
CA ARG A 1069 -2.26 -23.71 -41.99
C ARG A 1069 -3.06 -22.70 -41.16
N THR A 1070 -3.93 -23.21 -40.30
CA THR A 1070 -4.59 -22.44 -39.22
C THR A 1070 -4.34 -23.07 -37.85
N LEU A 1071 -4.28 -22.22 -36.81
CA LEU A 1071 -4.11 -22.61 -35.41
C LEU A 1071 -5.40 -22.33 -34.63
N ILE A 1072 -5.90 -23.36 -33.94
CA ILE A 1072 -6.98 -23.24 -32.95
C ILE A 1072 -6.41 -23.67 -31.60
N GLY A 1073 -6.57 -22.83 -30.57
CA GLY A 1073 -6.15 -23.15 -29.21
C GLY A 1073 -7.22 -22.87 -28.17
N TYR A 1074 -7.19 -23.62 -27.07
CA TYR A 1074 -7.95 -23.34 -25.85
C TYR A 1074 -6.97 -22.85 -24.79
N ILE A 1075 -7.15 -21.61 -24.34
CA ILE A 1075 -6.17 -20.86 -23.57
C ILE A 1075 -6.81 -20.29 -22.31
N GLU A 1076 -6.06 -20.33 -21.22
CA GLU A 1076 -6.40 -19.61 -19.99
C GLU A 1076 -6.57 -18.11 -20.27
N ASN A 1077 -7.65 -17.53 -19.75
CA ASN A 1077 -8.02 -16.12 -19.94
C ASN A 1077 -8.44 -15.71 -21.37
N ALA A 1078 -8.50 -16.63 -22.33
CA ALA A 1078 -9.24 -16.39 -23.57
C ALA A 1078 -10.76 -16.51 -23.32
N THR A 1079 -11.56 -15.96 -24.23
CA THR A 1079 -13.02 -16.07 -24.21
C THR A 1079 -13.51 -16.90 -25.40
N MET A 1080 -14.83 -17.08 -25.51
CA MET A 1080 -15.45 -17.64 -26.73
C MET A 1080 -15.78 -16.56 -27.76
N GLY A 1081 -15.50 -15.29 -27.44
CA GLY A 1081 -15.67 -14.12 -28.30
C GLY A 1081 -14.36 -13.72 -28.98
N ARG A 1082 -14.31 -12.49 -29.51
CA ARG A 1082 -13.13 -11.96 -30.21
C ARG A 1082 -12.15 -11.42 -29.18
N ASP A 1083 -10.94 -11.97 -29.17
CA ASP A 1083 -9.86 -11.60 -28.28
C ASP A 1083 -8.63 -11.16 -29.08
N SER A 1084 -8.38 -9.85 -29.18
CA SER A 1084 -7.30 -9.27 -30.01
C SER A 1084 -5.89 -9.82 -29.72
N PHE A 1085 -5.66 -10.38 -28.53
CA PHE A 1085 -4.39 -10.98 -28.12
C PHE A 1085 -4.22 -12.46 -28.47
N PHE A 1086 -5.34 -13.18 -28.61
CA PHE A 1086 -5.37 -14.61 -28.84
C PHE A 1086 -5.83 -14.96 -30.27
N ASP A 1087 -6.49 -14.02 -30.93
CA ASP A 1087 -6.96 -14.14 -32.31
C ASP A 1087 -6.07 -13.38 -33.28
N ALA A 1088 -5.97 -13.87 -34.51
CA ALA A 1088 -5.35 -13.17 -35.63
C ALA A 1088 -6.22 -13.32 -36.88
N ASN A 1089 -6.64 -12.21 -37.45
CA ASN A 1089 -7.49 -12.18 -38.63
C ASN A 1089 -6.74 -12.58 -39.90
N THR A 1090 -7.46 -13.08 -40.90
CA THR A 1090 -6.95 -13.36 -42.24
C THR A 1090 -7.97 -13.00 -43.31
N ALA A 1091 -7.55 -12.92 -44.57
CA ALA A 1091 -8.40 -12.60 -45.72
C ALA A 1091 -8.20 -13.63 -46.84
N VAL A 1092 -9.27 -13.91 -47.59
CA VAL A 1092 -9.22 -14.83 -48.73
C VAL A 1092 -8.76 -14.06 -49.98
N ALA A 1093 -7.47 -14.19 -50.28
CA ALA A 1093 -6.81 -13.44 -51.35
C ALA A 1093 -6.60 -14.25 -52.65
N GLY A 1094 -7.51 -15.19 -52.94
CA GLY A 1094 -7.48 -16.03 -54.14
C GLY A 1094 -6.55 -17.25 -54.09
N ASN A 1095 -5.78 -17.41 -53.01
CA ASN A 1095 -4.93 -18.57 -52.78
C ASN A 1095 -5.66 -19.63 -51.96
N MET A 1096 -5.18 -20.88 -52.03
CA MET A 1096 -5.62 -21.92 -51.11
C MET A 1096 -5.37 -21.48 -49.67
N ILE A 1097 -6.41 -21.48 -48.84
CA ILE A 1097 -6.33 -21.10 -47.43
C ILE A 1097 -7.34 -21.89 -46.60
N ILE A 1098 -6.97 -22.22 -45.37
CA ILE A 1098 -7.84 -22.75 -44.31
C ILE A 1098 -7.90 -21.76 -43.14
N TYR A 1099 -9.06 -21.60 -42.53
CA TYR A 1099 -9.28 -20.68 -41.42
C TYR A 1099 -10.44 -21.12 -40.54
N SER A 1100 -10.49 -20.62 -39.31
CA SER A 1100 -11.61 -20.79 -38.39
C SER A 1100 -12.56 -19.59 -38.42
N PHE A 1101 -13.80 -19.80 -37.99
CA PHE A 1101 -14.81 -18.74 -37.88
C PHE A 1101 -14.99 -18.23 -36.46
N LEU A 1102 -15.22 -16.93 -36.40
CA LEU A 1102 -15.88 -16.29 -35.27
C LEU A 1102 -16.88 -15.28 -35.81
N GLN A 1103 -18.17 -15.63 -35.76
CA GLN A 1103 -19.23 -14.86 -36.43
C GLN A 1103 -18.95 -14.71 -37.94
N GLU A 1104 -18.71 -13.50 -38.44
CA GLU A 1104 -18.34 -13.25 -39.85
C GLU A 1104 -16.82 -13.12 -40.07
N GLU A 1105 -16.01 -13.13 -38.99
CA GLU A 1105 -14.56 -12.95 -39.09
C GLU A 1105 -13.82 -14.26 -39.36
N LYS A 1106 -12.80 -14.17 -40.22
CA LYS A 1106 -11.93 -15.28 -40.61
C LYS A 1106 -10.62 -15.20 -39.83
N LEU A 1107 -10.29 -16.27 -39.13
CA LEU A 1107 -9.15 -16.33 -38.22
C LEU A 1107 -8.10 -17.33 -38.69
N THR A 1108 -6.85 -16.88 -38.86
CA THR A 1108 -5.70 -17.78 -39.07
C THR A 1108 -5.19 -18.35 -37.75
N ILE A 1109 -5.31 -17.58 -36.66
CA ILE A 1109 -5.13 -18.04 -35.29
C ILE A 1109 -6.41 -17.71 -34.52
N GLN A 1110 -6.99 -18.69 -33.84
CA GLN A 1110 -8.13 -18.49 -32.94
C GLN A 1110 -7.82 -19.02 -31.55
N GLY A 1111 -7.99 -18.17 -30.55
CA GLY A 1111 -8.01 -18.57 -29.15
C GLY A 1111 -9.43 -18.75 -28.64
N ARG A 1112 -9.65 -19.78 -27.84
CA ARG A 1112 -10.93 -20.10 -27.20
C ARG A 1112 -10.72 -20.26 -25.71
N GLY A 1113 -11.73 -19.95 -24.91
CA GLY A 1113 -11.60 -19.93 -23.45
C GLY A 1113 -11.50 -21.31 -22.80
N LEU A 1114 -10.78 -21.37 -21.68
CA LEU A 1114 -10.84 -22.47 -20.72
C LEU A 1114 -11.86 -22.19 -19.59
N PRO A 1115 -12.49 -23.22 -18.98
CA PRO A 1115 -12.28 -24.65 -19.20
C PRO A 1115 -12.86 -25.19 -20.51
N PHE A 1116 -12.24 -26.22 -21.09
CA PHE A 1116 -12.65 -26.86 -22.34
C PHE A 1116 -14.05 -27.49 -22.25
N ASP A 1117 -14.91 -27.22 -23.24
CA ASP A 1117 -16.21 -27.87 -23.42
C ASP A 1117 -16.14 -28.88 -24.57
N VAL A 1118 -16.38 -30.15 -24.24
CA VAL A 1118 -16.36 -31.25 -25.22
C VAL A 1118 -17.55 -31.18 -26.21
N ASN A 1119 -18.54 -30.32 -25.97
CA ASN A 1119 -19.63 -30.05 -26.91
C ASN A 1119 -19.35 -28.84 -27.82
N ASP A 1120 -18.19 -28.21 -27.69
CA ASP A 1120 -17.85 -27.07 -28.53
C ASP A 1120 -17.72 -27.49 -30.01
N VAL A 1121 -18.07 -26.56 -30.89
CA VAL A 1121 -18.01 -26.74 -32.35
C VAL A 1121 -17.21 -25.59 -32.92
N VAL A 1122 -16.13 -25.90 -33.64
CA VAL A 1122 -15.31 -24.90 -34.31
C VAL A 1122 -15.56 -24.97 -35.81
N PRO A 1123 -16.28 -24.01 -36.41
CA PRO A 1123 -16.52 -24.01 -37.85
C PRO A 1123 -15.23 -23.69 -38.60
N LEU A 1124 -14.96 -24.42 -39.68
CA LEU A 1124 -13.79 -24.24 -40.54
C LEU A 1124 -14.20 -23.82 -41.96
N GLY A 1125 -13.49 -22.85 -42.50
CA GLY A 1125 -13.62 -22.37 -43.87
C GLY A 1125 -12.41 -22.77 -44.71
N VAL A 1126 -12.65 -23.10 -45.99
CA VAL A 1126 -11.58 -23.32 -46.96
C VAL A 1126 -11.84 -22.56 -48.27
N HIS A 1127 -10.78 -22.04 -48.88
CA HIS A 1127 -10.82 -21.54 -50.26
C HIS A 1127 -10.05 -22.47 -51.20
N ILE A 1128 -10.70 -22.82 -52.32
CA ILE A 1128 -10.20 -23.75 -53.32
C ILE A 1128 -9.93 -22.98 -54.61
N PRO A 1129 -8.65 -22.74 -54.97
CA PRO A 1129 -8.31 -21.94 -56.16
C PRO A 1129 -8.53 -22.70 -57.47
N THR A 1130 -8.46 -24.05 -57.45
CA THR A 1130 -8.60 -24.91 -58.63
C THR A 1130 -9.44 -26.13 -58.28
N SER A 1131 -10.38 -26.53 -59.14
CA SER A 1131 -11.15 -27.76 -58.91
C SER A 1131 -10.23 -29.00 -58.85
N GLY A 1132 -10.36 -29.83 -57.82
CA GLY A 1132 -9.44 -30.94 -57.61
C GLY A 1132 -9.65 -31.70 -56.30
N GLN A 1133 -8.63 -32.49 -55.95
CA GLN A 1133 -8.58 -33.27 -54.71
C GLN A 1133 -7.73 -32.53 -53.67
N TYR A 1134 -8.24 -32.44 -52.45
CA TYR A 1134 -7.66 -31.74 -51.32
C TYR A 1134 -7.71 -32.60 -50.07
N THR A 1135 -6.80 -32.37 -49.15
CA THR A 1135 -6.73 -33.11 -47.89
C THR A 1135 -6.64 -32.13 -46.72
N ILE A 1136 -7.44 -32.34 -45.68
CA ILE A 1136 -7.28 -31.68 -44.37
C ILE A 1136 -6.53 -32.64 -43.44
N ALA A 1137 -5.52 -32.15 -42.75
CA ALA A 1137 -4.69 -32.93 -41.84
C ALA A 1137 -4.36 -32.15 -40.56
N LEU A 1138 -4.06 -32.85 -39.47
CA LEU A 1138 -3.43 -32.25 -38.30
C LEU A 1138 -1.91 -32.22 -38.50
N ALA A 1139 -1.33 -31.03 -38.39
CA ALA A 1139 0.12 -30.86 -38.41
C ALA A 1139 0.76 -31.21 -37.06
N ALA A 1140 0.09 -30.82 -35.97
CA ALA A 1140 0.46 -31.15 -34.60
C ALA A 1140 -0.70 -30.85 -33.66
N ILE A 1141 -0.56 -31.34 -32.44
CA ILE A 1141 -1.42 -31.10 -31.29
C ILE A 1141 -0.54 -31.04 -30.04
N ASP A 1142 -1.01 -30.36 -29.00
CA ASP A 1142 -0.42 -30.42 -27.66
C ASP A 1142 -1.49 -30.35 -26.55
N GLY A 1143 -1.07 -30.68 -25.33
CA GLY A 1143 -1.91 -30.59 -24.14
C GLY A 1143 -3.09 -31.58 -24.15
N LEU A 1144 -4.29 -31.08 -23.84
CA LEU A 1144 -5.53 -31.85 -23.74
C LEU A 1144 -5.78 -32.70 -25.00
N PHE A 1145 -5.44 -32.19 -26.18
CA PHE A 1145 -5.71 -32.82 -27.46
C PHE A 1145 -4.89 -34.08 -27.72
N GLU A 1146 -3.84 -34.34 -26.94
CA GLU A 1146 -3.14 -35.63 -26.96
C GLU A 1146 -4.10 -36.78 -26.64
N ASN A 1147 -5.01 -36.58 -25.68
CA ASN A 1147 -5.95 -37.60 -25.21
C ASN A 1147 -7.39 -37.37 -25.67
N GLN A 1148 -7.81 -36.12 -25.88
CA GLN A 1148 -9.14 -35.79 -26.39
C GLN A 1148 -9.29 -36.23 -27.85
N ALA A 1149 -10.44 -36.84 -28.19
CA ALA A 1149 -10.79 -37.16 -29.57
C ALA A 1149 -11.15 -35.88 -30.34
N VAL A 1150 -10.74 -35.80 -31.61
CA VAL A 1150 -10.98 -34.66 -32.48
C VAL A 1150 -11.51 -35.19 -33.81
N TYR A 1151 -12.69 -34.74 -34.21
CA TYR A 1151 -13.34 -35.16 -35.44
C TYR A 1151 -13.53 -33.97 -36.38
N LEU A 1152 -13.39 -34.23 -37.68
CA LEU A 1152 -13.79 -33.32 -38.74
C LEU A 1152 -15.13 -33.80 -39.32
N LYS A 1153 -16.17 -32.95 -39.23
CA LYS A 1153 -17.49 -33.21 -39.80
C LYS A 1153 -17.63 -32.47 -41.12
N ASP A 1154 -17.89 -33.21 -42.19
CA ASP A 1154 -18.17 -32.69 -43.52
C ASP A 1154 -19.69 -32.62 -43.74
N ASN A 1155 -20.28 -31.44 -43.57
CA ASN A 1155 -21.71 -31.17 -43.72
C ASN A 1155 -22.24 -31.38 -45.15
N LEU A 1156 -21.36 -31.45 -46.16
CA LEU A 1156 -21.79 -31.76 -47.54
C LEU A 1156 -22.10 -33.26 -47.70
N THR A 1157 -21.31 -34.12 -47.06
CA THR A 1157 -21.43 -35.58 -47.16
C THR A 1157 -22.06 -36.22 -45.93
N ASN A 1158 -22.26 -35.44 -44.86
CA ASN A 1158 -22.60 -35.88 -43.50
C ASN A 1158 -21.61 -36.92 -42.92
N ASN A 1159 -20.35 -36.87 -43.35
CA ASN A 1159 -19.30 -37.76 -42.84
C ASN A 1159 -18.67 -37.15 -41.58
N ILE A 1160 -18.50 -37.95 -40.52
CA ILE A 1160 -17.72 -37.61 -39.33
C ILE A 1160 -16.45 -38.46 -39.37
N HIS A 1161 -15.30 -37.79 -39.42
CA HIS A 1161 -13.98 -38.41 -39.61
C HIS A 1161 -13.08 -38.13 -38.41
N ASP A 1162 -12.47 -39.15 -37.81
CA ASP A 1162 -11.46 -38.96 -36.76
C ASP A 1162 -10.16 -38.44 -37.40
N ILE A 1163 -9.87 -37.16 -37.20
CA ILE A 1163 -8.76 -36.49 -37.85
C ILE A 1163 -7.41 -36.82 -37.20
N LYS A 1164 -7.41 -37.48 -36.03
CA LYS A 1164 -6.19 -37.97 -35.36
C LYS A 1164 -5.73 -39.31 -35.91
N GLU A 1165 -6.63 -40.14 -36.45
CA GLU A 1165 -6.26 -41.44 -37.03
C GLU A 1165 -5.58 -41.29 -38.40
N ASN A 1166 -6.13 -40.47 -39.29
CA ASN A 1166 -5.56 -40.19 -40.61
C ASN A 1166 -6.14 -38.91 -41.25
N PRO A 1167 -5.45 -38.32 -42.24
CA PRO A 1167 -5.95 -37.13 -42.96
C PRO A 1167 -7.27 -37.37 -43.72
N TYR A 1168 -8.13 -36.34 -43.81
CA TYR A 1168 -9.40 -36.39 -44.53
C TYR A 1168 -9.28 -35.84 -45.95
N SER A 1169 -9.38 -36.71 -46.97
CA SER A 1169 -9.35 -36.31 -48.37
C SER A 1169 -10.74 -36.09 -48.96
N PHE A 1170 -10.91 -35.01 -49.73
CA PHE A 1170 -12.16 -34.66 -50.39
C PHE A 1170 -11.95 -34.04 -51.77
N THR A 1171 -13.01 -34.06 -52.59
CA THR A 1171 -13.05 -33.33 -53.86
C THR A 1171 -13.85 -32.05 -53.68
N ALA A 1172 -13.40 -30.97 -54.32
CA ALA A 1172 -14.09 -29.68 -54.34
C ALA A 1172 -13.93 -29.00 -55.70
N GLN A 1173 -14.95 -28.23 -56.09
CA GLN A 1173 -14.83 -27.29 -57.21
C GLN A 1173 -14.15 -26.00 -56.76
N GLN A 1174 -13.61 -25.22 -57.70
CA GLN A 1174 -13.13 -23.87 -57.42
C GLN A 1174 -14.20 -23.05 -56.68
N GLY A 1175 -13.83 -22.43 -55.55
CA GLY A 1175 -14.73 -21.63 -54.73
C GLY A 1175 -14.37 -21.59 -53.24
N THR A 1176 -15.19 -20.88 -52.47
CA THR A 1176 -15.05 -20.75 -51.01
C THR A 1176 -16.15 -21.56 -50.31
N TYR A 1177 -15.78 -22.35 -49.31
CA TYR A 1177 -16.69 -23.23 -48.57
C TYR A 1177 -16.63 -22.90 -47.07
N ASN A 1178 -17.59 -22.11 -46.58
CA ASN A 1178 -17.64 -21.64 -45.19
C ASN A 1178 -18.44 -22.55 -44.25
N ASN A 1179 -19.40 -23.30 -44.80
CA ASN A 1179 -20.36 -24.08 -44.00
C ASN A 1179 -20.15 -25.59 -44.15
N ARG A 1180 -19.03 -26.01 -44.77
CA ARG A 1180 -18.80 -27.42 -45.11
C ARG A 1180 -18.15 -28.18 -43.96
N PHE A 1181 -17.23 -27.57 -43.22
CA PHE A 1181 -16.40 -28.28 -42.25
C PHE A 1181 -16.60 -27.74 -40.84
N GLU A 1182 -16.71 -28.65 -39.88
CA GLU A 1182 -16.78 -28.36 -38.44
C GLU A 1182 -15.78 -29.27 -37.72
N VAL A 1183 -15.02 -28.73 -36.76
CA VAL A 1183 -14.30 -29.53 -35.77
C VAL A 1183 -15.23 -29.77 -34.60
N ILE A 1184 -15.42 -31.04 -34.26
CA ILE A 1184 -16.24 -31.49 -33.12
C ILE A 1184 -15.43 -32.48 -32.28
N TYR A 1185 -15.78 -32.63 -31.01
CA TYR A 1185 -15.02 -33.45 -30.05
C TYR A 1185 -15.76 -34.72 -29.60
N GLN A 1186 -16.92 -35.02 -30.20
CA GLN A 1186 -17.72 -36.22 -29.99
C GLN A 1186 -18.30 -36.73 -31.32
N ASN A 1187 -18.42 -38.05 -31.50
CA ASN A 1187 -19.04 -38.67 -32.67
C ASN A 1187 -20.51 -39.01 -32.37
N GLU A 1188 -21.45 -38.45 -33.15
CA GLU A 1188 -22.88 -38.76 -33.05
C GLU A 1188 -23.19 -40.15 -33.63
N THR A 1189 -22.76 -41.22 -32.95
CA THR A 1189 -23.32 -42.59 -33.12
C THR A 1189 -23.29 -43.36 -31.80
N LEU A 1190 -23.96 -42.84 -30.79
CA LEU A 1190 -24.57 -43.67 -29.75
C LEU A 1190 -26.07 -43.48 -29.86
N SER A 1191 -26.72 -44.47 -30.48
CA SER A 1191 -28.14 -44.74 -30.25
C SER A 1191 -28.36 -44.63 -28.76
N ASN A 1192 -29.19 -43.65 -28.38
CA ASN A 1192 -29.68 -43.38 -27.03
C ASN A 1192 -29.10 -44.35 -25.99
N PRO A 1193 -27.92 -44.10 -25.42
CA PRO A 1193 -27.74 -44.52 -24.06
C PRO A 1193 -28.86 -43.77 -23.34
N ASP A 1194 -29.59 -44.45 -22.47
CA ASP A 1194 -30.21 -43.72 -21.38
C ASP A 1194 -29.08 -43.01 -20.61
N PHE A 1195 -28.64 -41.86 -21.11
CA PHE A 1195 -28.31 -40.78 -20.23
C PHE A 1195 -29.67 -40.28 -19.81
N SER A 1196 -30.18 -40.88 -18.73
CA SER A 1196 -30.78 -40.06 -17.70
C SER A 1196 -30.00 -38.74 -17.69
N PHE A 1197 -30.67 -37.63 -17.95
CA PHE A 1197 -30.17 -36.32 -17.55
C PHE A 1197 -29.94 -36.42 -16.04
N GLU A 1198 -28.83 -37.02 -15.63
CA GLU A 1198 -28.38 -37.07 -14.25
C GLU A 1198 -27.80 -35.68 -14.03
N ASN A 1199 -28.72 -34.72 -13.89
CA ASN A 1199 -28.59 -33.50 -13.12
C ASN A 1199 -27.14 -33.28 -12.65
N SER A 1200 -26.33 -32.65 -13.49
CA SER A 1200 -24.93 -32.44 -13.17
C SER A 1200 -24.89 -31.52 -11.95
N VAL A 1201 -24.54 -32.09 -10.79
CA VAL A 1201 -24.36 -31.31 -9.57
C VAL A 1201 -22.93 -30.76 -9.59
N ARG A 1202 -22.78 -29.43 -9.66
CA ARG A 1202 -21.49 -28.74 -9.60
C ARG A 1202 -21.33 -28.09 -8.25
N VAL A 1203 -20.16 -28.23 -7.63
CA VAL A 1203 -19.80 -27.55 -6.39
C VAL A 1203 -18.68 -26.55 -6.66
N THR A 1204 -18.86 -25.30 -6.25
CA THR A 1204 -17.85 -24.24 -6.32
C THR A 1204 -17.49 -23.77 -4.92
N SER A 1205 -16.23 -23.41 -4.70
CA SER A 1205 -15.73 -22.93 -3.40
C SER A 1205 -14.86 -21.69 -3.59
N ASN A 1206 -15.44 -20.51 -3.32
CA ASN A 1206 -14.71 -19.24 -3.26
C ASN A 1206 -14.76 -18.70 -1.82
N GLU A 1207 -15.64 -17.74 -1.54
CA GLU A 1207 -15.93 -17.28 -0.18
C GLU A 1207 -16.88 -18.24 0.56
N ASN A 1208 -17.82 -18.86 -0.16
CA ASN A 1208 -18.73 -19.89 0.32
C ASN A 1208 -18.68 -21.13 -0.58
N VAL A 1209 -19.06 -22.29 -0.05
CA VAL A 1209 -19.33 -23.48 -0.90
C VAL A 1209 -20.73 -23.36 -1.47
N THR A 1210 -20.86 -23.42 -2.80
CA THR A 1210 -22.15 -23.35 -3.49
C THR A 1210 -22.35 -24.60 -4.32
N VAL A 1211 -23.52 -25.22 -4.18
CA VAL A 1211 -23.94 -26.39 -4.94
C VAL A 1211 -24.96 -25.95 -5.99
N HIS A 1212 -24.74 -26.32 -7.24
CA HIS A 1212 -25.61 -26.05 -8.37
C HIS A 1212 -26.05 -27.37 -8.99
N SER A 1213 -27.36 -27.58 -9.17
CA SER A 1213 -27.92 -28.61 -10.03
C SER A 1213 -28.44 -27.96 -11.30
N THR A 1214 -28.17 -28.58 -12.45
CA THR A 1214 -28.50 -28.00 -13.76
C THR A 1214 -29.95 -28.23 -14.20
N ILE A 1215 -30.61 -29.27 -13.71
CA ILE A 1215 -31.92 -29.71 -14.22
C ILE A 1215 -32.91 -29.94 -13.07
N GLU A 1216 -32.69 -30.93 -12.20
CA GLU A 1216 -33.59 -31.29 -11.09
C GLU A 1216 -33.29 -30.53 -9.80
N LEU A 1217 -34.34 -30.17 -9.07
CA LEU A 1217 -34.24 -29.55 -7.75
C LEU A 1217 -33.53 -30.49 -6.77
N MET A 1218 -32.66 -29.92 -5.94
CA MET A 1218 -32.04 -30.67 -4.84
C MET A 1218 -33.08 -31.02 -3.77
N GLU A 1219 -33.12 -32.27 -3.34
CA GLU A 1219 -33.87 -32.72 -2.15
C GLU A 1219 -33.07 -32.43 -0.87
N SER A 1220 -31.79 -32.80 -0.85
CA SER A 1220 -30.91 -32.59 0.30
C SER A 1220 -29.41 -32.51 -0.05
N VAL A 1221 -28.61 -31.87 0.80
CA VAL A 1221 -27.13 -31.87 0.73
C VAL A 1221 -26.56 -32.20 2.11
N LEU A 1222 -25.75 -33.26 2.20
CA LEU A 1222 -25.03 -33.68 3.39
C LEU A 1222 -23.53 -33.40 3.20
N VAL A 1223 -22.88 -32.78 4.16
CA VAL A 1223 -21.44 -32.44 4.08
C VAL A 1223 -20.66 -33.27 5.09
N TYR A 1224 -19.57 -33.89 4.66
CA TYR A 1224 -18.67 -34.69 5.48
C TYR A 1224 -17.23 -34.20 5.35
N ASN A 1225 -16.40 -34.45 6.36
CA ASN A 1225 -14.94 -34.41 6.18
C ASN A 1225 -14.41 -35.76 5.66
N VAL A 1226 -13.12 -35.81 5.34
CA VAL A 1226 -12.43 -37.04 4.86
C VAL A 1226 -12.39 -38.18 5.89
N LEU A 1227 -12.68 -37.91 7.16
CA LEU A 1227 -12.81 -38.92 8.22
C LEU A 1227 -14.25 -39.49 8.32
N GLY A 1228 -15.18 -39.03 7.47
CA GLY A 1228 -16.58 -39.45 7.47
C GLY A 1228 -17.46 -38.77 8.53
N GLN A 1229 -16.96 -37.75 9.23
CA GLN A 1229 -17.75 -36.98 10.20
C GLN A 1229 -18.69 -36.02 9.45
N LYS A 1230 -19.99 -36.05 9.76
CA LYS A 1230 -21.00 -35.15 9.18
C LYS A 1230 -20.85 -33.74 9.77
N LEU A 1231 -20.54 -32.77 8.91
CA LEU A 1231 -20.32 -31.37 9.28
C LEU A 1231 -21.58 -30.52 9.14
N ALA A 1232 -22.40 -30.78 8.12
CA ALA A 1232 -23.65 -30.05 7.88
C ALA A 1232 -24.66 -30.90 7.11
N GLU A 1233 -25.93 -30.53 7.21
CA GLU A 1233 -27.04 -31.17 6.51
C GLU A 1233 -28.09 -30.12 6.14
N TYR A 1234 -28.50 -30.14 4.88
CA TYR A 1234 -29.50 -29.24 4.33
C TYR A 1234 -30.60 -30.10 3.69
N ASN A 1235 -31.76 -30.15 4.32
CA ASN A 1235 -32.90 -30.95 3.87
C ASN A 1235 -33.99 -30.06 3.26
N ASN A 1236 -34.80 -30.61 2.37
CA ASN A 1236 -35.88 -29.90 1.67
C ASN A 1236 -35.38 -28.67 0.88
N VAL A 1237 -34.25 -28.80 0.19
CA VAL A 1237 -33.57 -27.69 -0.49
C VAL A 1237 -34.48 -27.07 -1.57
N ASN A 1238 -35.19 -27.91 -2.35
CA ASN A 1238 -36.17 -27.53 -3.37
C ASN A 1238 -35.70 -26.40 -4.30
N SER A 1239 -34.41 -26.40 -4.62
CA SER A 1239 -33.74 -25.37 -5.41
C SER A 1239 -32.64 -26.01 -6.26
N ASN A 1240 -32.40 -25.41 -7.44
CA ASN A 1240 -31.26 -25.75 -8.30
C ASN A 1240 -29.95 -25.10 -7.84
N GLN A 1241 -29.98 -24.25 -6.81
CA GLN A 1241 -28.81 -23.65 -6.21
C GLN A 1241 -28.94 -23.58 -4.69
N LEU A 1242 -27.86 -23.93 -3.98
CA LEU A 1242 -27.76 -23.85 -2.53
C LEU A 1242 -26.37 -23.34 -2.13
N VAL A 1243 -26.35 -22.26 -1.35
CA VAL A 1243 -25.12 -21.76 -0.70
C VAL A 1243 -25.05 -22.35 0.71
N LEU A 1244 -23.91 -22.98 1.04
CA LEU A 1244 -23.70 -23.63 2.33
C LEU A 1244 -23.09 -22.64 3.32
N SER A 1245 -23.92 -21.79 3.90
CA SER A 1245 -23.51 -20.65 4.75
C SER A 1245 -22.99 -21.02 6.15
N ASN A 1246 -23.16 -22.27 6.60
CA ASN A 1246 -22.76 -22.75 7.93
C ASN A 1246 -21.47 -23.59 7.92
N LEU A 1247 -20.64 -23.48 6.89
CA LEU A 1247 -19.33 -24.15 6.83
C LEU A 1247 -18.21 -23.16 7.18
N GLN A 1248 -17.25 -23.61 7.99
CA GLN A 1248 -16.06 -22.82 8.34
C GLN A 1248 -14.94 -23.11 7.33
N LYS A 1249 -14.42 -22.06 6.69
CA LYS A 1249 -13.33 -22.15 5.72
C LYS A 1249 -12.02 -22.54 6.41
N ASN A 1250 -11.42 -23.67 6.04
CA ASN A 1250 -10.18 -24.15 6.67
C ASN A 1250 -9.24 -24.91 5.70
N ASN A 1251 -9.42 -24.74 4.39
CA ASN A 1251 -8.67 -25.43 3.33
C ASN A 1251 -8.68 -26.96 3.47
N SER A 1252 -9.74 -27.53 4.04
CA SER A 1252 -9.87 -28.97 4.17
C SER A 1252 -10.68 -29.57 3.03
N THR A 1253 -10.43 -30.84 2.72
CA THR A 1253 -11.27 -31.57 1.77
C THR A 1253 -12.62 -31.89 2.42
N LEU A 1254 -13.69 -31.47 1.75
CA LEU A 1254 -15.06 -31.81 2.07
C LEU A 1254 -15.63 -32.79 1.03
N LEU A 1255 -16.50 -33.68 1.50
CA LEU A 1255 -17.29 -34.60 0.68
C LEU A 1255 -18.77 -34.22 0.83
N LEU A 1256 -19.39 -33.78 -0.25
CA LEU A 1256 -20.78 -33.37 -0.28
C LEU A 1256 -21.60 -34.49 -0.92
N LYS A 1257 -22.54 -35.09 -0.19
CA LYS A 1257 -23.51 -36.04 -0.73
C LYS A 1257 -24.82 -35.31 -1.01
N ILE A 1258 -25.14 -35.13 -2.29
CA ILE A 1258 -26.30 -34.37 -2.78
C ILE A 1258 -27.35 -35.35 -3.27
N LYS A 1259 -28.59 -35.23 -2.78
CA LYS A 1259 -29.74 -35.99 -3.25
C LYS A 1259 -30.71 -35.05 -3.97
N LEU A 1260 -31.25 -35.47 -5.09
CA LEU A 1260 -32.16 -34.71 -5.95
C LEU A 1260 -33.58 -35.23 -5.81
N GLN A 1261 -34.59 -34.42 -6.17
CA GLN A 1261 -36.01 -34.77 -5.99
C GLN A 1261 -36.44 -36.01 -6.77
N ASN A 1262 -35.78 -36.31 -7.90
CA ASN A 1262 -35.99 -37.54 -8.67
C ASN A 1262 -35.38 -38.79 -8.00
N GLY A 1263 -34.73 -38.65 -6.84
CA GLY A 1263 -34.09 -39.72 -6.07
C GLY A 1263 -32.61 -39.95 -6.38
N THR A 1264 -32.06 -39.33 -7.43
CA THR A 1264 -30.63 -39.42 -7.80
C THR A 1264 -29.75 -38.85 -6.68
N THR A 1265 -28.59 -39.47 -6.43
CA THR A 1265 -27.61 -39.01 -5.43
C THR A 1265 -26.22 -38.87 -6.04
N SER A 1266 -25.57 -37.71 -5.90
CA SER A 1266 -24.15 -37.48 -6.26
C SER A 1266 -23.28 -37.29 -5.01
N ILE A 1267 -21.97 -37.58 -5.14
CA ILE A 1267 -20.96 -37.24 -4.12
C ILE A 1267 -19.87 -36.39 -4.77
N GLU A 1268 -19.74 -35.14 -4.33
CA GLU A 1268 -18.79 -34.17 -4.86
C GLU A 1268 -17.70 -33.85 -3.84
N LYS A 1269 -16.46 -33.71 -4.31
CA LYS A 1269 -15.29 -33.37 -3.48
C LYS A 1269 -14.89 -31.92 -3.74
N VAL A 1270 -14.69 -31.15 -2.68
CA VAL A 1270 -14.26 -29.74 -2.78
C VAL A 1270 -13.25 -29.40 -1.68
N ILE A 1271 -12.34 -28.47 -1.93
CA ILE A 1271 -11.44 -27.91 -0.91
C ILE A 1271 -12.03 -26.57 -0.48
N TYR A 1272 -12.37 -26.43 0.81
CA TYR A 1272 -12.94 -25.20 1.36
C TYR A 1272 -12.26 -24.81 2.66
#